data_AF-A0A7J4EH08-F1
#
_entry.id   AF-A0A7J4EH08-F1
#
_cell.length_a   1.000
_cell.length_b   1.000
_cell.length_c   1.000
_cell.angle_alpha   90.00
_cell.angle_beta   90.00
_cell.angle_gamma   90.00
#
_symmetry.space_group_name_H-M   'P 1'
#
loop_
_entity.id
_entity.type
_entity.pdbx_description
1 polymer ?
#
loop_
_entity_poly.entity_id
_entity_poly.type
_entity_poly.pdbx_seq_one_letter_code
_entity_poly.pdbx_strand_id
1 'polypeptide(L)'
;PEDDDEPDCQADPFNSYVNPGDRSFHEDINIPGTDIKLWYNSKDTQGYHLKLRLNTSDQNVGDIGSLFSLSIAGLSFKKLMQQRSSEEKEFSYYWDRKDYHGNISTTSQQGFYSIHRIGINYRMLSNCSGCSFRTVEISANDLFGRDLSGVEGVETFRTLHTVNGSPSTLKRTFQKSYPGVNHENVANGWNFSGIHSSVNELASLKNNSWNVYFRGVMRMPDFISASGKVYEVGHYGCKSYSNDRYAARKFLVDDAKNVYRVCKEGDSQYIKRFGANGTETVEYFIGGGTQTFKDGVTKADEIAFGDDIDFTMDNDGNIIITDTNNHKIYKQYITGQFSLLIGNEGGDTDGKYYEAQLSSPTEPVTDSLGNIYFIDKGNKKIKKASNGEVITLTGQVEGDTHSGDNGLASEATIPMPTQLTVDDNDNLYIAFGANSFYGNTYNERIRMIAPNGYIYPIAGENSSTSPWSNNRSMQAKYATMNYLLKTMSMFVDPQGRLRVGPYIFSQSLNVVFDEEKGVYSYQNGSTLKIFDTAYKHLKTIDTDTNTALYTFTYTPDDKLKTITDRFEQTTEIEYSGDTPTAIISPNGDRLTLEVDEQRNLASVTYPDGESQRFEYDENDLMTKMTQPNGNSFTHEYDEHGRIVNFLDEEGGKWTYGFTQDDASRSHTITKTSASGNTRVKTYTTSTNSTKNMNQTDADGTVSTSSSDGTTSTSQSCGIQTTRVPYGSGGATGSTTSTSYLNETSGSFTFNACSLTFTQKSYFDDNSTKVKTSLTKLMKGSNSSYCRYPNNYYAAQYFNTTAINTNYENSTTTITTPQNRILTSTFDPITELTTKVESAGTLPVTYTYDNKGKVTSITQGDRSTEYLYNDKEELSTLVDADGVPTQYSYDAMHRVTSIQKAGQKVEYTYDANGNLASTITPNQATFQETSNKINYPSTFKSPLGFTKSYTYTTDRELESITLPSGKQITYTYNKTNLNQQSTSETTTSYTYECGGLLTNTSTDTGEGISYNYDGLRRVTDIIYSGVLNETISYGNYNTLLDLPQALSYAGTSTTLTYDKDGLLTKSGDYTLNREADTGRVTSIVEGNYKQEFTYNDYGELESKEDSYQNNRLYRYDILQRTASGKIETKVEQGISNKPTVYAYTYDQSGRLTQVKTDGTTTEEYLYDHNGNRLEAIVNNITTKASYTLEDQLEVYGQNTYRYDDDGYLQEKVTPDGTTAYEYGTLGELRKVVTPTKTIEYIHNANNQRVAKKVNGETVEKYLWADLTTLLAIYDSNDTL
;
A
#
# COMPACT_ATOMS: atom_id res chain seq x y z
N PRO A 1 7.82 5.44 12.02
CA PRO A 1 6.66 4.59 11.69
C PRO A 1 5.65 5.41 10.84
N GLU A 2 5.94 5.49 9.54
CA GLU A 2 4.95 5.85 8.52
C GLU A 2 4.61 4.54 7.82
N ASP A 3 3.73 3.73 8.42
CA ASP A 3 3.21 2.52 7.76
C ASP A 3 1.96 2.90 6.95
N ASP A 4 2.00 2.61 5.64
CA ASP A 4 0.92 2.83 4.67
C ASP A 4 -0.20 1.78 4.87
N ASP A 5 -0.77 1.68 6.08
CA ASP A 5 -1.93 0.83 6.34
C ASP A 5 -3.18 1.42 5.66
N GLU A 6 -3.90 0.59 4.88
CA GLU A 6 -5.17 1.01 4.30
C GLU A 6 -6.19 1.34 5.41
N PRO A 7 -6.98 2.42 5.30
CA PRO A 7 -7.99 2.79 6.29
C PRO A 7 -9.17 1.80 6.40
N ASP A 8 -9.20 0.74 5.58
CA ASP A 8 -10.12 -0.40 5.73
C ASP A 8 -9.66 -1.40 6.81
N CYS A 9 -8.42 -1.29 7.32
CA CYS A 9 -7.95 -2.01 8.49
C CYS A 9 -8.30 -1.26 9.79
N GLN A 10 -9.60 -1.04 10.05
CA GLN A 10 -10.02 -1.08 11.44
C GLN A 10 -9.74 -2.50 11.92
N ALA A 11 -8.76 -2.65 12.82
CA ALA A 11 -8.54 -3.89 13.52
C ALA A 11 -9.84 -4.25 14.27
N ASP A 12 -10.57 -5.23 13.73
CA ASP A 12 -11.29 -6.18 14.58
C ASP A 12 -10.28 -6.65 15.65
N PRO A 13 -10.68 -6.99 16.89
CA PRO A 13 -9.76 -7.59 17.86
C PRO A 13 -9.18 -8.95 17.38
N PHE A 14 -9.59 -9.40 16.20
CA PHE A 14 -9.11 -10.55 15.47
C PHE A 14 -8.29 -10.09 14.26
N ASN A 15 -7.19 -10.78 13.98
CA ASN A 15 -6.47 -10.61 12.71
C ASN A 15 -7.24 -11.23 11.50
N SER A 16 -8.44 -11.75 11.73
CA SER A 16 -9.34 -12.30 10.72
C SER A 16 -9.91 -11.21 9.81
N TYR A 17 -9.88 -11.41 8.49
CA TYR A 17 -10.64 -10.56 7.59
C TYR A 17 -11.04 -11.26 6.29
N VAL A 18 -12.10 -10.76 5.68
CA VAL A 18 -12.51 -11.16 4.34
C VAL A 18 -11.95 -10.15 3.33
N ASN A 19 -11.12 -10.61 2.41
CA ASN A 19 -10.76 -9.80 1.24
C ASN A 19 -12.00 -9.72 0.32
N PRO A 20 -12.64 -8.54 0.16
CA PRO A 20 -13.89 -8.47 -0.59
C PRO A 20 -13.66 -8.74 -2.07
N GLY A 21 -12.54 -8.25 -2.63
CA GLY A 21 -12.23 -8.31 -4.06
C GLY A 21 -12.45 -9.69 -4.65
N ASP A 22 -11.87 -10.69 -4.02
CA ASP A 22 -11.89 -12.05 -4.50
C ASP A 22 -12.69 -13.00 -3.59
N ARG A 23 -13.35 -12.47 -2.55
CA ARG A 23 -14.16 -13.22 -1.58
C ARG A 23 -13.35 -14.35 -0.92
N SER A 24 -12.18 -13.94 -0.43
CA SER A 24 -11.22 -14.74 0.34
C SER A 24 -11.48 -14.60 1.84
N PHE A 25 -11.37 -15.67 2.61
CA PHE A 25 -11.21 -15.56 4.07
C PHE A 25 -9.73 -15.68 4.45
N HIS A 26 -9.23 -14.77 5.30
CA HIS A 26 -7.89 -14.77 5.87
C HIS A 26 -7.98 -14.77 7.40
N GLU A 27 -7.02 -15.42 8.07
CA GLU A 27 -6.88 -15.52 9.53
C GLU A 27 -5.39 -15.48 9.91
N ASP A 28 -5.01 -14.82 11.02
CA ASP A 28 -3.65 -14.95 11.58
C ASP A 28 -3.66 -15.52 13.00
N ILE A 29 -2.79 -16.49 13.27
CA ILE A 29 -2.43 -16.94 14.61
C ILE A 29 -1.06 -16.34 14.98
N ASN A 30 -1.00 -15.60 16.08
CA ASN A 30 0.28 -15.13 16.65
C ASN A 30 1.04 -16.32 17.26
N ILE A 31 2.34 -16.42 17.03
CA ILE A 31 3.19 -17.46 17.62
C ILE A 31 3.87 -16.85 18.87
N PRO A 32 3.58 -17.30 20.10
CA PRO A 32 4.14 -16.69 21.31
C PRO A 32 5.67 -16.70 21.30
N GLY A 33 6.29 -15.57 21.64
CA GLY A 33 7.76 -15.42 21.66
C GLY A 33 8.43 -15.04 20.33
N THR A 34 7.68 -14.74 19.26
CA THR A 34 8.23 -14.25 17.99
C THR A 34 7.25 -13.34 17.24
N ASP A 35 7.75 -12.42 16.40
CA ASP A 35 6.93 -11.57 15.53
C ASP A 35 6.38 -12.32 14.29
N ILE A 36 6.81 -13.58 14.09
CA ILE A 36 6.32 -14.46 13.04
C ILE A 36 4.91 -14.96 13.41
N LYS A 37 4.00 -14.93 12.43
CA LYS A 37 2.63 -15.44 12.57
C LYS A 37 2.40 -16.65 11.65
N LEU A 38 1.42 -17.49 11.98
CA LEU A 38 0.79 -18.36 11.00
C LEU A 38 -0.37 -17.62 10.33
N TRP A 39 -0.48 -17.72 9.00
CA TRP A 39 -1.49 -17.05 8.19
C TRP A 39 -2.24 -18.06 7.33
N TYR A 40 -3.57 -18.05 7.40
CA TYR A 40 -4.46 -18.83 6.55
C TYR A 40 -4.99 -17.99 5.38
N ASN A 41 -5.16 -18.63 4.21
CA ASN A 41 -5.89 -18.04 3.10
C ASN A 41 -6.76 -19.07 2.36
N SER A 42 -8.07 -18.83 2.28
CA SER A 42 -8.99 -19.71 1.55
C SER A 42 -8.66 -19.88 0.07
N LYS A 43 -7.95 -18.94 -0.60
CA LYS A 43 -7.47 -19.10 -1.99
C LYS A 43 -6.45 -20.21 -2.19
N ASP A 44 -5.72 -20.54 -1.15
CA ASP A 44 -4.60 -21.47 -1.17
C ASP A 44 -5.01 -22.90 -0.76
N THR A 45 -6.33 -23.13 -0.70
CA THR A 45 -7.02 -24.41 -0.53
C THR A 45 -7.44 -25.00 -1.87
N GLN A 46 -7.88 -26.26 -1.90
CA GLN A 46 -8.37 -26.91 -3.12
C GLN A 46 -9.74 -26.38 -3.57
N GLY A 47 -10.67 -26.12 -2.64
CA GLY A 47 -12.04 -25.71 -2.93
C GLY A 47 -12.17 -24.35 -3.62
N TYR A 48 -11.13 -23.52 -3.58
CA TYR A 48 -11.15 -22.24 -4.27
C TYR A 48 -10.92 -22.41 -5.79
N HIS A 49 -12.00 -22.50 -6.55
CA HIS A 49 -11.96 -22.76 -7.98
C HIS A 49 -11.61 -21.51 -8.82
N LEU A 50 -10.88 -21.73 -9.93
CA LEU A 50 -10.54 -20.68 -10.90
C LEU A 50 -11.60 -20.59 -12.00
N LYS A 51 -12.40 -19.51 -11.95
CA LYS A 51 -13.49 -19.23 -12.89
C LYS A 51 -12.98 -18.64 -14.21
N LEU A 52 -13.07 -19.36 -15.32
CA LEU A 52 -13.00 -18.82 -16.68
C LEU A 52 -14.38 -18.40 -17.17
N ARG A 53 -14.45 -17.41 -18.09
CA ARG A 53 -15.72 -16.86 -18.59
C ARG A 53 -15.72 -16.63 -20.10
N LEU A 54 -16.75 -17.10 -20.79
CA LEU A 54 -16.91 -16.93 -22.24
C LEU A 54 -18.25 -16.26 -22.53
N ASN A 55 -18.23 -15.21 -23.34
CA ASN A 55 -19.41 -14.50 -23.79
C ASN A 55 -19.54 -14.71 -25.31
N THR A 56 -20.68 -15.18 -25.80
CA THR A 56 -20.77 -15.82 -27.13
C THR A 56 -21.53 -15.02 -28.19
N SER A 57 -22.24 -13.95 -27.84
CA SER A 57 -22.85 -13.02 -28.81
C SER A 57 -23.38 -11.72 -28.21
N ASP A 58 -23.29 -10.62 -28.95
CA ASP A 58 -24.12 -9.43 -28.73
C ASP A 58 -25.46 -9.52 -29.48
N GLN A 59 -26.55 -9.18 -28.76
CA GLN A 59 -27.99 -8.98 -29.07
C GLN A 59 -28.69 -9.41 -30.40
N ASN A 60 -28.03 -9.67 -31.54
CA ASN A 60 -28.69 -10.03 -32.80
C ASN A 60 -27.91 -11.12 -33.58
N VAL A 61 -28.17 -12.39 -33.27
CA VAL A 61 -27.67 -13.54 -34.04
C VAL A 61 -28.84 -14.47 -34.36
N GLY A 62 -28.97 -14.90 -35.61
CA GLY A 62 -29.98 -15.88 -36.03
C GLY A 62 -29.66 -17.30 -35.55
N ASP A 63 -30.51 -18.28 -35.86
CA ASP A 63 -30.35 -19.69 -35.40
C ASP A 63 -29.01 -20.33 -35.85
N ILE A 64 -27.98 -20.20 -35.02
CA ILE A 64 -26.59 -20.53 -35.32
C ILE A 64 -25.99 -21.33 -34.14
N GLY A 65 -25.26 -22.41 -34.43
CA GLY A 65 -24.62 -23.22 -33.40
C GLY A 65 -23.14 -22.87 -33.25
N SER A 66 -22.65 -22.69 -32.03
CA SER A 66 -21.23 -22.40 -31.77
C SER A 66 -20.59 -23.53 -30.97
N LEU A 67 -19.55 -24.17 -31.52
CA LEU A 67 -18.77 -25.19 -30.82
C LEU A 67 -17.56 -24.53 -30.13
N PHE A 68 -17.59 -24.52 -28.81
CA PHE A 68 -16.45 -24.13 -27.99
C PHE A 68 -15.56 -25.34 -27.67
N SER A 69 -14.24 -25.15 -27.67
CA SER A 69 -13.26 -26.14 -27.20
C SER A 69 -12.16 -25.48 -26.35
N LEU A 70 -12.10 -25.83 -25.06
CA LEU A 70 -11.02 -25.45 -24.13
C LEU A 70 -10.05 -26.61 -23.97
N SER A 71 -8.74 -26.30 -23.92
CA SER A 71 -7.75 -27.24 -23.39
C SER A 71 -6.97 -26.61 -22.25
N ILE A 72 -6.92 -27.30 -21.11
CA ILE A 72 -6.32 -26.80 -19.87
C ILE A 72 -5.66 -27.95 -19.11
N ALA A 73 -4.35 -27.85 -18.82
CA ALA A 73 -3.57 -28.91 -18.16
C ALA A 73 -3.79 -30.33 -18.75
N GLY A 74 -3.93 -30.43 -20.08
CA GLY A 74 -4.23 -31.68 -20.81
C GLY A 74 -5.71 -32.10 -20.83
N LEU A 75 -6.58 -31.50 -19.99
CA LEU A 75 -8.03 -31.64 -20.11
C LEU A 75 -8.48 -31.04 -21.45
N SER A 76 -9.47 -31.65 -22.10
CA SER A 76 -10.10 -31.14 -23.32
C SER A 76 -11.62 -31.08 -23.14
N PHE A 77 -12.13 -29.89 -22.85
CA PHE A 77 -13.56 -29.63 -22.73
C PHE A 77 -14.14 -29.16 -24.07
N LYS A 78 -15.32 -29.66 -24.45
CA LYS A 78 -16.05 -29.23 -25.65
C LYS A 78 -17.53 -29.03 -25.34
N LYS A 79 -18.09 -27.86 -25.65
CA LYS A 79 -19.52 -27.57 -25.52
C LYS A 79 -20.08 -27.00 -26.82
N LEU A 80 -21.15 -27.61 -27.31
CA LEU A 80 -21.96 -27.07 -28.39
C LEU A 80 -23.03 -26.15 -27.78
N MET A 81 -22.88 -24.84 -27.99
CA MET A 81 -23.86 -23.83 -27.63
C MET A 81 -24.90 -23.75 -28.75
N GLN A 82 -26.19 -23.87 -28.43
CA GLN A 82 -27.26 -23.64 -29.40
C GLN A 82 -27.81 -22.22 -29.20
N GLN A 83 -27.48 -21.29 -30.10
CA GLN A 83 -28.10 -19.95 -30.04
C GLN A 83 -29.55 -20.04 -30.54
N ARG A 84 -30.44 -20.37 -29.60
CA ARG A 84 -31.84 -19.93 -29.67
C ARG A 84 -31.91 -18.50 -29.15
N SER A 85 -32.86 -17.74 -29.66
CA SER A 85 -33.10 -16.37 -29.21
C SER A 85 -33.31 -16.29 -27.69
N SER A 86 -32.28 -15.76 -27.00
CA SER A 86 -32.20 -15.31 -25.60
C SER A 86 -31.59 -16.20 -24.49
N GLU A 87 -31.50 -17.53 -24.61
CA GLU A 87 -31.21 -18.38 -23.42
C GLU A 87 -29.74 -18.78 -23.14
N GLU A 88 -28.85 -18.93 -24.13
CA GLU A 88 -27.42 -19.24 -23.91
C GLU A 88 -26.50 -18.16 -24.52
N LYS A 89 -26.26 -17.07 -23.79
CA LYS A 89 -25.31 -16.01 -24.21
C LYS A 89 -23.90 -16.19 -23.63
N GLU A 90 -23.77 -16.83 -22.48
CA GLU A 90 -22.52 -16.94 -21.71
C GLU A 90 -22.25 -18.39 -21.29
N PHE A 91 -20.98 -18.73 -21.06
CA PHE A 91 -20.55 -19.95 -20.38
C PHE A 91 -19.36 -19.64 -19.46
N SER A 92 -19.51 -19.90 -18.16
CA SER A 92 -18.39 -19.92 -17.22
C SER A 92 -17.92 -21.37 -16.98
N TYR A 93 -16.60 -21.58 -16.91
CA TYR A 93 -15.98 -22.86 -16.55
C TYR A 93 -15.11 -22.67 -15.33
N TYR A 94 -15.40 -23.39 -14.25
CA TYR A 94 -14.60 -23.34 -13.04
C TYR A 94 -13.63 -24.51 -13.05
N TRP A 95 -12.34 -24.20 -12.96
CA TRP A 95 -11.27 -25.18 -12.91
C TRP A 95 -10.87 -25.45 -11.45
N ASP A 96 -10.88 -26.72 -11.08
CA ASP A 96 -10.42 -27.32 -9.82
C ASP A 96 -8.88 -27.37 -9.69
N ARG A 97 -8.17 -26.77 -10.66
CA ARG A 97 -6.70 -26.72 -10.75
C ARG A 97 -6.03 -28.09 -10.97
N LYS A 98 -6.78 -29.12 -11.38
CA LYS A 98 -6.24 -30.47 -11.64
C LYS A 98 -5.90 -30.69 -13.12
N ASP A 99 -4.91 -31.54 -13.38
CA ASP A 99 -4.54 -32.03 -14.71
C ASP A 99 -5.46 -33.16 -15.19
N TYR A 100 -5.24 -33.67 -16.41
CA TYR A 100 -6.04 -34.76 -16.96
C TYR A 100 -5.85 -36.14 -16.29
N HIS A 101 -4.87 -36.28 -15.40
CA HIS A 101 -4.69 -37.44 -14.53
C HIS A 101 -5.36 -37.26 -13.16
N GLY A 102 -5.91 -36.08 -12.87
CA GLY A 102 -6.46 -35.71 -11.56
C GLY A 102 -5.42 -35.25 -10.55
N ASN A 103 -4.16 -35.09 -10.96
CA ASN A 103 -3.13 -34.50 -10.10
C ASN A 103 -3.34 -32.99 -10.02
N ILE A 104 -2.98 -32.40 -8.88
CA ILE A 104 -2.90 -30.94 -8.75
C ILE A 104 -1.86 -30.41 -9.75
N SER A 105 -2.24 -29.43 -10.58
CA SER A 105 -1.32 -28.79 -11.52
C SER A 105 -0.40 -27.82 -10.77
N THR A 106 0.76 -28.34 -10.35
CA THR A 106 1.72 -27.64 -9.47
C THR A 106 2.60 -26.63 -10.21
N THR A 107 2.69 -26.75 -11.54
CA THR A 107 3.64 -26.02 -12.37
C THR A 107 2.97 -25.06 -13.34
N SER A 108 3.49 -23.83 -13.42
CA SER A 108 3.45 -23.04 -14.67
C SER A 108 4.50 -23.57 -15.67
N GLN A 109 4.54 -24.89 -15.89
CA GLN A 109 5.24 -25.47 -17.04
C GLN A 109 4.67 -24.85 -18.31
N GLN A 110 5.47 -24.83 -19.38
CA GLN A 110 5.07 -24.38 -20.72
C GLN A 110 4.07 -25.35 -21.39
N GLY A 111 3.08 -25.85 -20.66
CA GLY A 111 1.88 -26.44 -21.21
C GLY A 111 1.04 -25.34 -21.83
N PHE A 112 1.17 -25.16 -23.15
CA PHE A 112 0.38 -24.23 -23.93
C PHE A 112 -1.12 -24.45 -23.68
N TYR A 113 -1.77 -23.48 -23.03
CA TYR A 113 -3.22 -23.43 -22.91
C TYR A 113 -3.83 -22.89 -24.21
N SER A 114 -3.72 -23.66 -25.28
CA SER A 114 -4.33 -23.29 -26.56
C SER A 114 -5.84 -23.53 -26.49
N ILE A 115 -6.62 -22.45 -26.64
CA ILE A 115 -8.00 -22.54 -27.11
C ILE A 115 -7.90 -22.92 -28.58
N HIS A 116 -7.79 -24.23 -28.83
CA HIS A 116 -7.41 -24.76 -30.14
C HIS A 116 -8.45 -24.41 -31.22
N ARG A 117 -9.75 -24.30 -30.88
CA ARG A 117 -10.84 -23.95 -31.81
C ARG A 117 -12.04 -23.28 -31.10
N ILE A 118 -12.46 -22.13 -31.62
CA ILE A 118 -13.86 -21.68 -31.55
C ILE A 118 -14.42 -21.82 -32.96
N GLY A 119 -15.41 -22.69 -33.17
CA GLY A 119 -15.95 -23.00 -34.49
C GLY A 119 -17.45 -22.77 -34.57
N ILE A 120 -17.89 -21.81 -35.38
CA ILE A 120 -19.32 -21.56 -35.63
C ILE A 120 -19.81 -22.50 -36.74
N ASN A 121 -20.83 -23.30 -36.45
CA ASN A 121 -21.48 -24.21 -37.39
C ASN A 121 -22.89 -23.70 -37.75
N TYR A 122 -23.08 -23.35 -39.02
CA TYR A 122 -24.36 -22.87 -39.55
C TYR A 122 -25.23 -24.01 -40.06
N ARG A 123 -26.54 -23.96 -39.79
CA ARG A 123 -27.53 -24.87 -40.38
C ARG A 123 -28.63 -24.08 -41.10
N MET A 124 -28.46 -23.85 -42.40
CA MET A 124 -29.49 -23.29 -43.26
C MET A 124 -30.69 -24.26 -43.37
N LEU A 125 -31.77 -24.00 -42.66
CA LEU A 125 -33.02 -24.77 -42.74
C LEU A 125 -33.95 -24.23 -43.83
N SER A 126 -33.73 -24.63 -45.08
CA SER A 126 -34.81 -24.72 -46.09
C SER A 126 -34.44 -25.55 -47.34
N ASN A 127 -35.08 -26.71 -47.46
CA ASN A 127 -35.47 -27.43 -48.69
C ASN A 127 -34.58 -27.33 -49.95
N CYS A 128 -33.27 -27.56 -49.82
CA CYS A 128 -32.35 -27.72 -50.95
C CYS A 128 -32.01 -29.21 -51.19
N SER A 129 -32.68 -29.84 -52.16
CA SER A 129 -32.35 -31.20 -52.61
C SER A 129 -31.06 -31.19 -53.45
N GLY A 130 -29.91 -31.27 -52.77
CA GLY A 130 -28.58 -31.22 -53.39
C GLY A 130 -27.53 -30.48 -52.55
N CYS A 131 -27.92 -29.82 -51.46
CA CYS A 131 -26.97 -29.13 -50.59
C CYS A 131 -26.18 -30.13 -49.74
N SER A 132 -24.90 -30.31 -50.07
CA SER A 132 -23.92 -30.99 -49.22
C SER A 132 -23.68 -30.22 -47.92
N PHE A 133 -23.26 -30.93 -46.87
CA PHE A 133 -22.69 -30.31 -45.68
C PHE A 133 -21.56 -29.37 -46.12
N ARG A 134 -21.68 -28.08 -45.79
CA ARG A 134 -20.53 -27.17 -45.76
C ARG A 134 -20.29 -26.80 -44.32
N THR A 135 -19.23 -27.35 -43.74
CA THR A 135 -18.50 -26.67 -42.69
C THR A 135 -17.97 -25.39 -43.33
N VAL A 136 -18.60 -24.26 -43.01
CA VAL A 136 -18.07 -22.95 -43.37
C VAL A 136 -17.35 -22.46 -42.12
N GLU A 137 -16.02 -22.57 -42.12
CA GLU A 137 -15.18 -21.94 -41.11
C GLU A 137 -15.24 -20.42 -41.32
N ILE A 138 -16.25 -19.77 -40.74
CA ILE A 138 -16.33 -18.32 -40.71
C ILE A 138 -15.42 -17.84 -39.59
N SER A 139 -14.27 -17.28 -39.98
CA SER A 139 -13.48 -16.46 -39.08
C SER A 139 -14.04 -15.05 -39.02
N ALA A 140 -14.11 -14.51 -37.81
CA ALA A 140 -14.46 -13.12 -37.56
C ALA A 140 -13.17 -12.32 -37.38
N ASN A 141 -12.68 -11.70 -38.44
CA ASN A 141 -11.75 -10.57 -38.33
C ASN A 141 -12.54 -9.28 -38.43
N ASP A 142 -13.20 -8.93 -37.32
CA ASP A 142 -13.54 -7.56 -36.94
C ASP A 142 -14.11 -7.60 -35.51
N LEU A 143 -13.77 -6.59 -34.70
CA LEU A 143 -14.31 -6.34 -33.35
C LEU A 143 -14.02 -7.43 -32.29
N PHE A 144 -12.79 -7.44 -31.73
CA PHE A 144 -12.54 -8.07 -30.42
C PHE A 144 -12.19 -7.10 -29.31
N GLY A 145 -12.47 -7.52 -28.07
CA GLY A 145 -12.81 -6.61 -26.96
C GLY A 145 -12.21 -6.97 -25.60
N ARG A 146 -11.10 -6.30 -25.25
CA ARG A 146 -10.48 -6.05 -23.93
C ARG A 146 -10.16 -7.21 -22.97
N ASP A 147 -8.99 -7.06 -22.35
CA ASP A 147 -8.49 -7.79 -21.19
C ASP A 147 -9.25 -7.43 -19.90
N LEU A 148 -9.61 -8.43 -19.09
CA LEU A 148 -10.24 -8.30 -17.77
C LEU A 148 -9.41 -9.01 -16.67
N SER A 149 -8.08 -9.11 -16.83
CA SER A 149 -7.19 -9.68 -15.81
C SER A 149 -7.07 -8.77 -14.57
N GLY A 150 -8.07 -8.82 -13.71
CA GLY A 150 -8.15 -8.05 -12.48
C GLY A 150 -9.40 -8.44 -11.71
N VAL A 151 -9.21 -9.26 -10.67
CA VAL A 151 -10.24 -9.74 -9.73
C VAL A 151 -11.14 -10.87 -10.29
N GLU A 152 -11.46 -11.82 -9.41
CA GLU A 152 -11.77 -13.24 -9.73
C GLU A 152 -10.65 -13.96 -10.53
N GLY A 153 -10.84 -15.26 -10.82
CA GLY A 153 -9.98 -16.05 -11.72
C GLY A 153 -10.25 -15.79 -13.21
N VAL A 154 -10.96 -14.70 -13.53
CA VAL A 154 -11.75 -14.54 -14.76
C VAL A 154 -10.94 -13.99 -15.93
N GLU A 155 -10.59 -14.89 -16.85
CA GLU A 155 -10.38 -14.51 -18.24
C GLU A 155 -11.73 -14.47 -18.97
N THR A 156 -12.04 -13.35 -19.64
CA THR A 156 -13.30 -13.15 -20.37
C THR A 156 -13.06 -13.10 -21.87
N PHE A 157 -13.87 -13.82 -22.64
CA PHE A 157 -13.81 -13.85 -24.11
C PHE A 157 -15.13 -13.34 -24.72
N ARG A 158 -15.12 -12.71 -25.90
CA ARG A 158 -16.33 -12.30 -26.67
C ARG A 158 -16.27 -12.86 -28.10
N THR A 159 -17.43 -13.05 -28.74
CA THR A 159 -17.60 -13.19 -30.21
C THR A 159 -18.53 -12.11 -30.78
N LEU A 160 -18.03 -11.32 -31.74
CA LEU A 160 -18.77 -10.33 -32.54
C LEU A 160 -18.67 -10.69 -34.03
N HIS A 161 -19.57 -10.14 -34.84
CA HIS A 161 -19.98 -10.75 -36.11
C HIS A 161 -19.75 -9.81 -37.31
N THR A 162 -18.71 -10.07 -38.11
CA THR A 162 -18.55 -9.48 -39.46
C THR A 162 -17.96 -10.51 -40.42
N VAL A 163 -18.12 -10.29 -41.73
CA VAL A 163 -17.95 -11.32 -42.78
C VAL A 163 -16.67 -11.06 -43.60
N ASN A 164 -15.79 -12.08 -43.61
CA ASN A 164 -14.56 -12.31 -44.41
C ASN A 164 -13.25 -12.29 -43.60
N GLY A 165 -12.38 -13.27 -43.86
CA GLY A 165 -10.96 -13.26 -43.44
C GLY A 165 -10.55 -14.23 -42.32
N SER A 166 -9.92 -15.35 -42.71
CA SER A 166 -8.83 -16.14 -42.06
C SER A 166 -8.82 -16.49 -40.55
N PRO A 167 -8.46 -17.75 -40.17
CA PRO A 167 -8.70 -18.31 -38.85
C PRO A 167 -7.69 -17.81 -37.81
N SER A 168 -8.09 -17.83 -36.54
CA SER A 168 -7.18 -17.57 -35.41
C SER A 168 -7.32 -18.64 -34.33
N THR A 169 -6.17 -18.96 -33.72
CA THR A 169 -6.09 -19.84 -32.54
C THR A 169 -5.64 -18.97 -31.37
N LEU A 170 -6.46 -18.85 -30.33
CA LEU A 170 -6.09 -18.06 -29.15
C LEU A 170 -5.26 -18.92 -28.19
N LYS A 171 -3.94 -18.74 -28.24
CA LYS A 171 -3.02 -19.15 -27.17
C LYS A 171 -2.97 -18.03 -26.11
N ARG A 172 -3.31 -18.32 -24.86
CA ARG A 172 -3.05 -17.44 -23.71
C ARG A 172 -2.40 -18.22 -22.58
N THR A 173 -1.57 -17.56 -21.78
CA THR A 173 -0.89 -18.18 -20.65
C THR A 173 -1.71 -17.96 -19.37
N PHE A 174 -2.22 -19.04 -18.79
CA PHE A 174 -2.86 -18.98 -17.47
C PHE A 174 -1.80 -18.66 -16.42
N GLN A 175 -2.02 -17.63 -15.59
CA GLN A 175 -1.06 -17.18 -14.57
C GLN A 175 -1.43 -17.56 -13.13
N LYS A 176 -2.55 -18.25 -12.93
CA LYS A 176 -2.98 -18.76 -11.61
C LYS A 176 -2.98 -20.29 -11.67
N SER A 177 -1.94 -20.93 -11.15
CA SER A 177 -1.86 -22.37 -10.90
C SER A 177 -1.96 -22.65 -9.39
N TYR A 178 -2.25 -23.89 -9.00
CA TYR A 178 -2.19 -24.27 -7.59
C TYR A 178 -0.73 -24.34 -7.12
N PRO A 179 -0.39 -23.88 -5.91
CA PRO A 179 0.98 -23.89 -5.37
C PRO A 179 1.37 -25.29 -4.88
N GLY A 180 1.36 -26.28 -5.77
CA GLY A 180 1.50 -27.69 -5.38
C GLY A 180 2.93 -28.15 -5.04
N VAL A 181 3.89 -27.24 -4.97
CA VAL A 181 5.22 -27.46 -4.38
C VAL A 181 5.60 -26.24 -3.54
N ASN A 182 4.79 -25.91 -2.53
CA ASN A 182 5.18 -24.89 -1.55
C ASN A 182 5.95 -25.54 -0.39
N HIS A 183 7.28 -25.49 -0.46
CA HIS A 183 8.22 -26.01 0.54
C HIS A 183 8.07 -25.37 1.94
N GLU A 184 7.27 -24.30 2.02
CA GLU A 184 7.08 -23.42 3.17
C GLU A 184 5.64 -23.47 3.74
N ASN A 185 4.74 -24.29 3.17
CA ASN A 185 3.40 -24.53 3.72
C ASN A 185 3.47 -25.34 5.02
N VAL A 186 2.69 -24.93 6.03
CA VAL A 186 2.50 -25.70 7.28
C VAL A 186 1.34 -26.68 7.13
N ALA A 187 0.21 -26.20 6.63
CA ALA A 187 -1.00 -26.98 6.33
C ALA A 187 -1.69 -26.39 5.09
N ASN A 188 -2.76 -27.01 4.59
CA ASN A 188 -3.55 -26.46 3.49
C ASN A 188 -4.05 -25.04 3.87
N GLY A 189 -3.84 -24.06 2.99
CA GLY A 189 -4.11 -22.65 3.27
C GLY A 189 -3.15 -21.95 4.25
N TRP A 190 -2.40 -22.67 5.11
CA TRP A 190 -1.58 -22.10 6.18
C TRP A 190 -0.09 -21.95 5.81
N ASN A 191 0.42 -20.71 5.93
CA ASN A 191 1.81 -20.31 5.69
C ASN A 191 2.35 -19.51 6.88
N PHE A 192 3.62 -19.13 6.85
CA PHE A 192 4.19 -18.15 7.78
C PHE A 192 4.15 -16.71 7.22
N SER A 193 3.94 -15.72 8.08
CA SER A 193 4.09 -14.30 7.70
C SER A 193 5.55 -13.97 7.33
N GLY A 194 5.75 -13.06 6.38
CA GLY A 194 7.09 -12.60 6.00
C GLY A 194 7.86 -13.55 5.06
N ILE A 195 7.43 -14.81 4.92
CA ILE A 195 8.07 -15.81 4.05
C ILE A 195 7.43 -15.78 2.66
N HIS A 196 8.22 -16.08 1.65
CA HIS A 196 7.85 -16.01 0.25
C HIS A 196 8.39 -17.22 -0.48
N SER A 197 7.55 -18.02 -1.12
CA SER A 197 7.98 -19.02 -2.11
C SER A 197 7.95 -18.43 -3.52
N SER A 198 8.82 -18.91 -4.42
CA SER A 198 8.65 -18.76 -5.87
C SER A 198 8.46 -20.13 -6.53
N VAL A 199 7.89 -20.18 -7.73
CA VAL A 199 7.51 -21.47 -8.38
C VAL A 199 8.11 -21.67 -9.78
N ASN A 200 8.67 -20.60 -10.38
CA ASN A 200 9.75 -20.64 -11.38
C ASN A 200 10.24 -19.22 -11.72
N GLU A 201 11.20 -19.10 -12.65
CA GLU A 201 11.70 -17.85 -13.27
C GLU A 201 10.64 -16.83 -13.73
N LEU A 202 9.36 -17.23 -13.85
CA LEU A 202 8.31 -16.45 -14.50
C LEU A 202 7.02 -16.32 -13.66
N ALA A 203 6.99 -16.79 -12.41
CA ALA A 203 5.78 -16.89 -11.59
C ALA A 203 5.92 -16.29 -10.17
N SER A 204 4.76 -16.08 -9.54
CA SER A 204 4.52 -15.20 -8.39
C SER A 204 5.42 -15.35 -7.17
N LEU A 205 5.64 -14.23 -6.49
CA LEU A 205 5.92 -14.22 -5.05
C LEU A 205 4.63 -13.97 -4.27
N LYS A 206 4.42 -14.78 -3.22
CA LYS A 206 3.32 -14.67 -2.26
C LYS A 206 3.80 -14.03 -0.96
N ASN A 207 3.01 -13.13 -0.35
CA ASN A 207 2.97 -12.84 1.10
C ASN A 207 1.87 -11.80 1.39
N ASN A 208 1.32 -11.77 2.62
CA ASN A 208 0.50 -10.68 3.18
C ASN A 208 -0.54 -10.06 2.20
N SER A 209 -1.46 -10.84 1.64
CA SER A 209 -2.44 -10.41 0.60
C SER A 209 -1.90 -10.10 -0.80
N TRP A 210 -0.62 -9.74 -0.94
CA TRP A 210 -0.03 -9.29 -2.20
C TRP A 210 0.54 -10.47 -2.99
N ASN A 211 -0.06 -10.74 -4.15
CA ASN A 211 0.51 -11.64 -5.17
C ASN A 211 1.15 -10.78 -6.27
N VAL A 212 2.48 -10.78 -6.36
CA VAL A 212 3.21 -10.02 -7.39
C VAL A 212 3.42 -10.89 -8.62
N TYR A 213 2.78 -10.54 -9.75
CA TYR A 213 2.86 -11.28 -11.01
C TYR A 213 3.82 -10.59 -12.00
N PHE A 214 4.96 -11.22 -12.27
CA PHE A 214 6.08 -10.63 -13.04
C PHE A 214 5.79 -10.27 -14.51
N ARG A 215 4.72 -10.80 -15.11
CA ARG A 215 4.24 -10.41 -16.46
C ARG A 215 3.06 -9.44 -16.45
N GLY A 216 2.44 -9.18 -15.30
CA GLY A 216 1.36 -8.20 -15.14
C GLY A 216 1.85 -6.78 -14.88
N VAL A 217 3.10 -6.64 -14.41
CA VAL A 217 3.81 -5.36 -14.26
C VAL A 217 4.53 -5.03 -15.57
N MET A 218 4.62 -3.74 -15.91
CA MET A 218 5.19 -3.25 -17.17
C MET A 218 6.55 -3.89 -17.51
N ARG A 219 6.69 -4.38 -18.76
CA ARG A 219 7.93 -4.96 -19.26
C ARG A 219 9.08 -3.96 -19.16
N MET A 220 10.21 -4.38 -18.60
CA MET A 220 11.43 -3.56 -18.50
C MET A 220 12.42 -3.94 -19.61
N PRO A 221 13.07 -2.97 -20.28
CA PRO A 221 14.16 -3.26 -21.22
C PRO A 221 15.45 -3.52 -20.43
N ASP A 222 16.16 -4.60 -20.77
CA ASP A 222 17.39 -5.01 -20.07
C ASP A 222 18.57 -5.16 -21.06
N PHE A 223 19.76 -4.77 -20.63
CA PHE A 223 20.91 -4.49 -21.50
C PHE A 223 22.01 -5.55 -21.37
N ILE A 224 22.03 -6.51 -22.29
CA ILE A 224 23.06 -7.56 -22.34
C ILE A 224 24.15 -7.21 -23.37
N SER A 225 25.03 -6.27 -23.02
CA SER A 225 26.46 -6.33 -23.36
C SER A 225 27.22 -5.20 -22.66
N ALA A 226 28.15 -5.57 -21.79
CA ALA A 226 29.07 -4.66 -21.12
C ALA A 226 30.40 -4.53 -21.88
N SER A 227 31.10 -3.43 -21.59
CA SER A 227 32.35 -2.98 -22.21
C SER A 227 32.22 -2.41 -23.64
N GLY A 228 32.57 -1.12 -23.78
CA GLY A 228 32.67 -0.42 -25.07
C GLY A 228 33.89 -0.83 -25.90
N LYS A 229 34.23 -2.12 -25.92
CA LYS A 229 34.98 -2.70 -27.04
C LYS A 229 33.96 -3.09 -28.08
N VAL A 230 34.09 -2.51 -29.28
CA VAL A 230 33.63 -3.20 -30.48
C VAL A 230 34.41 -4.51 -30.51
N TYR A 231 33.77 -5.60 -30.09
CA TYR A 231 34.11 -6.88 -30.66
C TYR A 231 33.80 -6.71 -32.14
N GLU A 232 34.86 -6.59 -32.95
CA GLU A 232 34.76 -7.01 -34.33
C GLU A 232 34.35 -8.48 -34.26
N VAL A 233 33.05 -8.72 -34.40
CA VAL A 233 32.51 -10.02 -34.76
C VAL A 233 33.13 -10.30 -36.12
N GLY A 234 34.26 -11.00 -36.09
CA GLY A 234 35.24 -11.01 -37.17
C GLY A 234 34.56 -11.30 -38.49
N HIS A 235 34.81 -10.47 -39.50
CA HIS A 235 34.00 -10.40 -40.73
C HIS A 235 33.64 -11.78 -41.30
N TYR A 236 32.43 -12.27 -40.94
CA TYR A 236 31.90 -13.52 -41.43
C TYR A 236 31.54 -13.38 -42.92
N GLY A 237 32.48 -13.80 -43.77
CA GLY A 237 32.24 -14.31 -45.12
C GLY A 237 31.88 -13.32 -46.23
N CYS A 238 31.49 -12.07 -45.94
CA CYS A 238 30.95 -11.16 -46.95
C CYS A 238 31.86 -9.96 -47.21
N LYS A 239 32.41 -9.86 -48.43
CA LYS A 239 33.38 -8.82 -48.85
C LYS A 239 32.72 -7.44 -48.97
N SER A 240 32.63 -6.68 -47.89
CA SER A 240 32.17 -5.29 -47.94
C SER A 240 33.26 -4.33 -48.44
N TYR A 241 32.93 -3.49 -49.43
CA TYR A 241 33.68 -2.26 -49.67
C TYR A 241 33.46 -1.28 -48.51
N SER A 242 34.54 -0.63 -48.05
CA SER A 242 34.62 0.05 -46.75
C SER A 242 33.92 1.43 -46.68
N ASN A 243 32.76 1.61 -47.30
CA ASN A 243 31.98 2.85 -47.23
C ASN A 243 30.46 2.69 -47.36
N ASP A 244 29.92 1.48 -47.53
CA ASP A 244 28.46 1.27 -47.58
C ASP A 244 27.82 1.29 -46.20
N ARG A 245 27.03 2.32 -45.91
CA ARG A 245 26.16 2.43 -44.71
C ARG A 245 24.96 1.45 -44.73
N TYR A 246 25.01 0.39 -45.53
CA TYR A 246 23.89 -0.48 -45.88
C TYR A 246 24.14 -1.99 -45.68
N ALA A 247 25.29 -2.38 -45.10
CA ALA A 247 25.83 -3.75 -45.18
C ALA A 247 25.33 -4.77 -44.11
N ALA A 248 24.27 -4.47 -43.34
CA ALA A 248 23.55 -5.46 -42.53
C ALA A 248 22.08 -5.05 -42.44
N ARG A 249 21.17 -5.85 -43.04
CA ARG A 249 19.74 -5.51 -43.14
C ARG A 249 18.82 -6.44 -42.33
N LYS A 250 19.09 -7.75 -42.25
CA LYS A 250 18.36 -8.69 -41.38
C LYS A 250 19.22 -9.90 -41.02
N PHE A 251 18.97 -10.47 -39.83
CA PHE A 251 19.45 -11.78 -39.40
C PHE A 251 18.24 -12.61 -39.00
N LEU A 252 18.21 -13.88 -39.37
CA LEU A 252 17.19 -14.83 -38.95
C LEU A 252 17.87 -16.04 -38.29
N VAL A 253 17.26 -16.61 -37.26
CA VAL A 253 17.80 -17.77 -36.53
C VAL A 253 16.76 -18.88 -36.56
N ASP A 254 17.15 -20.10 -36.91
CA ASP A 254 16.27 -21.27 -36.87
C ASP A 254 16.25 -21.96 -35.49
N ASP A 255 15.32 -22.90 -35.29
CA ASP A 255 15.19 -23.69 -34.04
C ASP A 255 16.45 -24.50 -33.72
N ALA A 256 17.27 -24.80 -34.73
CA ALA A 256 18.56 -25.47 -34.60
C ALA A 256 19.74 -24.49 -34.39
N LYS A 257 19.44 -23.21 -34.10
CA LYS A 257 20.37 -22.11 -33.80
C LYS A 257 21.34 -21.76 -34.93
N ASN A 258 20.96 -22.02 -36.18
CA ASN A 258 21.71 -21.59 -37.36
C ASN A 258 21.30 -20.17 -37.74
N VAL A 259 22.26 -19.34 -38.11
CA VAL A 259 22.04 -17.93 -38.45
C VAL A 259 22.00 -17.75 -39.96
N TYR A 260 21.00 -17.02 -40.46
CA TYR A 260 20.75 -16.72 -41.86
C TYR A 260 20.93 -15.23 -42.12
N ARG A 261 21.64 -14.86 -43.19
CA ARG A 261 21.92 -13.46 -43.55
C ARG A 261 21.94 -13.25 -45.07
N VAL A 262 21.35 -12.14 -45.53
CA VAL A 262 21.57 -11.63 -46.90
C VAL A 262 22.93 -10.95 -47.02
N CYS A 263 23.72 -11.37 -48.00
CA CYS A 263 24.96 -10.73 -48.41
C CYS A 263 24.93 -10.37 -49.89
N LYS A 264 25.42 -9.18 -50.24
CA LYS A 264 25.59 -8.71 -51.62
C LYS A 264 27.06 -8.87 -52.03
N GLU A 265 27.31 -9.57 -53.13
CA GLU A 265 28.64 -9.71 -53.74
C GLU A 265 28.56 -9.31 -55.22
N GLY A 266 28.86 -8.04 -55.53
CA GLY A 266 28.60 -7.45 -56.84
C GLY A 266 27.11 -7.13 -57.04
N ASP A 267 26.57 -7.46 -58.21
CA ASP A 267 25.15 -7.31 -58.53
C ASP A 267 24.28 -8.49 -58.03
N SER A 268 24.89 -9.57 -57.52
CA SER A 268 24.20 -10.74 -56.97
C SER A 268 24.02 -10.67 -55.45
N GLN A 269 22.92 -11.24 -54.97
CA GLN A 269 22.62 -11.37 -53.55
C GLN A 269 22.55 -12.85 -53.16
N TYR A 270 22.81 -13.16 -51.88
CA TYR A 270 22.94 -14.53 -51.38
C TYR A 270 22.35 -14.59 -49.98
N ILE A 271 21.59 -15.65 -49.66
CA ILE A 271 21.31 -16.01 -48.26
C ILE A 271 22.35 -17.06 -47.85
N LYS A 272 23.22 -16.67 -46.91
CA LYS A 272 24.22 -17.56 -46.30
C LYS A 272 23.70 -18.07 -44.97
N ARG A 273 23.86 -19.39 -44.74
CA ARG A 273 23.63 -20.05 -43.45
C ARG A 273 24.95 -20.23 -42.71
N PHE A 274 24.95 -19.89 -41.44
CA PHE A 274 26.04 -20.13 -40.50
C PHE A 274 25.54 -21.14 -39.48
N GLY A 275 26.15 -22.32 -39.46
CA GLY A 275 25.79 -23.35 -38.48
C GLY A 275 26.08 -22.88 -37.06
N ALA A 276 25.35 -23.41 -36.06
CA ALA A 276 25.57 -23.12 -34.63
C ALA A 276 27.03 -23.34 -34.15
N ASN A 277 27.83 -24.08 -34.93
CA ASN A 277 29.23 -24.41 -34.69
C ASN A 277 30.22 -23.44 -35.40
N GLY A 278 29.74 -22.38 -36.06
CA GLY A 278 30.55 -21.41 -36.80
C GLY A 278 30.92 -21.80 -38.25
N THR A 279 30.35 -22.88 -38.79
CA THR A 279 30.58 -23.32 -40.18
C THR A 279 29.71 -22.56 -41.18
N GLU A 280 30.32 -21.83 -42.11
CA GLU A 280 29.63 -21.10 -43.19
C GLU A 280 29.29 -22.02 -44.37
N THR A 281 28.03 -21.99 -44.81
CA THR A 281 27.54 -22.63 -46.05
C THR A 281 26.64 -21.67 -46.81
N VAL A 282 26.95 -21.42 -48.09
CA VAL A 282 26.02 -20.72 -48.99
C VAL A 282 24.88 -21.67 -49.28
N GLU A 283 23.67 -21.33 -48.84
CA GLU A 283 22.52 -22.22 -48.92
C GLU A 283 21.56 -21.81 -50.05
N TYR A 284 21.41 -20.49 -50.31
CA TYR A 284 20.58 -19.98 -51.40
C TYR A 284 21.24 -18.81 -52.15
N PHE A 285 21.38 -18.94 -53.47
CA PHE A 285 21.72 -17.86 -54.39
C PHE A 285 20.45 -17.06 -54.70
N ILE A 286 20.44 -15.73 -54.69
CA ILE A 286 19.24 -14.93 -55.02
C ILE A 286 19.62 -13.73 -55.90
N GLY A 287 19.31 -13.83 -57.19
CA GLY A 287 19.48 -12.71 -58.14
C GLY A 287 20.83 -12.66 -58.86
N GLY A 288 20.78 -12.21 -60.11
CA GLY A 288 21.85 -12.32 -61.11
C GLY A 288 21.33 -12.83 -62.47
N GLY A 289 20.11 -13.38 -62.49
CA GLY A 289 19.39 -13.74 -63.71
C GLY A 289 18.82 -12.53 -64.44
N THR A 290 18.56 -12.69 -65.75
CA THR A 290 18.00 -11.66 -66.63
C THR A 290 16.53 -11.89 -67.01
N GLN A 291 15.89 -12.94 -66.47
CA GLN A 291 14.51 -13.29 -66.83
C GLN A 291 13.50 -12.69 -65.85
N THR A 292 12.41 -12.15 -66.40
CA THR A 292 11.19 -11.87 -65.64
C THR A 292 10.56 -13.17 -65.15
N PHE A 293 10.12 -13.17 -63.89
CA PHE A 293 9.61 -14.34 -63.19
C PHE A 293 8.50 -15.08 -63.95
N LYS A 294 8.56 -16.42 -63.91
CA LYS A 294 7.48 -17.33 -64.35
C LYS A 294 7.26 -18.39 -63.27
N ASP A 295 6.01 -18.75 -63.06
CA ASP A 295 5.62 -19.70 -62.02
C ASP A 295 6.14 -21.11 -62.34
N GLY A 296 6.68 -21.82 -61.34
CA GLY A 296 7.25 -23.16 -61.51
C GLY A 296 8.75 -23.23 -61.87
N VAL A 297 9.49 -22.12 -61.78
CA VAL A 297 10.96 -22.12 -61.89
C VAL A 297 11.59 -22.85 -60.69
N THR A 298 12.62 -23.68 -60.96
CA THR A 298 13.25 -24.59 -59.97
C THR A 298 14.61 -24.09 -59.45
N LYS A 299 15.09 -22.93 -59.91
CA LYS A 299 16.34 -22.34 -59.46
C LYS A 299 16.26 -20.82 -59.34
N ALA A 300 16.87 -20.30 -58.28
CA ALA A 300 16.85 -18.90 -57.91
C ALA A 300 17.81 -18.00 -58.71
N ASP A 301 18.77 -18.59 -59.43
CA ASP A 301 19.76 -17.91 -60.27
C ASP A 301 19.18 -17.40 -61.61
N GLU A 302 18.01 -17.89 -62.02
CA GLU A 302 17.34 -17.48 -63.25
C GLU A 302 16.46 -16.22 -63.10
N ILE A 303 16.13 -15.80 -61.86
CA ILE A 303 15.15 -14.76 -61.55
C ILE A 303 15.83 -13.38 -61.38
N ALA A 304 15.32 -12.37 -62.08
CA ALA A 304 15.72 -10.97 -61.91
C ALA A 304 14.99 -10.31 -60.72
N PHE A 305 15.52 -10.47 -59.51
CA PHE A 305 15.08 -9.72 -58.32
C PHE A 305 15.56 -8.28 -58.35
N GLY A 306 14.84 -7.37 -57.69
CA GLY A 306 15.26 -5.98 -57.49
C GLY A 306 16.47 -5.83 -56.56
N ASP A 307 17.12 -4.66 -56.61
CA ASP A 307 18.30 -4.34 -55.78
C ASP A 307 18.06 -4.35 -54.24
N ASP A 308 16.81 -4.39 -53.79
CA ASP A 308 16.43 -4.31 -52.37
C ASP A 308 15.42 -5.43 -52.05
N ILE A 309 15.88 -6.49 -51.38
CA ILE A 309 15.08 -7.64 -50.97
C ILE A 309 15.15 -7.83 -49.45
N ASP A 310 14.10 -8.44 -48.89
CA ASP A 310 14.07 -8.90 -47.50
C ASP A 310 13.34 -10.25 -47.39
N PHE A 311 13.50 -10.98 -46.28
CA PHE A 311 13.04 -12.37 -46.15
C PHE A 311 12.64 -12.81 -44.73
N THR A 312 11.88 -13.90 -44.65
CA THR A 312 11.63 -14.72 -43.45
C THR A 312 11.49 -16.19 -43.84
N MET A 313 11.46 -17.10 -42.87
CA MET A 313 11.05 -18.51 -43.07
C MET A 313 9.68 -18.76 -42.46
N ASP A 314 8.88 -19.66 -43.04
CA ASP A 314 7.65 -20.18 -42.44
C ASP A 314 7.89 -21.50 -41.67
N ASN A 315 6.86 -21.97 -40.95
CA ASN A 315 6.93 -23.14 -40.06
C ASN A 315 7.21 -24.48 -40.80
N ASP A 316 7.07 -24.51 -42.12
CA ASP A 316 7.40 -25.65 -42.97
C ASP A 316 8.85 -25.57 -43.52
N GLY A 317 9.61 -24.53 -43.16
CA GLY A 317 10.98 -24.29 -43.64
C GLY A 317 11.06 -23.70 -45.05
N ASN A 318 9.98 -23.10 -45.57
CA ASN A 318 10.00 -22.38 -46.84
C ASN A 318 10.42 -20.92 -46.62
N ILE A 319 11.07 -20.30 -47.60
CA ILE A 319 11.52 -18.90 -47.52
C ILE A 319 10.48 -17.98 -48.18
N ILE A 320 10.01 -16.98 -47.46
CA ILE A 320 9.18 -15.88 -47.97
C ILE A 320 10.10 -14.70 -48.26
N ILE A 321 10.05 -14.15 -49.47
CA ILE A 321 10.97 -13.11 -49.96
C ILE A 321 10.16 -11.92 -50.48
N THR A 322 10.34 -10.73 -49.91
CA THR A 322 9.81 -9.48 -50.46
C THR A 322 10.83 -8.88 -51.44
N ASP A 323 10.41 -8.68 -52.69
CA ASP A 323 11.12 -7.88 -53.67
C ASP A 323 10.56 -6.46 -53.67
N THR A 324 11.27 -5.57 -52.98
CA THR A 324 10.81 -4.20 -52.70
C THR A 324 10.58 -3.43 -53.99
N ASN A 325 11.56 -3.45 -54.90
CA ASN A 325 11.52 -2.63 -56.11
C ASN A 325 10.55 -3.17 -57.17
N ASN A 326 10.24 -4.47 -57.15
CA ASN A 326 9.27 -5.09 -58.06
C ASN A 326 7.86 -5.26 -57.45
N HIS A 327 7.59 -4.71 -56.27
CA HIS A 327 6.27 -4.68 -55.62
C HIS A 327 5.67 -6.07 -55.29
N LYS A 328 6.51 -7.08 -55.06
CA LYS A 328 6.09 -8.50 -55.02
C LYS A 328 6.64 -9.28 -53.84
N ILE A 329 5.93 -10.34 -53.47
CA ILE A 329 6.34 -11.30 -52.45
C ILE A 329 6.34 -12.70 -53.07
N TYR A 330 7.45 -13.41 -52.96
CA TYR A 330 7.67 -14.74 -53.49
C TYR A 330 7.75 -15.76 -52.35
N LYS A 331 7.40 -17.01 -52.64
CA LYS A 331 7.65 -18.16 -51.76
C LYS A 331 8.58 -19.13 -52.46
N GLN A 332 9.72 -19.42 -51.83
CA GLN A 332 10.60 -20.51 -52.19
C GLN A 332 10.29 -21.70 -51.28
N TYR A 333 9.80 -22.79 -51.86
CA TYR A 333 9.57 -24.03 -51.13
C TYR A 333 10.89 -24.70 -50.74
N ILE A 334 10.90 -25.48 -49.66
CA ILE A 334 12.06 -26.28 -49.21
C ILE A 334 12.58 -27.26 -50.30
N THR A 335 11.77 -27.55 -51.31
CA THR A 335 12.13 -28.33 -52.52
C THR A 335 12.94 -27.53 -53.56
N GLY A 336 13.22 -26.25 -53.32
CA GLY A 336 13.92 -25.33 -54.23
C GLY A 336 13.03 -24.61 -55.26
N GLN A 337 11.74 -24.94 -55.33
CA GLN A 337 10.79 -24.33 -56.28
C GLN A 337 10.36 -22.93 -55.84
N PHE A 338 10.21 -22.01 -56.79
CA PHE A 338 9.66 -20.66 -56.54
C PHE A 338 8.25 -20.51 -57.08
N SER A 339 7.42 -19.78 -56.34
CA SER A 339 6.13 -19.27 -56.80
C SER A 339 5.94 -17.80 -56.41
N LEU A 340 5.21 -17.04 -57.23
CA LEU A 340 4.76 -15.70 -56.89
C LEU A 340 3.64 -15.84 -55.85
N LEU A 341 3.89 -15.42 -54.62
CA LEU A 341 2.93 -15.60 -53.53
C LEU A 341 1.95 -14.44 -53.47
N ILE A 342 2.41 -13.19 -53.53
CA ILE A 342 1.58 -11.98 -53.35
C ILE A 342 2.06 -10.86 -54.28
N GLY A 343 1.13 -10.11 -54.87
CA GLY A 343 1.42 -8.89 -55.62
C GLY A 343 1.39 -9.06 -57.14
N ASN A 344 0.64 -8.21 -57.84
CA ASN A 344 0.58 -8.18 -59.32
C ASN A 344 1.36 -6.99 -59.91
N GLU A 345 1.06 -5.77 -59.45
CA GLU A 345 1.64 -4.48 -59.84
C GLU A 345 1.64 -3.49 -58.66
N GLY A 346 2.22 -2.30 -58.86
CA GLY A 346 2.30 -1.26 -57.83
C GLY A 346 0.96 -0.58 -57.53
N GLY A 347 0.52 -0.58 -56.27
CA GLY A 347 -0.74 0.05 -55.83
C GLY A 347 -1.04 -0.21 -54.35
N ASP A 348 -2.30 -0.04 -53.93
CA ASP A 348 -2.79 -0.24 -52.53
C ASP A 348 -4.18 -0.89 -52.52
N THR A 349 -4.27 -2.10 -53.09
CA THR A 349 -5.54 -2.84 -53.20
C THR A 349 -5.44 -4.12 -52.41
N ASP A 350 -6.32 -4.28 -51.42
CA ASP A 350 -6.52 -5.53 -50.67
C ASP A 350 -7.41 -6.49 -51.47
N GLY A 351 -7.33 -7.79 -51.18
CA GLY A 351 -8.04 -8.83 -51.94
C GLY A 351 -7.24 -10.13 -51.99
N LYS A 352 -7.49 -10.98 -52.98
CA LYS A 352 -6.74 -12.25 -53.08
C LYS A 352 -5.25 -12.00 -53.33
N TYR A 353 -4.42 -12.93 -52.89
CA TYR A 353 -2.95 -12.89 -53.01
C TYR A 353 -2.42 -12.39 -54.39
N TYR A 354 -2.98 -12.88 -55.49
CA TYR A 354 -2.59 -12.50 -56.87
C TYR A 354 -3.36 -11.29 -57.44
N GLU A 355 -4.39 -10.81 -56.75
CA GLU A 355 -5.17 -9.59 -57.06
C GLU A 355 -4.66 -8.37 -56.27
N ALA A 356 -4.01 -8.59 -55.13
CA ALA A 356 -3.47 -7.55 -54.27
C ALA A 356 -2.38 -6.71 -54.96
N GLN A 357 -2.46 -5.39 -54.79
CA GLN A 357 -1.47 -4.42 -55.27
C GLN A 357 -0.72 -3.84 -54.07
N LEU A 358 0.61 -3.82 -54.14
CA LEU A 358 1.51 -3.42 -53.05
C LEU A 358 2.45 -2.28 -53.48
N SER A 359 2.97 -1.50 -52.54
CA SER A 359 3.90 -0.40 -52.79
C SER A 359 5.19 -0.56 -51.98
N SER A 360 6.24 -1.12 -52.59
CA SER A 360 7.51 -1.38 -51.92
C SER A 360 7.39 -2.25 -50.66
N PRO A 361 6.91 -3.51 -50.75
CA PRO A 361 6.77 -4.39 -49.59
C PRO A 361 8.13 -4.74 -48.98
N THR A 362 8.20 -4.74 -47.65
CA THR A 362 9.41 -5.01 -46.84
C THR A 362 9.05 -5.71 -45.53
N GLU A 363 10.04 -6.27 -44.82
CA GLU A 363 9.86 -6.82 -43.47
C GLU A 363 8.77 -7.91 -43.36
N PRO A 364 8.84 -8.99 -44.16
CA PRO A 364 7.96 -10.12 -43.96
C PRO A 364 8.32 -10.83 -42.64
N VAL A 365 7.30 -11.25 -41.90
CA VAL A 365 7.37 -12.11 -40.71
C VAL A 365 6.17 -13.05 -40.66
N THR A 366 6.29 -14.19 -39.99
CA THR A 366 5.25 -15.22 -39.92
C THR A 366 4.87 -15.55 -38.47
N ASP A 367 3.60 -15.91 -38.25
CA ASP A 367 3.13 -16.46 -36.97
C ASP A 367 3.10 -18.00 -36.96
N SER A 368 2.84 -18.60 -35.79
CA SER A 368 2.79 -20.06 -35.61
C SER A 368 1.64 -20.75 -36.35
N LEU A 369 0.78 -19.99 -37.03
CA LEU A 369 -0.30 -20.47 -37.91
C LEU A 369 0.04 -20.34 -39.40
N GLY A 370 1.20 -19.76 -39.74
CA GLY A 370 1.64 -19.55 -41.13
C GLY A 370 1.01 -18.33 -41.79
N ASN A 371 0.39 -17.41 -41.04
CA ASN A 371 0.00 -16.11 -41.59
C ASN A 371 1.26 -15.26 -41.82
N ILE A 372 1.28 -14.47 -42.89
CA ILE A 372 2.41 -13.59 -43.23
C ILE A 372 1.99 -12.14 -42.95
N TYR A 373 2.77 -11.44 -42.14
CA TYR A 373 2.65 -10.00 -41.90
C TYR A 373 3.81 -9.29 -42.60
N PHE A 374 3.54 -8.13 -43.20
CA PHE A 374 4.57 -7.36 -43.89
C PHE A 374 4.26 -5.86 -43.89
N ILE A 375 5.30 -5.05 -44.07
CA ILE A 375 5.19 -3.60 -44.23
C ILE A 375 5.02 -3.27 -45.70
N ASP A 376 3.87 -2.70 -46.05
CA ASP A 376 3.62 -2.07 -47.35
C ASP A 376 4.10 -0.60 -47.28
N LYS A 377 5.41 -0.43 -47.47
CA LYS A 377 6.18 0.75 -47.04
C LYS A 377 5.81 2.03 -47.78
N GLY A 378 5.58 1.93 -49.09
CA GLY A 378 5.15 3.05 -49.94
C GLY A 378 3.75 3.54 -49.58
N ASN A 379 2.87 2.62 -49.13
CA ASN A 379 1.52 2.93 -48.66
C ASN A 379 1.46 3.23 -47.15
N LYS A 380 2.58 3.10 -46.42
CA LYS A 380 2.70 3.25 -44.96
C LYS A 380 1.76 2.34 -44.16
N LYS A 381 1.46 1.15 -44.68
CA LYS A 381 0.54 0.18 -44.08
C LYS A 381 1.26 -1.05 -43.58
N ILE A 382 0.65 -1.73 -42.61
CA ILE A 382 1.00 -3.11 -42.26
C ILE A 382 -0.15 -3.98 -42.74
N LYS A 383 0.18 -4.98 -43.57
CA LYS A 383 -0.81 -5.90 -44.16
C LYS A 383 -0.59 -7.31 -43.62
N LYS A 384 -1.68 -8.07 -43.50
CA LYS A 384 -1.71 -9.49 -43.15
C LYS A 384 -2.18 -10.28 -44.38
N ALA A 385 -1.44 -11.32 -44.74
CA ALA A 385 -1.79 -12.27 -45.77
C ALA A 385 -2.07 -13.65 -45.13
N SER A 386 -3.28 -14.16 -45.36
CA SER A 386 -3.78 -15.38 -44.72
C SER A 386 -4.92 -15.99 -45.55
N ASN A 387 -5.07 -17.32 -45.57
CA ASN A 387 -6.05 -18.07 -46.39
C ASN A 387 -6.18 -17.66 -47.87
N GLY A 388 -5.12 -17.10 -48.48
CA GLY A 388 -5.17 -16.64 -49.87
C GLY A 388 -5.70 -15.22 -50.07
N GLU A 389 -5.96 -14.47 -48.99
CA GLU A 389 -6.38 -13.06 -49.00
C GLU A 389 -5.40 -12.16 -48.23
N VAL A 390 -5.16 -10.97 -48.75
CA VAL A 390 -4.39 -9.88 -48.15
C VAL A 390 -5.37 -8.83 -47.63
N ILE A 391 -5.21 -8.44 -46.37
CA ILE A 391 -5.96 -7.38 -45.71
C ILE A 391 -5.01 -6.36 -45.07
N THR A 392 -5.40 -5.10 -45.04
CA THR A 392 -4.74 -4.06 -44.24
C THR A 392 -5.04 -4.31 -42.75
N LEU A 393 -4.00 -4.53 -41.96
CA LEU A 393 -4.10 -4.75 -40.52
C LEU A 393 -4.15 -3.43 -39.73
N THR A 394 -3.38 -2.43 -40.18
CA THR A 394 -3.29 -1.09 -39.58
C THR A 394 -2.59 -0.10 -40.53
N GLY A 395 -2.88 1.20 -40.41
CA GLY A 395 -2.19 2.29 -41.12
C GLY A 395 -3.06 3.18 -42.04
N GLN A 396 -3.12 4.47 -41.70
CA GLN A 396 -3.63 5.62 -42.48
C GLN A 396 -3.27 6.92 -41.70
N VAL A 397 -3.35 8.18 -42.18
CA VAL A 397 -3.65 8.77 -43.50
C VAL A 397 -2.47 9.69 -43.90
N GLU A 398 -2.69 10.98 -44.22
CA GLU A 398 -1.66 12.02 -44.37
C GLU A 398 -1.37 12.72 -43.03
N GLY A 399 -0.18 12.49 -42.48
CA GLY A 399 0.33 13.18 -41.28
C GLY A 399 1.47 12.41 -40.60
N ASP A 400 2.18 13.07 -39.69
CA ASP A 400 3.23 12.48 -38.84
C ASP A 400 2.71 12.06 -37.45
N THR A 401 1.38 11.97 -37.29
CA THR A 401 0.70 11.63 -36.03
C THR A 401 0.42 10.13 -35.91
N HIS A 402 0.44 9.64 -34.67
CA HIS A 402 0.05 8.27 -34.29
C HIS A 402 -1.17 8.34 -33.34
N SER A 403 -2.00 7.30 -33.33
CA SER A 403 -3.22 7.20 -32.52
C SER A 403 -3.73 5.76 -32.47
N GLY A 404 -4.68 5.48 -31.56
CA GLY A 404 -5.34 4.18 -31.46
C GLY A 404 -4.67 3.17 -30.51
N ASP A 405 -3.62 3.59 -29.79
CA ASP A 405 -3.03 2.79 -28.70
C ASP A 405 -4.10 2.31 -27.71
N ASN A 406 -4.08 1.02 -27.38
CA ASN A 406 -5.06 0.29 -26.57
C ASN A 406 -6.48 0.17 -27.19
N GLY A 407 -6.59 0.44 -28.50
CA GLY A 407 -7.74 0.15 -29.36
C GLY A 407 -7.48 -1.00 -30.33
N LEU A 408 -8.40 -1.19 -31.29
CA LEU A 408 -8.21 -2.14 -32.39
C LEU A 408 -7.09 -1.64 -33.32
N ALA A 409 -6.22 -2.54 -33.77
CA ALA A 409 -5.15 -2.19 -34.70
C ALA A 409 -5.68 -1.59 -36.02
N SER A 410 -6.85 -2.04 -36.50
CA SER A 410 -7.51 -1.52 -37.70
C SER A 410 -7.97 -0.06 -37.58
N GLU A 411 -8.13 0.46 -36.35
CA GLU A 411 -8.47 1.85 -36.05
C GLU A 411 -7.22 2.71 -35.72
N ALA A 412 -6.05 2.08 -35.63
CA ALA A 412 -4.80 2.74 -35.23
C ALA A 412 -4.03 3.35 -36.41
N THR A 413 -3.35 4.46 -36.13
CA THR A 413 -2.50 5.16 -37.11
C THR A 413 -1.03 5.00 -36.74
N ILE A 414 -0.25 4.46 -37.66
CA ILE A 414 1.18 4.15 -37.48
C ILE A 414 1.99 4.90 -38.56
N PRO A 415 2.62 6.04 -38.22
CA PRO A 415 3.40 6.80 -39.18
C PRO A 415 4.76 6.13 -39.43
N MET A 416 5.02 5.77 -40.70
CA MET A 416 6.28 5.18 -41.17
C MET A 416 6.73 3.94 -40.35
N PRO A 417 6.02 2.80 -40.45
CA PRO A 417 6.52 1.52 -39.94
C PRO A 417 7.88 1.16 -40.58
N THR A 418 8.79 0.64 -39.76
CA THR A 418 10.19 0.36 -40.14
C THR A 418 10.62 -1.09 -39.92
N GLN A 419 10.15 -1.79 -38.89
CA GLN A 419 10.49 -3.19 -38.60
C GLN A 419 9.30 -3.94 -37.98
N LEU A 420 9.22 -5.26 -38.25
CA LEU A 420 8.26 -6.19 -37.64
C LEU A 420 9.00 -7.36 -36.98
N THR A 421 8.44 -7.93 -35.91
CA THR A 421 8.82 -9.26 -35.40
C THR A 421 7.63 -9.91 -34.69
N VAL A 422 7.64 -11.23 -34.53
CA VAL A 422 6.56 -12.00 -33.88
C VAL A 422 7.17 -12.84 -32.75
N ASP A 423 6.47 -12.98 -31.62
CA ASP A 423 6.86 -13.91 -30.54
C ASP A 423 6.09 -15.23 -30.56
N ASP A 424 6.51 -16.21 -29.76
CA ASP A 424 5.93 -17.56 -29.66
C ASP A 424 4.45 -17.59 -29.21
N ASN A 425 3.89 -16.45 -28.77
CA ASN A 425 2.49 -16.27 -28.42
C ASN A 425 1.72 -15.53 -29.54
N ASP A 426 2.31 -15.45 -30.74
CA ASP A 426 1.78 -14.80 -31.94
C ASP A 426 1.52 -13.27 -31.78
N ASN A 427 2.21 -12.60 -30.85
CA ASN A 427 2.17 -11.13 -30.77
C ASN A 427 3.08 -10.49 -31.83
N LEU A 428 2.53 -9.60 -32.66
CA LEU A 428 3.27 -8.84 -33.68
C LEU A 428 3.78 -7.51 -33.12
N TYR A 429 5.10 -7.36 -32.98
CA TYR A 429 5.75 -6.11 -32.59
C TYR A 429 6.10 -5.26 -33.81
N ILE A 430 5.94 -3.95 -33.66
CA ILE A 430 6.06 -2.95 -34.72
C ILE A 430 6.96 -1.83 -34.24
N ALA A 431 8.03 -1.54 -34.97
CA ALA A 431 8.83 -0.33 -34.80
C ALA A 431 8.44 0.73 -35.84
N PHE A 432 8.37 2.01 -35.44
CA PHE A 432 8.08 3.14 -36.34
C PHE A 432 8.59 4.48 -35.80
N GLY A 433 8.61 5.53 -36.62
CA GLY A 433 9.08 6.86 -36.18
C GLY A 433 8.64 8.01 -37.08
N ALA A 434 8.37 9.17 -36.48
CA ALA A 434 8.01 10.38 -37.21
C ALA A 434 9.23 11.07 -37.83
N ASN A 435 9.12 11.51 -39.08
CA ASN A 435 10.20 12.14 -39.82
C ASN A 435 10.03 13.67 -39.75
N SER A 436 10.79 14.35 -38.87
CA SER A 436 10.88 15.81 -38.97
C SER A 436 11.50 16.18 -40.32
N PHE A 437 10.74 16.84 -41.19
CA PHE A 437 11.16 17.24 -42.54
C PHE A 437 12.33 18.26 -42.56
N TYR A 438 12.77 18.72 -41.39
CA TYR A 438 14.04 19.39 -41.16
C TYR A 438 14.86 18.55 -40.17
N GLY A 439 16.00 18.04 -40.63
CA GLY A 439 16.74 16.97 -39.95
C GLY A 439 17.19 17.30 -38.53
N ASN A 440 17.34 16.24 -37.72
CA ASN A 440 17.84 16.16 -36.33
C ASN A 440 16.84 15.84 -35.21
N THR A 441 15.69 15.23 -35.51
CA THR A 441 14.82 14.58 -34.51
C THR A 441 14.37 13.19 -35.00
N TYR A 442 14.83 12.14 -34.32
CA TYR A 442 14.34 10.76 -34.47
C TYR A 442 13.68 10.34 -33.16
N ASN A 443 12.35 10.29 -33.11
CA ASN A 443 11.60 9.72 -32.00
C ASN A 443 10.97 8.42 -32.47
N GLU A 444 11.66 7.29 -32.26
CA GLU A 444 11.14 5.98 -32.60
C GLU A 444 10.31 5.37 -31.46
N ARG A 445 9.41 4.46 -31.84
CA ARG A 445 8.40 3.86 -30.98
C ARG A 445 8.24 2.40 -31.29
N ILE A 446 7.87 1.64 -30.27
CA ILE A 446 7.50 0.23 -30.42
C ILE A 446 6.07 0.03 -29.92
N ARG A 447 5.30 -0.74 -30.69
CA ARG A 447 3.95 -1.21 -30.37
C ARG A 447 3.87 -2.72 -30.52
N MET A 448 2.87 -3.33 -29.89
CA MET A 448 2.56 -4.76 -30.00
C MET A 448 1.10 -4.92 -30.39
N ILE A 449 0.82 -5.61 -31.50
CA ILE A 449 -0.51 -6.14 -31.80
C ILE A 449 -0.59 -7.56 -31.24
N ALA A 450 -1.48 -7.79 -30.28
CA ALA A 450 -1.72 -9.14 -29.75
C ALA A 450 -2.68 -9.93 -30.67
N PRO A 451 -2.75 -11.27 -30.56
CA PRO A 451 -3.65 -12.12 -31.37
C PRO A 451 -5.14 -11.78 -31.29
N ASN A 452 -5.56 -11.00 -30.30
CA ASN A 452 -6.92 -10.48 -30.14
C ASN A 452 -7.19 -9.18 -30.94
N GLY A 453 -6.24 -8.73 -31.78
CA GLY A 453 -6.35 -7.55 -32.62
C GLY A 453 -6.10 -6.20 -31.93
N TYR A 454 -5.75 -6.19 -30.64
CA TYR A 454 -5.42 -4.95 -29.92
C TYR A 454 -3.98 -4.53 -30.12
N ILE A 455 -3.78 -3.24 -30.37
CA ILE A 455 -2.46 -2.60 -30.36
C ILE A 455 -2.14 -1.99 -28.99
N TYR A 456 -0.92 -2.18 -28.48
CA TYR A 456 -0.47 -1.73 -27.17
C TYR A 456 0.84 -0.93 -27.24
N PRO A 457 1.01 0.13 -26.41
CA PRO A 457 2.28 0.82 -26.24
C PRO A 457 3.32 -0.07 -25.56
N ILE A 458 4.48 -0.25 -26.21
CA ILE A 458 5.63 -0.97 -25.64
C ILE A 458 6.76 0.01 -25.29
N ALA A 459 7.09 0.96 -26.17
CA ALA A 459 8.09 1.99 -25.89
C ALA A 459 7.89 3.29 -26.72
N GLY A 460 8.39 4.42 -26.20
CA GLY A 460 8.50 5.71 -26.90
C GLY A 460 7.33 6.68 -26.72
N GLU A 461 7.65 7.93 -26.30
CA GLU A 461 6.68 8.96 -25.86
C GLU A 461 6.74 10.29 -26.66
N ASN A 462 5.79 11.20 -26.39
CA ASN A 462 5.69 12.53 -27.04
C ASN A 462 6.48 13.59 -26.26
N SER A 463 7.45 14.28 -26.88
CA SER A 463 8.00 15.54 -26.33
C SER A 463 8.21 16.60 -27.41
N SER A 464 8.18 17.86 -27.00
CA SER A 464 8.26 19.06 -27.85
C SER A 464 9.63 19.75 -27.85
N THR A 465 10.68 19.09 -27.36
CA THR A 465 12.02 19.67 -27.17
C THR A 465 13.08 19.01 -28.06
N SER A 466 14.04 19.81 -28.53
CA SER A 466 15.08 19.38 -29.49
C SER A 466 16.18 18.55 -28.82
N PRO A 467 16.62 17.41 -29.39
CA PRO A 467 17.55 16.47 -28.75
C PRO A 467 19.03 16.88 -28.86
N TRP A 468 19.35 18.03 -29.46
CA TRP A 468 20.75 18.48 -29.63
C TRP A 468 21.29 19.35 -28.51
N SER A 469 20.48 19.76 -27.53
CA SER A 469 20.96 20.46 -26.32
C SER A 469 21.35 19.47 -25.22
N ASN A 470 22.41 18.69 -25.45
CA ASN A 470 23.31 18.07 -24.46
C ASN A 470 22.75 17.40 -23.17
N ASN A 471 21.45 17.07 -23.13
CA ASN A 471 20.78 16.41 -22.02
C ASN A 471 21.00 14.90 -22.04
N ARG A 472 22.11 14.46 -21.44
CA ARG A 472 22.45 13.04 -21.23
C ARG A 472 21.79 12.45 -19.97
N SER A 473 20.53 12.80 -19.70
CA SER A 473 19.86 12.46 -18.43
C SER A 473 18.32 12.49 -18.50
N MET A 474 17.72 11.51 -19.17
CA MET A 474 16.34 11.08 -18.93
C MET A 474 16.29 9.56 -18.97
N GLN A 475 16.15 8.93 -17.81
CA GLN A 475 16.01 7.49 -17.64
C GLN A 475 14.91 7.26 -16.60
N ALA A 476 13.89 6.48 -16.95
CA ALA A 476 12.76 6.18 -16.09
C ALA A 476 12.43 4.68 -16.13
N LYS A 477 11.87 4.20 -15.01
CA LYS A 477 11.73 2.78 -14.64
C LYS A 477 10.77 1.95 -15.53
N TYR A 478 10.22 2.53 -16.59
CA TYR A 478 9.12 1.97 -17.39
C TYR A 478 9.38 2.14 -18.89
N ALA A 479 9.17 1.08 -19.68
CA ALA A 479 9.49 1.09 -21.12
C ALA A 479 8.76 2.18 -21.93
N THR A 480 7.56 2.54 -21.52
CA THR A 480 6.73 3.59 -22.13
C THR A 480 7.39 4.97 -22.13
N MET A 481 8.18 5.30 -21.10
CA MET A 481 8.81 6.63 -20.93
C MET A 481 10.24 6.74 -21.51
N ASN A 482 10.71 5.72 -22.25
CA ASN A 482 12.07 5.72 -22.81
C ASN A 482 12.17 6.41 -24.19
N TYR A 483 13.24 7.17 -24.39
CA TYR A 483 13.63 7.73 -25.69
C TYR A 483 14.41 6.70 -26.50
N LEU A 484 13.82 6.18 -27.58
CA LEU A 484 14.52 5.30 -28.52
C LEU A 484 15.25 6.13 -29.58
N LEU A 485 16.58 6.09 -29.53
CA LEU A 485 17.44 6.47 -30.65
C LEU A 485 17.46 5.34 -31.68
N LYS A 486 17.22 5.70 -32.94
CA LYS A 486 17.21 4.86 -34.15
C LYS A 486 17.49 3.35 -33.95
N THR A 487 16.43 2.56 -33.95
CA THR A 487 16.43 1.10 -33.88
C THR A 487 17.12 0.54 -35.12
N MET A 488 18.16 -0.28 -34.92
CA MET A 488 18.85 -0.94 -36.03
C MET A 488 18.29 -2.33 -36.34
N SER A 489 17.74 -3.02 -35.35
CA SER A 489 17.17 -4.38 -35.48
C SER A 489 16.27 -4.72 -34.29
N MET A 490 15.24 -5.52 -34.54
CA MET A 490 14.30 -6.05 -33.55
C MET A 490 14.11 -7.56 -33.77
N PHE A 491 14.21 -8.38 -32.73
CA PHE A 491 13.99 -9.83 -32.78
C PHE A 491 13.49 -10.36 -31.44
N VAL A 492 13.00 -11.61 -31.37
CA VAL A 492 12.63 -12.27 -30.11
C VAL A 492 13.65 -13.37 -29.81
N ASP A 493 14.09 -13.48 -28.56
CA ASP A 493 15.02 -14.53 -28.14
C ASP A 493 14.32 -15.83 -27.69
N PRO A 494 15.02 -16.97 -27.55
CA PRO A 494 14.41 -18.25 -27.15
C PRO A 494 13.81 -18.30 -25.72
N GLN A 495 13.83 -17.19 -24.98
CA GLN A 495 13.11 -17.02 -23.71
C GLN A 495 11.85 -16.16 -23.88
N GLY A 496 11.46 -15.84 -25.11
CA GLY A 496 10.31 -15.00 -25.45
C GLY A 496 10.52 -13.51 -25.18
N ARG A 497 11.78 -13.04 -25.08
CA ARG A 497 12.08 -11.62 -24.78
C ARG A 497 12.29 -10.84 -26.08
N LEU A 498 11.59 -9.71 -26.21
CA LEU A 498 11.82 -8.77 -27.30
C LEU A 498 13.18 -8.08 -27.14
N ARG A 499 14.07 -8.29 -28.11
CA ARG A 499 15.38 -7.66 -28.23
C ARG A 499 15.31 -6.53 -29.25
N VAL A 500 15.84 -5.37 -28.86
CA VAL A 500 15.86 -4.13 -29.64
C VAL A 500 17.29 -3.61 -29.59
N GLY A 501 17.87 -3.21 -30.72
CA GLY A 501 19.25 -2.74 -30.79
C GLY A 501 19.42 -1.22 -30.93
N PRO A 502 19.61 -0.47 -29.82
CA PRO A 502 20.10 0.91 -29.81
C PRO A 502 21.53 1.04 -29.24
N TYR A 503 22.07 2.27 -29.25
CA TYR A 503 23.34 2.62 -28.59
C TYR A 503 23.18 2.59 -27.05
N ILE A 504 23.89 1.66 -26.39
CA ILE A 504 24.23 1.47 -24.95
C ILE A 504 23.65 2.45 -23.91
N PHE A 505 23.01 1.94 -22.82
CA PHE A 505 23.27 2.25 -21.38
C PHE A 505 22.39 1.36 -20.47
N SER A 506 22.93 0.82 -19.37
CA SER A 506 22.27 -0.22 -18.53
C SER A 506 21.49 0.30 -17.30
N GLN A 507 20.34 -0.31 -16.99
CA GLN A 507 19.71 -0.34 -15.65
C GLN A 507 19.04 -1.72 -15.42
N SER A 508 18.86 -2.09 -14.15
CA SER A 508 18.65 -3.48 -13.68
C SER A 508 17.21 -4.01 -13.77
N LEU A 509 17.07 -5.33 -13.97
CA LEU A 509 15.82 -6.08 -13.79
C LEU A 509 15.45 -6.23 -12.30
N ASN A 510 14.14 -6.36 -12.00
CA ASN A 510 13.67 -6.67 -10.63
C ASN A 510 13.88 -8.13 -10.20
N VAL A 511 14.19 -9.05 -11.13
CA VAL A 511 14.56 -10.45 -10.84
C VAL A 511 15.87 -10.78 -11.55
N VAL A 512 16.91 -11.17 -10.81
CA VAL A 512 18.22 -11.48 -11.38
C VAL A 512 18.63 -12.90 -11.02
N PHE A 513 18.90 -13.73 -12.04
CA PHE A 513 19.61 -14.99 -11.87
C PHE A 513 21.12 -14.72 -11.89
N ASP A 514 21.80 -15.12 -10.82
CA ASP A 514 23.26 -15.02 -10.71
C ASP A 514 23.88 -16.35 -11.17
N GLU A 515 24.32 -16.41 -12.44
CA GLU A 515 24.91 -17.61 -13.04
C GLU A 515 26.18 -18.11 -12.30
N GLU A 516 26.93 -17.23 -11.61
CA GLU A 516 28.11 -17.63 -10.84
C GLU A 516 27.75 -18.28 -9.49
N LYS A 517 26.57 -17.95 -8.93
CA LYS A 517 26.13 -18.45 -7.62
C LYS A 517 25.00 -19.48 -7.68
N GLY A 518 24.30 -19.62 -8.81
CA GLY A 518 23.16 -20.51 -8.95
C GLY A 518 21.96 -20.12 -8.09
N VAL A 519 21.66 -18.82 -8.00
CA VAL A 519 20.54 -18.30 -7.20
C VAL A 519 19.71 -17.29 -7.99
N TYR A 520 18.41 -17.25 -7.73
CA TYR A 520 17.53 -16.15 -8.15
C TYR A 520 17.48 -15.09 -7.05
N SER A 521 17.25 -13.84 -7.44
CA SER A 521 17.09 -12.75 -6.49
C SER A 521 15.99 -11.79 -6.94
N TYR A 522 15.22 -11.23 -6.02
CA TYR A 522 14.11 -10.30 -6.29
C TYR A 522 14.09 -9.11 -5.34
N GLN A 523 13.99 -7.88 -5.88
CA GLN A 523 13.89 -6.67 -5.08
C GLN A 523 12.45 -6.12 -5.00
N ASN A 524 11.98 -5.83 -3.78
CA ASN A 524 10.78 -5.03 -3.51
C ASN A 524 11.05 -3.96 -2.45
N GLY A 525 10.81 -2.69 -2.80
CA GLY A 525 11.14 -1.56 -1.92
C GLY A 525 12.61 -1.59 -1.51
N SER A 526 12.85 -1.54 -0.20
CA SER A 526 14.17 -1.70 0.42
C SER A 526 14.63 -3.16 0.58
N THR A 527 13.84 -4.18 0.25
CA THR A 527 14.20 -5.60 0.51
C THR A 527 14.60 -6.38 -0.76
N LEU A 528 15.57 -7.29 -0.64
CA LEU A 528 16.01 -8.25 -1.66
C LEU A 528 15.86 -9.68 -1.12
N LYS A 529 15.17 -10.54 -1.87
CA LYS A 529 14.92 -11.94 -1.51
C LYS A 529 15.74 -12.84 -2.41
N ILE A 530 16.39 -13.85 -1.85
CA ILE A 530 17.28 -14.78 -2.56
C ILE A 530 16.68 -16.19 -2.50
N PHE A 531 16.67 -16.88 -3.63
CA PHE A 531 16.15 -18.23 -3.81
C PHE A 531 17.19 -19.14 -4.47
N ASP A 532 17.18 -20.44 -4.16
CA ASP A 532 18.00 -21.41 -4.90
C ASP A 532 17.40 -21.80 -6.27
N THR A 533 18.08 -22.68 -7.01
CA THR A 533 17.57 -23.21 -8.30
C THR A 533 16.31 -24.08 -8.18
N ALA A 534 15.96 -24.51 -6.97
CA ALA A 534 14.70 -25.19 -6.64
C ALA A 534 13.62 -24.21 -6.13
N TYR A 535 13.89 -22.90 -6.18
CA TYR A 535 13.00 -21.80 -5.80
C TYR A 535 12.67 -21.69 -4.30
N LYS A 536 13.41 -22.40 -3.44
CA LYS A 536 13.31 -22.28 -1.99
C LYS A 536 13.87 -20.94 -1.53
N HIS A 537 13.17 -20.24 -0.65
CA HIS A 537 13.63 -18.97 -0.11
C HIS A 537 14.84 -19.20 0.80
N LEU A 538 15.99 -18.60 0.50
CA LEU A 538 17.20 -18.73 1.29
C LEU A 538 17.38 -17.58 2.28
N LYS A 539 17.15 -16.33 1.82
CA LYS A 539 17.40 -15.11 2.60
C LYS A 539 16.51 -13.95 2.17
N THR A 540 16.07 -13.15 3.15
CA THR A 540 15.65 -11.76 2.95
C THR A 540 16.80 -10.84 3.39
N ILE A 541 17.16 -9.86 2.57
CA ILE A 541 18.27 -8.92 2.75
C ILE A 541 17.72 -7.49 2.66
N ASP A 542 18.20 -6.57 3.48
CA ASP A 542 17.99 -5.13 3.26
C ASP A 542 18.94 -4.61 2.16
N THR A 543 18.42 -3.82 1.23
CA THR A 543 19.17 -3.37 0.02
C THR A 543 19.91 -2.06 0.20
N ASP A 544 19.80 -1.42 1.35
CA ASP A 544 20.60 -0.26 1.71
C ASP A 544 21.79 -0.69 2.59
N THR A 545 21.61 -1.58 3.55
CA THR A 545 22.70 -2.13 4.40
C THR A 545 23.37 -3.39 3.83
N ASN A 546 22.70 -4.12 2.94
CA ASN A 546 23.09 -5.46 2.47
C ASN A 546 23.16 -6.53 3.59
N THR A 547 22.50 -6.28 4.73
CA THR A 547 22.41 -7.25 5.84
C THR A 547 21.25 -8.22 5.64
N ALA A 548 21.43 -9.49 6.00
CA ALA A 548 20.35 -10.47 6.00
C ALA A 548 19.40 -10.21 7.18
N LEU A 549 18.15 -9.84 6.88
CA LEU A 549 17.07 -9.65 7.84
C LEU A 549 16.52 -11.00 8.34
N TYR A 550 16.42 -11.97 7.41
CA TYR A 550 15.99 -13.34 7.69
C TYR A 550 16.78 -14.32 6.85
N THR A 551 17.04 -15.50 7.40
CA THR A 551 17.61 -16.65 6.70
C THR A 551 16.79 -17.90 7.00
N PHE A 552 16.68 -18.81 6.03
CA PHE A 552 15.80 -19.96 6.10
C PHE A 552 16.61 -21.24 5.84
N THR A 553 16.29 -22.32 6.57
CA THR A 553 16.90 -23.64 6.32
C THR A 553 15.82 -24.71 6.12
N TYR A 554 16.17 -25.81 5.45
CA TYR A 554 15.24 -26.86 5.04
C TYR A 554 15.73 -28.24 5.48
N THR A 555 14.79 -29.17 5.65
CA THR A 555 15.08 -30.60 5.84
C THR A 555 15.60 -31.24 4.54
N PRO A 556 16.16 -32.47 4.59
CA PRO A 556 16.57 -33.20 3.38
C PRO A 556 15.43 -33.52 2.40
N ASP A 557 14.17 -33.48 2.87
CA ASP A 557 12.96 -33.64 2.05
C ASP A 557 12.38 -32.29 1.60
N ASP A 558 13.21 -31.23 1.60
CA ASP A 558 12.86 -29.86 1.21
C ASP A 558 11.66 -29.25 1.96
N LYS A 559 11.53 -29.49 3.26
CA LYS A 559 10.52 -28.83 4.14
C LYS A 559 11.19 -27.71 4.93
N LEU A 560 10.58 -26.54 5.05
CA LEU A 560 11.10 -25.45 5.89
C LEU A 560 11.34 -25.94 7.33
N LYS A 561 12.58 -25.79 7.83
CA LYS A 561 13.01 -26.29 9.14
C LYS A 561 13.24 -25.18 10.15
N THR A 562 13.94 -24.11 9.74
CA THR A 562 14.22 -22.97 10.64
C THR A 562 14.07 -21.65 9.92
N ILE A 563 13.69 -20.64 10.70
CA ILE A 563 13.66 -19.22 10.33
C ILE A 563 14.56 -18.52 11.34
N THR A 564 15.66 -17.93 10.88
CA THR A 564 16.64 -17.26 11.73
C THR A 564 16.72 -15.78 11.36
N ASP A 565 16.49 -14.89 12.32
CA ASP A 565 16.53 -13.44 12.13
C ASP A 565 17.96 -12.86 12.07
N ARG A 566 18.07 -11.54 11.91
CA ARG A 566 19.36 -10.82 11.90
C ARG A 566 20.12 -10.83 13.23
N PHE A 567 19.50 -11.26 14.33
CA PHE A 567 20.08 -11.38 15.66
C PHE A 567 20.42 -12.84 16.02
N GLU A 568 20.43 -13.73 15.02
CA GLU A 568 20.64 -15.18 15.16
C GLU A 568 19.54 -15.90 15.98
N GLN A 569 18.44 -15.22 16.30
CA GLN A 569 17.30 -15.81 16.99
C GLN A 569 16.57 -16.74 16.01
N THR A 570 16.33 -17.98 16.43
CA THR A 570 15.89 -19.04 15.53
C THR A 570 14.56 -19.64 15.97
N THR A 571 13.56 -19.56 15.10
CA THR A 571 12.30 -20.31 15.19
C THR A 571 12.45 -21.64 14.45
N GLU A 572 12.13 -22.77 15.10
CA GLU A 572 12.25 -24.13 14.54
C GLU A 572 10.87 -24.77 14.31
N ILE A 573 10.72 -25.56 13.24
CA ILE A 573 9.51 -26.34 12.95
C ILE A 573 9.80 -27.83 13.18
N GLU A 574 9.04 -28.46 14.08
CA GLU A 574 9.15 -29.89 14.40
C GLU A 574 8.20 -30.75 13.57
N TYR A 575 8.70 -31.84 12.97
CA TYR A 575 7.92 -32.74 12.10
C TYR A 575 7.87 -34.18 12.64
N SER A 576 6.71 -34.83 12.46
CA SER A 576 6.55 -36.28 12.53
C SER A 576 6.38 -36.81 11.10
N GLY A 577 7.49 -37.22 10.47
CA GLY A 577 7.53 -37.58 9.05
C GLY A 577 7.31 -36.38 8.14
N ASP A 578 6.14 -36.30 7.50
CA ASP A 578 5.76 -35.21 6.59
C ASP A 578 4.84 -34.17 7.23
N THR A 579 4.35 -34.45 8.44
CA THR A 579 3.36 -33.64 9.16
C THR A 579 4.05 -32.76 10.19
N PRO A 580 3.90 -31.42 10.16
CA PRO A 580 4.40 -30.55 11.21
C PRO A 580 3.57 -30.75 12.49
N THR A 581 4.22 -30.65 13.64
CA THR A 581 3.67 -31.00 14.96
C THR A 581 3.91 -29.92 16.01
N ALA A 582 4.85 -29.02 15.78
CA ALA A 582 5.01 -27.80 16.55
C ALA A 582 5.85 -26.75 15.82
N ILE A 583 5.73 -25.52 16.29
CA ILE A 583 6.67 -24.43 16.04
C ILE A 583 7.24 -24.02 17.40
N ILE A 584 8.57 -23.92 17.45
CA ILE A 584 9.34 -23.55 18.64
C ILE A 584 9.92 -22.16 18.42
N SER A 585 9.52 -21.18 19.23
CA SER A 585 10.05 -19.81 19.19
C SER A 585 11.46 -19.71 19.78
N PRO A 586 12.23 -18.63 19.51
CA PRO A 586 13.61 -18.50 19.97
C PRO A 586 13.80 -18.58 21.50
N ASN A 587 12.78 -18.15 22.26
CA ASN A 587 12.71 -18.24 23.71
C ASN A 587 12.25 -19.63 24.23
N GLY A 588 12.12 -20.62 23.34
CA GLY A 588 11.75 -22.01 23.65
C GLY A 588 10.28 -22.25 23.95
N ASP A 589 9.37 -21.36 23.55
CA ASP A 589 7.92 -21.61 23.64
C ASP A 589 7.43 -22.49 22.49
N ARG A 590 6.47 -23.37 22.78
CA ARG A 590 5.96 -24.39 21.87
C ARG A 590 4.51 -24.12 21.50
N LEU A 591 4.27 -23.70 20.26
CA LEU A 591 2.95 -23.78 19.64
C LEU A 591 2.79 -25.18 19.06
N THR A 592 1.96 -26.02 19.68
CA THR A 592 1.72 -27.40 19.21
C THR A 592 0.67 -27.39 18.11
N LEU A 593 0.88 -28.17 17.05
CA LEU A 593 0.02 -28.24 15.88
C LEU A 593 -0.63 -29.63 15.76
N GLU A 594 -1.95 -29.68 15.62
CA GLU A 594 -2.66 -30.89 15.21
C GLU A 594 -3.11 -30.74 13.76
N VAL A 595 -2.56 -31.57 12.87
CA VAL A 595 -2.87 -31.59 11.43
C VAL A 595 -3.56 -32.91 11.10
N ASP A 596 -4.67 -32.84 10.35
CA ASP A 596 -5.49 -34.01 10.01
C ASP A 596 -4.92 -34.85 8.84
N GLU A 597 -5.63 -35.93 8.47
CA GLU A 597 -5.24 -36.81 7.36
C GLU A 597 -5.33 -36.13 5.97
N GLN A 598 -6.06 -35.02 5.86
CA GLN A 598 -6.19 -34.21 4.63
C GLN A 598 -5.11 -33.13 4.52
N ARG A 599 -4.31 -32.93 5.59
CA ARG A 599 -3.32 -31.85 5.80
C ARG A 599 -3.92 -30.49 6.15
N ASN A 600 -5.12 -30.43 6.72
CA ASN A 600 -5.68 -29.22 7.31
C ASN A 600 -5.24 -29.08 8.77
N LEU A 601 -5.04 -27.85 9.25
CA LEU A 601 -4.66 -27.57 10.64
C LEU A 601 -5.91 -27.60 11.53
N ALA A 602 -6.17 -28.72 12.20
CA ALA A 602 -7.37 -28.95 13.01
C ALA A 602 -7.32 -28.20 14.36
N SER A 603 -6.14 -28.07 14.97
CA SER A 603 -5.97 -27.24 16.16
C SER A 603 -4.56 -26.68 16.33
N VAL A 604 -4.47 -25.60 17.10
CA VAL A 604 -3.22 -25.16 17.74
C VAL A 604 -3.40 -25.17 19.25
N THR A 605 -2.39 -25.63 19.98
CA THR A 605 -2.31 -25.54 21.44
C THR A 605 -1.16 -24.63 21.84
N TYR A 606 -1.48 -23.60 22.62
CA TYR A 606 -0.57 -22.58 23.10
C TYR A 606 0.27 -23.07 24.30
N PRO A 607 1.36 -22.36 24.70
CA PRO A 607 2.23 -22.78 25.80
C PRO A 607 1.56 -22.89 27.18
N ASP A 608 0.44 -22.21 27.41
CA ASP A 608 -0.39 -22.33 28.63
C ASP A 608 -1.31 -23.58 28.63
N GLY A 609 -1.42 -24.28 27.49
CA GLY A 609 -2.29 -25.43 27.28
C GLY A 609 -3.66 -25.08 26.71
N GLU A 610 -3.99 -23.80 26.54
CA GLU A 610 -5.21 -23.38 25.87
C GLU A 610 -5.16 -23.69 24.37
N SER A 611 -6.32 -23.87 23.71
CA SER A 611 -6.35 -24.36 22.33
C SER A 611 -7.41 -23.69 21.46
N GLN A 612 -7.01 -23.31 20.25
CA GLN A 612 -7.89 -22.83 19.18
C GLN A 612 -8.08 -23.94 18.14
N ARG A 613 -9.32 -24.14 17.68
CA ARG A 613 -9.72 -25.25 16.80
C ARG A 613 -10.34 -24.74 15.52
N PHE A 614 -10.14 -25.50 14.44
CA PHE A 614 -10.60 -25.17 13.10
C PHE A 614 -11.31 -26.39 12.49
N GLU A 615 -12.47 -26.15 11.87
CA GLU A 615 -13.24 -27.15 11.14
C GLU A 615 -13.24 -26.75 9.65
N TYR A 616 -13.16 -27.74 8.76
CA TYR A 616 -13.04 -27.55 7.30
C TYR A 616 -14.12 -28.35 6.57
N ASP A 617 -14.45 -27.96 5.34
CA ASP A 617 -15.25 -28.77 4.42
C ASP A 617 -14.43 -29.85 3.71
N GLU A 618 -15.08 -30.63 2.83
CA GLU A 618 -14.43 -31.68 2.02
C GLU A 618 -13.43 -31.15 0.97
N ASN A 619 -13.28 -29.83 0.84
CA ASN A 619 -12.42 -29.16 -0.13
C ASN A 619 -11.33 -28.28 0.53
N ASP A 620 -11.01 -28.55 1.80
CA ASP A 620 -9.99 -27.85 2.60
C ASP A 620 -10.35 -26.38 2.96
N LEU A 621 -11.61 -25.96 2.85
CA LEU A 621 -12.06 -24.61 3.22
C LEU A 621 -12.49 -24.55 4.69
N MET A 622 -11.87 -23.69 5.50
CA MET A 622 -12.21 -23.50 6.91
C MET A 622 -13.64 -22.96 7.07
N THR A 623 -14.56 -23.81 7.54
CA THR A 623 -15.98 -23.50 7.76
C THR A 623 -16.25 -22.94 9.16
N LYS A 624 -15.42 -23.26 10.15
CA LYS A 624 -15.58 -22.74 11.51
C LYS A 624 -14.25 -22.62 12.25
N MET A 625 -14.14 -21.56 13.05
CA MET A 625 -13.09 -21.34 14.04
C MET A 625 -13.71 -21.34 15.43
N THR A 626 -13.06 -21.98 16.41
CA THR A 626 -13.44 -21.95 17.83
C THR A 626 -12.23 -21.56 18.68
N GLN A 627 -12.37 -20.50 19.47
CA GLN A 627 -11.33 -19.94 20.34
C GLN A 627 -11.26 -20.70 21.69
N PRO A 628 -10.18 -20.53 22.48
CA PRO A 628 -10.01 -21.21 23.78
C PRO A 628 -11.21 -21.14 24.73
N ASN A 629 -11.81 -19.95 24.91
CA ASN A 629 -13.01 -19.78 25.76
C ASN A 629 -14.31 -20.34 25.16
N GLY A 630 -14.22 -21.02 24.00
CA GLY A 630 -15.34 -21.61 23.27
C GLY A 630 -16.11 -20.67 22.35
N ASN A 631 -15.73 -19.39 22.24
CA ASN A 631 -16.33 -18.46 21.27
C ASN A 631 -16.11 -18.98 19.84
N SER A 632 -17.14 -18.94 18.99
CA SER A 632 -17.03 -19.48 17.62
C SER A 632 -17.47 -18.53 16.50
N PHE A 633 -16.80 -18.69 15.36
CA PHE A 633 -16.98 -17.89 14.14
C PHE A 633 -17.16 -18.84 12.95
N THR A 634 -18.18 -18.60 12.13
CA THR A 634 -18.59 -19.50 11.04
C THR A 634 -18.44 -18.82 9.68
N HIS A 635 -17.98 -19.59 8.69
CA HIS A 635 -17.72 -19.18 7.32
C HIS A 635 -18.54 -20.05 6.37
N GLU A 636 -19.36 -19.44 5.54
CA GLU A 636 -20.11 -20.13 4.48
C GLU A 636 -19.51 -19.75 3.12
N TYR A 637 -19.28 -20.74 2.25
CA TYR A 637 -18.73 -20.54 0.91
C TYR A 637 -19.75 -20.93 -0.18
N ASP A 638 -19.62 -20.35 -1.37
CA ASP A 638 -20.29 -20.87 -2.58
C ASP A 638 -19.60 -22.15 -3.10
N GLU A 639 -20.22 -22.82 -4.07
CA GLU A 639 -19.73 -24.08 -4.69
C GLU A 639 -18.36 -23.95 -5.41
N HIS A 640 -17.77 -22.75 -5.39
CA HIS A 640 -16.48 -22.41 -5.98
C HIS A 640 -15.47 -21.86 -4.95
N GLY A 641 -15.76 -22.05 -3.65
CA GLY A 641 -14.88 -21.72 -2.53
C GLY A 641 -14.78 -20.23 -2.21
N ARG A 642 -15.75 -19.43 -2.63
CA ARG A 642 -15.77 -17.98 -2.32
C ARG A 642 -16.68 -17.73 -1.13
N ILE A 643 -16.21 -16.97 -0.15
CA ILE A 643 -17.02 -16.70 1.05
C ILE A 643 -18.28 -15.89 0.67
N VAL A 644 -19.42 -16.29 1.22
CA VAL A 644 -20.73 -15.65 1.07
C VAL A 644 -21.26 -15.12 2.40
N ASN A 645 -20.96 -15.77 3.52
CA ASN A 645 -21.30 -15.27 4.86
C ASN A 645 -20.14 -15.48 5.86
N PHE A 646 -19.93 -14.50 6.72
CA PHE A 646 -19.17 -14.59 7.97
C PHE A 646 -20.14 -14.33 9.13
N LEU A 647 -20.13 -15.17 10.17
CA LEU A 647 -21.06 -15.10 11.30
C LEU A 647 -20.36 -15.29 12.65
N ASP A 648 -20.88 -14.64 13.70
CA ASP A 648 -20.48 -14.85 15.09
C ASP A 648 -21.67 -15.23 16.01
N GLU A 649 -21.35 -15.62 17.25
CA GLU A 649 -22.34 -16.08 18.24
C GLU A 649 -23.20 -14.97 18.88
N GLU A 650 -22.83 -13.69 18.73
CA GLU A 650 -23.66 -12.54 19.17
C GLU A 650 -24.69 -12.14 18.09
N GLY A 651 -24.75 -12.87 16.97
CA GLY A 651 -25.66 -12.60 15.86
C GLY A 651 -25.11 -11.61 14.83
N GLY A 652 -23.82 -11.25 14.93
CA GLY A 652 -23.11 -10.55 13.87
C GLY A 652 -23.06 -11.38 12.60
N LYS A 653 -23.36 -10.75 11.46
CA LYS A 653 -23.39 -11.40 10.15
C LYS A 653 -22.97 -10.43 9.05
N TRP A 654 -21.99 -10.82 8.25
CA TRP A 654 -21.56 -10.09 7.06
C TRP A 654 -21.78 -10.94 5.83
N THR A 655 -22.62 -10.45 4.92
CA THR A 655 -22.95 -11.10 3.64
C THR A 655 -22.08 -10.51 2.53
N TYR A 656 -21.49 -11.36 1.70
CA TYR A 656 -20.56 -11.01 0.63
C TYR A 656 -21.16 -11.36 -0.73
N GLY A 657 -21.67 -10.34 -1.43
CA GLY A 657 -22.29 -10.46 -2.75
C GLY A 657 -21.34 -10.13 -3.89
N PHE A 658 -21.59 -10.72 -5.05
CA PHE A 658 -20.93 -10.40 -6.31
C PHE A 658 -21.98 -10.22 -7.41
N THR A 659 -21.90 -9.11 -8.14
CA THR A 659 -22.72 -8.83 -9.33
C THR A 659 -21.82 -8.32 -10.46
N GLN A 660 -22.21 -8.56 -11.71
CA GLN A 660 -21.39 -8.20 -12.87
C GLN A 660 -22.28 -7.56 -13.93
N ASP A 661 -21.85 -6.41 -14.47
CA ASP A 661 -22.52 -5.70 -15.56
C ASP A 661 -21.62 -5.67 -16.80
N ASP A 662 -21.99 -6.52 -17.75
CA ASP A 662 -21.31 -6.69 -19.04
C ASP A 662 -21.45 -5.48 -19.97
N ALA A 663 -22.44 -4.61 -19.75
CA ALA A 663 -22.63 -3.41 -20.56
C ALA A 663 -21.66 -2.29 -20.13
N SER A 664 -21.48 -2.10 -18.82
CA SER A 664 -20.54 -1.08 -18.27
C SER A 664 -19.09 -1.57 -18.11
N ARG A 665 -18.81 -2.87 -18.34
CA ARG A 665 -17.50 -3.50 -18.07
C ARG A 665 -17.10 -3.37 -16.60
N SER A 666 -18.09 -3.52 -15.71
CA SER A 666 -17.89 -3.44 -14.28
C SER A 666 -18.27 -4.76 -13.57
N HIS A 667 -17.64 -5.01 -12.44
CA HIS A 667 -18.17 -5.94 -11.46
C HIS A 667 -18.19 -5.27 -10.09
N THR A 668 -19.19 -5.62 -9.31
CA THR A 668 -19.55 -4.96 -8.07
C THR A 668 -19.64 -5.98 -6.95
N ILE A 669 -18.96 -5.67 -5.86
CA ILE A 669 -18.86 -6.51 -4.67
C ILE A 669 -19.49 -5.77 -3.52
N THR A 670 -20.41 -6.44 -2.83
CA THR A 670 -21.17 -5.87 -1.73
C THR A 670 -20.78 -6.57 -0.43
N LYS A 671 -20.30 -5.81 0.57
CA LYS A 671 -20.25 -6.26 1.97
C LYS A 671 -21.45 -5.63 2.67
N THR A 672 -22.40 -6.46 3.09
CA THR A 672 -23.61 -6.04 3.82
C THR A 672 -23.52 -6.59 5.24
N SER A 673 -23.58 -5.71 6.24
CA SER A 673 -23.59 -6.09 7.66
C SER A 673 -24.96 -6.57 8.14
N ALA A 674 -25.08 -6.93 9.42
CA ALA A 674 -26.30 -7.48 10.00
C ALA A 674 -27.43 -6.45 10.08
N SER A 675 -27.10 -5.17 10.30
CA SER A 675 -28.06 -4.05 10.23
C SER A 675 -28.53 -3.72 8.80
N GLY A 676 -27.87 -4.26 7.78
CA GLY A 676 -28.10 -3.94 6.36
C GLY A 676 -27.20 -2.84 5.79
N ASN A 677 -26.29 -2.26 6.58
CA ASN A 677 -25.30 -1.30 6.07
C ASN A 677 -24.45 -1.97 4.97
N THR A 678 -24.48 -1.42 3.76
CA THR A 678 -23.84 -2.01 2.58
C THR A 678 -22.74 -1.12 2.03
N ARG A 679 -21.51 -1.66 1.92
CA ARG A 679 -20.38 -1.07 1.18
C ARG A 679 -20.26 -1.73 -0.20
N VAL A 680 -19.82 -0.96 -1.21
CA VAL A 680 -19.91 -1.35 -2.63
C VAL A 680 -18.60 -1.09 -3.36
N LYS A 681 -17.76 -2.12 -3.56
CA LYS A 681 -16.53 -1.99 -4.36
C LYS A 681 -16.83 -2.31 -5.83
N THR A 682 -16.67 -1.35 -6.74
CA THR A 682 -17.00 -1.49 -8.18
C THR A 682 -15.76 -1.35 -9.06
N TYR A 683 -15.31 -2.47 -9.60
CA TYR A 683 -14.12 -2.56 -10.42
C TYR A 683 -14.50 -2.27 -11.87
N THR A 684 -14.02 -1.16 -12.45
CA THR A 684 -14.43 -0.71 -13.80
C THR A 684 -13.25 -0.63 -14.74
N THR A 685 -13.25 -1.42 -15.81
CA THR A 685 -12.09 -1.47 -16.72
C THR A 685 -12.20 -0.39 -17.81
N SER A 686 -11.40 0.67 -17.67
CA SER A 686 -11.44 1.84 -18.55
C SER A 686 -10.98 1.55 -19.99
N THR A 687 -11.26 2.46 -20.92
CA THR A 687 -10.87 2.28 -22.34
C THR A 687 -9.38 2.47 -22.64
N ASN A 688 -8.59 3.00 -21.69
CA ASN A 688 -7.28 3.56 -21.98
C ASN A 688 -6.13 2.78 -21.31
N SER A 689 -6.28 1.47 -21.12
CA SER A 689 -5.34 0.52 -20.47
C SER A 689 -5.03 0.75 -18.99
N THR A 690 -5.33 1.92 -18.41
CA THR A 690 -5.34 2.09 -16.96
C THR A 690 -6.50 1.28 -16.37
N LYS A 691 -6.18 0.21 -15.62
CA LYS A 691 -7.14 -0.52 -14.81
C LYS A 691 -7.40 0.31 -13.55
N ASN A 692 -8.61 0.86 -13.43
CA ASN A 692 -9.02 1.67 -12.29
C ASN A 692 -9.95 0.83 -11.40
N MET A 693 -9.52 0.49 -10.20
CA MET A 693 -10.40 -0.10 -9.18
C MET A 693 -11.11 1.04 -8.45
N ASN A 694 -12.44 1.13 -8.51
CA ASN A 694 -13.21 2.19 -7.84
C ASN A 694 -14.00 1.62 -6.65
N GLN A 695 -13.45 1.70 -5.46
CA GLN A 695 -14.16 1.39 -4.21
C GLN A 695 -15.14 2.51 -3.87
N THR A 696 -16.42 2.20 -3.65
CA THR A 696 -17.39 3.16 -3.09
C THR A 696 -17.75 2.74 -1.66
N ASP A 697 -17.32 3.54 -0.70
CA ASP A 697 -17.61 3.32 0.72
C ASP A 697 -19.04 3.73 1.07
N ALA A 698 -19.51 3.31 2.25
CA ALA A 698 -20.90 3.54 2.67
C ALA A 698 -21.26 5.03 2.77
N ASP A 699 -20.28 5.91 3.00
CA ASP A 699 -20.43 7.38 3.02
C ASP A 699 -20.49 8.01 1.61
N GLY A 700 -20.21 7.23 0.55
CA GLY A 700 -20.11 7.69 -0.83
C GLY A 700 -18.72 8.21 -1.24
N THR A 701 -17.68 7.94 -0.44
CA THR A 701 -16.28 8.14 -0.86
C THR A 701 -15.92 7.15 -1.95
N VAL A 702 -15.34 7.64 -3.06
CA VAL A 702 -14.89 6.83 -4.20
C VAL A 702 -13.37 6.77 -4.25
N SER A 703 -12.79 5.71 -3.72
CA SER A 703 -11.35 5.44 -3.75
C SER A 703 -10.96 4.75 -5.06
N THR A 704 -10.12 5.39 -5.86
CA THR A 704 -9.64 4.86 -7.15
C THR A 704 -8.17 4.46 -7.06
N SER A 705 -7.81 3.31 -7.61
CA SER A 705 -6.41 2.86 -7.74
C SER A 705 -6.13 2.42 -9.16
N SER A 706 -5.08 2.96 -9.77
CA SER A 706 -4.68 2.69 -11.15
C SER A 706 -3.44 1.80 -11.25
N SER A 707 -3.34 1.06 -12.36
CA SER A 707 -2.22 0.16 -12.68
C SER A 707 -0.86 0.82 -12.89
N ASP A 708 -0.79 2.16 -12.89
CA ASP A 708 0.46 2.94 -12.86
C ASP A 708 0.96 3.23 -11.44
N GLY A 709 0.23 2.77 -10.41
CA GLY A 709 0.51 3.02 -9.00
C GLY A 709 -0.10 4.31 -8.46
N THR A 710 -0.76 5.12 -9.30
CA THR A 710 -1.51 6.29 -8.83
C THR A 710 -2.72 5.84 -8.03
N THR A 711 -2.97 6.46 -6.87
CA THR A 711 -4.20 6.27 -6.11
C THR A 711 -4.88 7.62 -5.95
N SER A 712 -6.19 7.71 -6.19
CA SER A 712 -6.94 8.94 -5.91
C SER A 712 -8.29 8.68 -5.26
N THR A 713 -8.54 9.34 -4.13
CA THR A 713 -9.81 9.25 -3.41
C THR A 713 -10.65 10.48 -3.73
N SER A 714 -11.89 10.27 -4.18
CA SER A 714 -12.83 11.32 -4.58
C SER A 714 -14.12 11.20 -3.77
N GLN A 715 -14.40 12.16 -2.90
CA GLN A 715 -15.60 12.15 -2.06
C GLN A 715 -16.77 12.84 -2.78
N SER A 716 -18.01 12.51 -2.43
CA SER A 716 -19.22 13.03 -3.09
C SER A 716 -19.39 14.56 -3.04
N CYS A 717 -18.65 15.23 -2.15
CA CYS A 717 -18.52 16.68 -1.99
C CYS A 717 -17.40 17.32 -2.82
N GLY A 718 -16.70 16.56 -3.67
CA GLY A 718 -15.66 17.09 -4.57
C GLY A 718 -14.26 17.22 -3.98
N ILE A 719 -14.02 16.68 -2.77
CA ILE A 719 -12.66 16.45 -2.24
C ILE A 719 -11.98 15.41 -3.12
N GLN A 720 -10.79 15.72 -3.62
CA GLN A 720 -9.93 14.77 -4.35
C GLN A 720 -8.52 14.72 -3.78
N THR A 721 -8.13 13.59 -3.21
CA THR A 721 -6.71 13.28 -2.93
C THR A 721 -6.14 12.51 -4.10
N THR A 722 -4.92 12.76 -4.54
CA THR A 722 -4.24 11.95 -5.56
C THR A 722 -2.76 11.77 -5.21
N ARG A 723 -2.30 10.53 -5.04
CA ARG A 723 -0.90 10.13 -4.84
C ARG A 723 -0.37 9.57 -6.16
N VAL A 724 0.65 10.20 -6.72
CA VAL A 724 1.35 9.76 -7.94
C VAL A 724 2.76 9.30 -7.57
N PRO A 725 3.13 8.02 -7.78
CA PRO A 725 4.50 7.55 -7.67
C PRO A 725 5.29 7.88 -8.94
N TYR A 726 6.24 8.81 -8.83
CA TYR A 726 7.15 9.19 -9.92
C TYR A 726 8.46 8.41 -9.86
N GLY A 727 8.67 7.54 -10.85
CA GLY A 727 9.99 6.97 -11.11
C GLY A 727 10.91 8.00 -11.78
N SER A 728 11.94 8.44 -11.06
CA SER A 728 13.11 9.22 -11.54
C SER A 728 12.85 10.40 -12.49
N GLY A 729 12.10 11.38 -12.00
CA GLY A 729 11.94 12.70 -12.61
C GLY A 729 13.09 13.67 -12.34
N GLY A 730 14.09 13.71 -13.22
CA GLY A 730 14.93 14.88 -13.54
C GLY A 730 15.66 15.64 -12.42
N ALA A 731 17.00 15.53 -12.41
CA ALA A 731 17.89 16.58 -11.89
C ALA A 731 18.88 17.01 -12.98
N THR A 732 18.80 18.27 -13.42
CA THR A 732 19.75 18.85 -14.39
C THR A 732 21.06 19.20 -13.68
N GLY A 733 21.95 18.22 -13.54
CA GLY A 733 23.25 18.39 -12.89
C GLY A 733 24.31 17.50 -13.55
N SER A 734 25.22 18.09 -14.32
CA SER A 734 26.27 17.37 -15.01
C SER A 734 27.40 16.94 -14.07
N THR A 735 27.39 15.70 -13.58
CA THR A 735 28.58 14.83 -13.49
C THR A 735 28.18 13.37 -13.24
N THR A 736 29.11 12.45 -13.46
CA THR A 736 28.95 10.99 -13.34
C THR A 736 28.75 10.50 -11.89
N SER A 737 27.51 10.20 -11.50
CA SER A 737 27.19 9.25 -10.41
C SER A 737 25.76 8.71 -10.53
N THR A 738 25.56 7.46 -10.09
CA THR A 738 24.36 6.64 -10.32
C THR A 738 23.26 6.91 -9.27
N SER A 739 22.75 8.14 -9.23
CA SER A 739 21.74 8.53 -8.24
C SER A 739 20.32 8.11 -8.64
N TYR A 740 19.77 7.10 -7.97
CA TYR A 740 18.34 6.76 -8.08
C TYR A 740 17.49 7.87 -7.44
N LEU A 741 16.51 8.37 -8.20
CA LEU A 741 15.51 9.33 -7.73
C LEU A 741 14.15 8.60 -7.60
N ASN A 742 13.72 8.35 -6.37
CA ASN A 742 12.32 8.01 -6.11
C ASN A 742 11.59 9.30 -5.71
N GLU A 743 10.62 9.72 -6.52
CA GLU A 743 9.77 10.86 -6.23
C GLU A 743 8.35 10.37 -5.96
N THR A 744 7.71 10.89 -4.94
CA THR A 744 6.30 10.59 -4.66
C THR A 744 5.63 11.89 -4.33
N SER A 745 4.62 12.25 -5.13
CA SER A 745 3.85 13.46 -4.93
C SER A 745 2.43 13.09 -4.56
N GLY A 746 1.91 13.67 -3.48
CA GLY A 746 0.49 13.66 -3.21
C GLY A 746 -0.08 15.07 -3.34
N SER A 747 -1.30 15.17 -3.86
CA SER A 747 -2.06 16.41 -3.95
C SER A 747 -3.44 16.25 -3.32
N PHE A 748 -3.81 17.16 -2.42
CA PHE A 748 -5.18 17.32 -1.93
C PHE A 748 -5.83 18.49 -2.67
N THR A 749 -7.00 18.28 -3.27
CA THR A 749 -7.72 19.27 -4.07
C THR A 749 -9.17 19.41 -3.60
N PHE A 750 -9.65 20.66 -3.50
CA PHE A 750 -11.04 20.99 -3.22
C PHE A 750 -11.40 22.31 -3.88
N ASN A 751 -12.53 22.33 -4.61
CA ASN A 751 -13.12 23.53 -5.22
C ASN A 751 -12.08 24.53 -5.81
N ALA A 752 -11.10 23.98 -6.55
CA ALA A 752 -9.97 24.65 -7.23
C ALA A 752 -8.74 25.09 -6.40
N CYS A 753 -8.63 24.77 -5.11
CA CYS A 753 -7.38 24.95 -4.34
C CYS A 753 -6.65 23.61 -4.14
N SER A 754 -5.30 23.59 -4.20
CA SER A 754 -4.49 22.36 -4.17
C SER A 754 -3.26 22.45 -3.26
N LEU A 755 -3.12 21.54 -2.29
CA LEU A 755 -1.88 21.34 -1.52
C LEU A 755 -1.09 20.18 -2.11
N THR A 756 0.18 20.39 -2.49
CA THR A 756 1.05 19.33 -3.03
C THR A 756 2.26 19.10 -2.14
N PHE A 757 2.40 17.89 -1.63
CA PHE A 757 3.61 17.41 -0.98
C PHE A 757 4.45 16.59 -1.95
N THR A 758 5.77 16.65 -1.80
CA THR A 758 6.70 15.88 -2.64
C THR A 758 7.83 15.32 -1.80
N GLN A 759 7.90 14.00 -1.72
CA GLN A 759 9.08 13.29 -1.24
C GLN A 759 10.03 13.06 -2.42
N LYS A 760 11.31 13.43 -2.28
CA LYS A 760 12.39 13.04 -3.21
C LYS A 760 13.47 12.30 -2.44
N SER A 761 13.82 11.10 -2.88
CA SER A 761 14.87 10.28 -2.29
C SER A 761 16.06 10.21 -3.25
N TYR A 762 17.27 10.44 -2.76
CA TYR A 762 18.53 10.47 -3.52
C TYR A 762 19.49 9.44 -2.93
N PHE A 763 20.14 8.64 -3.76
CA PHE A 763 21.27 7.78 -3.36
C PHE A 763 22.58 8.30 -3.97
N ASP A 764 23.69 8.23 -3.22
CA ASP A 764 25.04 8.42 -3.78
C ASP A 764 25.75 7.07 -3.98
N ASP A 765 26.44 6.93 -5.11
CA ASP A 765 27.13 5.72 -5.57
C ASP A 765 28.58 6.07 -5.93
N ASN A 766 29.43 6.11 -4.90
CA ASN A 766 30.86 6.40 -5.04
C ASN A 766 31.65 5.15 -5.45
N SER A 767 31.36 4.61 -6.64
CA SER A 767 32.18 3.65 -7.40
C SER A 767 32.45 2.27 -6.77
N THR A 768 31.94 2.02 -5.57
CA THR A 768 31.92 0.72 -4.90
C THR A 768 30.45 0.29 -4.78
N LYS A 769 30.17 -1.01 -4.81
CA LYS A 769 28.81 -1.57 -4.96
C LYS A 769 27.89 -1.40 -3.71
N VAL A 770 28.09 -0.34 -2.93
CA VAL A 770 27.40 -0.02 -1.68
C VAL A 770 26.85 1.40 -1.79
N LYS A 771 25.55 1.57 -1.54
CA LYS A 771 24.94 2.90 -1.43
C LYS A 771 25.49 3.58 -0.17
N THR A 772 26.25 4.66 -0.30
CA THR A 772 26.93 5.25 0.87
C THR A 772 26.05 6.24 1.64
N SER A 773 25.09 6.87 0.96
CA SER A 773 24.14 7.82 1.57
C SER A 773 22.78 7.82 0.88
N LEU A 774 21.71 7.99 1.67
CA LEU A 774 20.33 8.20 1.27
C LEU A 774 19.83 9.56 1.81
N THR A 775 19.40 10.47 0.95
CA THR A 775 18.74 11.72 1.34
C THR A 775 17.25 11.71 0.98
N LYS A 776 16.33 11.75 1.96
CA LYS A 776 14.89 12.00 1.80
C LYS A 776 14.60 13.49 2.04
N LEU A 777 14.20 14.21 0.99
CA LEU A 777 13.68 15.58 1.06
C LEU A 777 12.15 15.52 1.06
N MET A 778 11.51 16.08 2.10
CA MET A 778 10.06 16.32 2.13
C MET A 778 9.81 17.79 1.84
N LYS A 779 9.11 18.09 0.74
CA LYS A 779 8.76 19.45 0.33
C LYS A 779 7.25 19.66 0.43
N GLY A 780 6.83 20.58 1.28
CA GLY A 780 5.49 21.16 1.19
C GLY A 780 5.49 22.27 0.14
N SER A 781 4.53 22.25 -0.79
CA SER A 781 4.30 23.34 -1.73
C SER A 781 2.81 23.60 -1.93
N ASN A 782 2.40 24.85 -1.76
CA ASN A 782 1.06 25.27 -2.11
C ASN A 782 1.05 25.80 -3.53
N SER A 783 0.24 25.18 -4.38
CA SER A 783 -0.12 25.71 -5.69
C SER A 783 -1.40 26.51 -5.49
N SER A 784 -1.27 27.83 -5.36
CA SER A 784 -2.39 28.77 -5.19
C SER A 784 -3.21 28.92 -6.48
N TYR A 785 -3.81 27.82 -6.96
CA TYR A 785 -4.65 27.77 -8.16
C TYR A 785 -6.12 28.14 -7.90
N CYS A 786 -6.43 28.64 -6.70
CA CYS A 786 -7.73 29.20 -6.33
C CYS A 786 -8.10 30.33 -7.32
N ARG A 787 -8.96 30.02 -8.31
CA ARG A 787 -9.38 30.96 -9.35
C ARG A 787 -10.18 32.14 -8.79
N TYR A 788 -9.50 33.22 -8.45
CA TYR A 788 -10.08 34.56 -8.50
C TYR A 788 -9.88 35.15 -9.92
N PRO A 789 -10.80 36.01 -10.44
CA PRO A 789 -10.86 36.28 -11.88
C PRO A 789 -9.71 37.07 -12.51
N ASN A 790 -8.72 37.52 -11.75
CA ASN A 790 -7.65 38.40 -12.23
C ASN A 790 -6.26 37.93 -11.78
N ASN A 791 -5.41 37.65 -12.78
CA ASN A 791 -4.02 37.19 -12.70
C ASN A 791 -3.18 37.70 -11.52
N TYR A 792 -2.56 36.78 -10.78
CA TYR A 792 -1.19 36.93 -10.28
C TYR A 792 -0.55 35.54 -10.08
N TYR A 793 0.57 35.27 -10.77
CA TYR A 793 1.41 34.11 -10.50
C TYR A 793 2.40 34.47 -9.38
N ALA A 794 2.43 33.71 -8.29
CA ALA A 794 3.27 33.97 -7.12
C ALA A 794 4.19 32.79 -6.78
N ALA A 795 5.29 33.08 -6.07
CA ALA A 795 6.46 32.22 -5.95
C ALA A 795 6.25 30.92 -5.17
N GLN A 796 7.01 29.88 -5.56
CA GLN A 796 7.13 28.63 -4.81
C GLN A 796 7.96 28.85 -3.53
N TYR A 797 7.30 28.87 -2.39
CA TYR A 797 7.95 28.79 -1.08
C TYR A 797 8.03 27.31 -0.69
N PHE A 798 9.24 26.82 -0.42
CA PHE A 798 9.46 25.45 0.04
C PHE A 798 9.97 25.47 1.48
N ASN A 799 9.19 24.94 2.40
CA ASN A 799 9.72 24.41 3.65
C ASN A 799 10.16 22.97 3.37
N THR A 800 11.44 22.66 3.65
CA THR A 800 12.03 21.36 3.33
C THR A 800 12.65 20.73 4.56
N THR A 801 12.12 19.58 4.99
CA THR A 801 12.83 18.70 5.92
C THR A 801 13.75 17.79 5.10
N ALA A 802 15.03 17.74 5.47
CA ALA A 802 16.01 16.83 4.89
C ALA A 802 16.38 15.74 5.89
N ILE A 803 16.31 14.49 5.49
CA ILE A 803 16.77 13.33 6.27
C ILE A 803 17.91 12.72 5.46
N ASN A 804 19.13 12.71 5.98
CA ASN A 804 20.32 12.14 5.33
C ASN A 804 20.88 10.99 6.18
N THR A 805 20.63 9.76 5.73
CA THR A 805 21.29 8.56 6.24
C THR A 805 22.62 8.36 5.51
N ASN A 806 23.71 8.20 6.25
CA ASN A 806 25.02 7.85 5.74
C ASN A 806 25.43 6.52 6.39
N TYR A 807 25.52 5.46 5.58
CA TYR A 807 25.78 4.11 6.07
C TYR A 807 27.27 3.88 6.41
N GLU A 808 28.20 4.55 5.72
CA GLU A 808 29.65 4.48 6.01
C GLU A 808 30.01 5.06 7.38
N ASN A 809 29.38 6.18 7.75
CA ASN A 809 29.52 6.81 9.07
C ASN A 809 28.51 6.27 10.09
N SER A 810 27.56 5.44 9.63
CA SER A 810 26.46 4.87 10.42
C SER A 810 25.65 5.94 11.18
N THR A 811 25.28 7.02 10.48
CA THR A 811 24.56 8.18 11.02
C THR A 811 23.36 8.58 10.18
N THR A 812 22.24 8.96 10.80
CA THR A 812 21.10 9.61 10.16
C THR A 812 20.92 11.01 10.71
N THR A 813 20.99 12.03 9.86
CA THR A 813 20.85 13.44 10.21
C THR A 813 19.54 13.99 9.67
N ILE A 814 18.67 14.48 10.55
CA ILE A 814 17.44 15.20 10.21
C ILE A 814 17.71 16.70 10.34
N THR A 815 17.39 17.48 9.31
CA THR A 815 17.47 18.94 9.30
C THR A 815 16.09 19.52 8.98
N THR A 816 15.55 20.34 9.88
CA THR A 816 14.22 20.96 9.73
C THR A 816 14.25 22.18 8.80
N PRO A 817 13.09 22.68 8.31
CA PRO A 817 13.00 23.94 7.54
C PRO A 817 13.61 25.17 8.24
N GLN A 818 13.63 25.20 9.58
CA GLN A 818 14.28 26.23 10.39
C GLN A 818 15.80 26.00 10.58
N ASN A 819 16.33 24.88 10.06
CA ASN A 819 17.70 24.37 10.19
C ASN A 819 18.05 23.77 11.58
N ARG A 820 17.06 23.28 12.33
CA ARG A 820 17.33 22.49 13.54
C ARG A 820 17.85 21.12 13.14
N ILE A 821 18.81 20.59 13.89
CA ILE A 821 19.51 19.35 13.54
C ILE A 821 19.35 18.32 14.66
N LEU A 822 18.91 17.12 14.26
CA LEU A 822 18.92 15.91 15.07
C LEU A 822 19.80 14.87 14.35
N THR A 823 20.80 14.33 15.02
CA THR A 823 21.68 13.28 14.46
C THR A 823 21.57 12.01 15.29
N SER A 824 21.17 10.92 14.66
CA SER A 824 21.19 9.58 15.23
C SER A 824 22.42 8.82 14.74
N THR A 825 23.10 8.09 15.60
CA THR A 825 24.10 7.06 15.23
C THR A 825 23.46 5.69 15.37
N PHE A 826 23.72 4.78 14.45
CA PHE A 826 23.22 3.40 14.48
C PHE A 826 24.36 2.39 14.23
N ASP A 827 24.11 1.12 14.49
CA ASP A 827 24.97 0.03 14.05
C ASP A 827 24.50 -0.45 12.64
N PRO A 828 25.38 -0.52 11.63
CA PRO A 828 24.97 -0.74 10.24
C PRO A 828 24.58 -2.20 9.92
N ILE A 829 24.79 -3.14 10.84
CA ILE A 829 24.39 -4.54 10.68
C ILE A 829 23.00 -4.73 11.31
N THR A 830 22.84 -4.30 12.56
CA THR A 830 21.61 -4.48 13.34
C THR A 830 20.57 -3.39 13.09
N GLU A 831 20.96 -2.26 12.48
CA GLU A 831 20.17 -1.03 12.26
C GLU A 831 19.68 -0.37 13.56
N LEU A 832 20.18 -0.82 14.72
CA LEU A 832 19.79 -0.31 16.03
C LEU A 832 20.46 1.05 16.30
N THR A 833 19.68 2.02 16.76
CA THR A 833 20.16 3.38 17.06
C THR A 833 20.91 3.39 18.38
N THR A 834 22.23 3.56 18.36
CA THR A 834 23.09 3.56 19.55
C THR A 834 23.20 4.93 20.22
N LYS A 835 22.90 6.02 19.49
CA LYS A 835 22.99 7.39 20.01
C LYS A 835 22.03 8.33 19.28
N VAL A 836 21.50 9.33 19.98
CA VAL A 836 20.72 10.44 19.41
C VAL A 836 21.23 11.75 20.02
N GLU A 837 21.55 12.72 19.16
CA GLU A 837 22.14 14.01 19.54
C GLU A 837 21.35 15.17 18.94
N SER A 838 21.08 16.19 19.75
CA SER A 838 20.55 17.48 19.30
C SER A 838 21.32 18.60 19.98
N ALA A 839 21.61 19.67 19.24
CA ALA A 839 22.33 20.82 19.77
C ALA A 839 21.50 21.51 20.88
N GLY A 840 22.14 21.85 22.01
CA GLY A 840 21.44 22.36 23.20
C GLY A 840 20.85 21.29 24.12
N THR A 841 21.27 20.02 23.96
CA THR A 841 20.97 18.92 24.89
C THR A 841 22.12 17.92 25.02
N LEU A 842 22.21 17.24 26.16
CA LEU A 842 23.02 16.04 26.32
C LEU A 842 22.51 14.92 25.39
N PRO A 843 23.42 14.16 24.75
CA PRO A 843 23.04 13.06 23.89
C PRO A 843 22.37 11.93 24.68
N VAL A 844 21.40 11.29 24.06
CA VAL A 844 20.82 10.03 24.54
C VAL A 844 21.58 8.88 23.90
N THR A 845 21.96 7.89 24.70
CA THR A 845 22.68 6.68 24.26
C THR A 845 21.87 5.44 24.60
N TYR A 846 21.96 4.43 23.75
CA TYR A 846 21.24 3.18 23.87
C TYR A 846 22.24 2.03 23.81
N THR A 847 22.15 1.10 24.75
CA THR A 847 22.86 -0.19 24.68
C THR A 847 21.85 -1.30 24.44
N TYR A 848 22.31 -2.36 23.79
CA TYR A 848 21.49 -3.52 23.43
C TYR A 848 22.20 -4.81 23.87
N ASP A 849 21.43 -5.87 24.08
CA ASP A 849 21.98 -7.23 24.15
C ASP A 849 22.25 -7.79 22.74
N ASN A 850 22.73 -9.03 22.66
CA ASN A 850 23.00 -9.70 21.38
C ASN A 850 21.73 -10.12 20.61
N LYS A 851 20.55 -9.95 21.21
CA LYS A 851 19.22 -10.22 20.62
C LYS A 851 18.52 -8.95 20.14
N GLY A 852 19.20 -7.81 20.24
CA GLY A 852 18.68 -6.51 19.83
C GLY A 852 17.73 -5.84 20.83
N LYS A 853 17.64 -6.35 22.07
CA LYS A 853 16.79 -5.80 23.13
C LYS A 853 17.54 -4.73 23.91
N VAL A 854 16.89 -3.59 24.19
CA VAL A 854 17.51 -2.43 24.86
C VAL A 854 17.89 -2.81 26.29
N THR A 855 19.16 -2.68 26.67
CA THR A 855 19.66 -2.95 28.04
C THR A 855 19.85 -1.70 28.87
N SER A 856 20.09 -0.54 28.24
CA SER A 856 20.15 0.76 28.92
C SER A 856 19.75 1.88 27.97
N ILE A 857 19.08 2.90 28.51
CA ILE A 857 18.91 4.22 27.90
C ILE A 857 19.55 5.24 28.85
N THR A 858 20.59 5.93 28.38
CA THR A 858 21.38 6.86 29.20
C THR A 858 21.48 8.24 28.56
N GLN A 859 21.13 9.28 29.30
CA GLN A 859 21.37 10.68 28.94
C GLN A 859 22.18 11.33 30.07
N GLY A 860 23.37 11.84 29.78
CA GLY A 860 24.25 12.37 30.83
C GLY A 860 24.55 11.34 31.93
N ASP A 861 24.32 11.72 33.18
CA ASP A 861 24.46 10.84 34.36
C ASP A 861 23.16 10.07 34.68
N ARG A 862 22.08 10.27 33.91
CA ARG A 862 20.78 9.62 34.11
C ARG A 862 20.69 8.37 33.24
N SER A 863 20.56 7.20 33.86
CA SER A 863 20.42 5.93 33.17
C SER A 863 19.16 5.20 33.59
N THR A 864 18.46 4.57 32.65
CA THR A 864 17.40 3.60 32.91
C THR A 864 17.89 2.24 32.40
N GLU A 865 17.98 1.25 33.28
CA GLU A 865 18.45 -0.09 32.95
C GLU A 865 17.27 -1.05 32.73
N TYR A 866 17.44 -2.00 31.81
CA TYR A 866 16.42 -2.95 31.38
C TYR A 866 17.00 -4.37 31.49
N LEU A 867 16.36 -5.21 32.30
CA LEU A 867 16.81 -6.57 32.61
C LEU A 867 15.76 -7.58 32.14
N TYR A 868 16.17 -8.54 31.31
CA TYR A 868 15.29 -9.56 30.75
C TYR A 868 15.40 -10.89 31.50
N ASN A 869 14.32 -11.68 31.55
CA ASN A 869 14.35 -13.04 32.09
C ASN A 869 14.84 -14.07 31.05
N ASP A 870 14.90 -15.35 31.44
CA ASP A 870 15.28 -16.47 30.56
C ASP A 870 14.31 -16.68 29.36
N LYS A 871 13.09 -16.14 29.45
CA LYS A 871 12.08 -16.08 28.37
C LYS A 871 12.17 -14.82 27.51
N GLU A 872 13.16 -13.97 27.81
CA GLU A 872 13.49 -12.73 27.13
C GLU A 872 12.45 -11.61 27.25
N GLU A 873 11.60 -11.68 28.28
CA GLU A 873 10.62 -10.68 28.66
C GLU A 873 11.25 -9.67 29.64
N LEU A 874 10.76 -8.42 29.67
CA LEU A 874 11.30 -7.37 30.55
C LEU A 874 10.99 -7.66 32.02
N SER A 875 11.89 -8.33 32.72
CA SER A 875 11.72 -8.73 34.13
C SER A 875 11.83 -7.57 35.12
N THR A 876 12.70 -6.59 34.85
CA THR A 876 12.94 -5.44 35.74
C THR A 876 13.43 -4.24 34.93
N LEU A 877 12.84 -3.09 35.20
CA LEU A 877 13.31 -1.76 34.76
C LEU A 877 13.80 -1.02 36.00
N VAL A 878 15.06 -0.57 35.99
CA VAL A 878 15.62 0.27 37.07
C VAL A 878 15.65 1.71 36.58
N ASP A 879 14.93 2.61 37.23
CA ASP A 879 14.96 4.03 36.88
C ASP A 879 16.22 4.74 37.38
N ALA A 880 16.44 5.97 36.93
CA ALA A 880 17.64 6.74 37.27
C ALA A 880 17.80 7.03 38.77
N ASP A 881 16.74 6.95 39.58
CA ASP A 881 16.85 7.05 41.06
C ASP A 881 17.27 5.70 41.70
N GLY A 882 17.50 4.66 40.90
CA GLY A 882 17.87 3.32 41.32
C GLY A 882 16.67 2.48 41.80
N VAL A 883 15.43 2.87 41.49
CA VAL A 883 14.24 2.15 41.95
C VAL A 883 13.81 1.10 40.92
N PRO A 884 13.81 -0.20 41.27
CA PRO A 884 13.34 -1.25 40.37
C PRO A 884 11.81 -1.25 40.26
N THR A 885 11.34 -1.40 39.03
CA THR A 885 9.98 -1.78 38.64
C THR A 885 10.06 -3.18 38.08
N GLN A 886 9.48 -4.16 38.77
CA GLN A 886 9.54 -5.57 38.41
C GLN A 886 8.25 -5.98 37.70
N TYR A 887 8.37 -6.83 36.69
CA TYR A 887 7.24 -7.36 35.95
C TYR A 887 7.19 -8.88 36.12
N SER A 888 5.98 -9.44 36.07
CA SER A 888 5.76 -10.88 35.97
C SER A 888 4.80 -11.15 34.83
N TYR A 889 4.95 -12.32 34.23
CA TYR A 889 4.22 -12.73 33.02
C TYR A 889 3.58 -14.10 33.22
N ASP A 890 2.61 -14.44 32.38
CA ASP A 890 2.16 -15.82 32.19
C ASP A 890 2.86 -16.49 31.01
N ALA A 891 2.53 -17.76 30.72
CA ALA A 891 3.11 -18.49 29.60
C ALA A 891 2.72 -17.94 28.21
N MET A 892 1.86 -16.92 28.14
CA MET A 892 1.43 -16.22 26.93
C MET A 892 2.05 -14.81 26.81
N HIS A 893 3.08 -14.50 27.61
CA HIS A 893 3.79 -13.21 27.62
C HIS A 893 2.91 -12.02 28.02
N ARG A 894 1.78 -12.28 28.71
CA ARG A 894 0.88 -11.23 29.23
C ARG A 894 1.32 -10.84 30.64
N VAL A 895 1.36 -9.54 30.94
CA VAL A 895 1.81 -9.03 32.25
C VAL A 895 0.82 -9.42 33.35
N THR A 896 1.20 -10.33 34.24
CA THR A 896 0.39 -10.76 35.39
C THR A 896 0.63 -9.92 36.64
N SER A 897 1.76 -9.21 36.74
CA SER A 897 1.90 -8.16 37.76
C SER A 897 2.97 -7.13 37.46
N ILE A 898 2.80 -5.93 38.04
CA ILE A 898 3.79 -4.85 38.05
C ILE A 898 4.03 -4.48 39.51
N GLN A 899 5.30 -4.48 39.93
CA GLN A 899 5.70 -4.12 41.30
C GLN A 899 6.74 -3.00 41.31
N LYS A 900 6.44 -1.88 41.95
CA LYS A 900 7.40 -0.77 42.17
C LYS A 900 7.40 -0.35 43.63
N ALA A 901 8.60 -0.18 44.21
CA ALA A 901 8.77 0.30 45.59
C ALA A 901 7.91 -0.45 46.65
N GLY A 902 7.70 -1.76 46.44
CA GLY A 902 6.86 -2.61 47.30
C GLY A 902 5.36 -2.60 46.99
N GLN A 903 4.85 -1.65 46.20
CA GLN A 903 3.47 -1.62 45.72
C GLN A 903 3.32 -2.58 44.53
N LYS A 904 2.35 -3.51 44.58
CA LYS A 904 2.11 -4.50 43.52
C LYS A 904 0.69 -4.36 42.96
N VAL A 905 0.57 -4.21 41.64
CA VAL A 905 -0.69 -4.37 40.90
C VAL A 905 -0.65 -5.75 40.23
N GLU A 906 -1.75 -6.50 40.26
CA GLU A 906 -1.85 -7.83 39.66
C GLU A 906 -2.99 -7.88 38.63
N TYR A 907 -2.79 -8.63 37.56
CA TYR A 907 -3.73 -8.79 36.47
C TYR A 907 -4.02 -10.28 36.24
N THR A 908 -5.27 -10.60 35.91
CA THR A 908 -5.66 -11.94 35.43
C THR A 908 -6.37 -11.81 34.10
N TYR A 909 -6.20 -12.83 33.25
CA TYR A 909 -6.77 -12.88 31.91
C TYR A 909 -7.69 -14.10 31.76
N ASP A 910 -8.63 -14.03 30.83
CA ASP A 910 -9.34 -15.22 30.36
C ASP A 910 -8.49 -16.04 29.35
N ALA A 911 -9.03 -17.18 28.95
CA ALA A 911 -8.38 -18.09 28.00
C ALA A 911 -8.15 -17.48 26.60
N ASN A 912 -8.81 -16.36 26.26
CA ASN A 912 -8.68 -15.70 24.96
C ASN A 912 -7.69 -14.52 24.96
N GLY A 913 -7.23 -14.04 26.11
CA GLY A 913 -6.41 -12.82 26.20
C GLY A 913 -7.11 -11.63 26.85
N ASN A 914 -8.41 -11.71 27.13
CA ASN A 914 -9.16 -10.58 27.66
C ASN A 914 -8.81 -10.34 29.13
N LEU A 915 -8.73 -9.09 29.57
CA LEU A 915 -8.56 -8.75 30.98
C LEU A 915 -9.78 -9.23 31.78
N ALA A 916 -9.55 -10.03 32.82
CA ALA A 916 -10.58 -10.61 33.67
C ALA A 916 -10.60 -10.02 35.09
N SER A 917 -9.46 -9.56 35.60
CA SER A 917 -9.41 -8.75 36.82
C SER A 917 -8.16 -7.91 36.95
N THR A 918 -8.29 -6.78 37.67
CA THR A 918 -7.16 -6.00 38.20
C THR A 918 -7.23 -5.98 39.72
N ILE A 919 -6.13 -6.29 40.40
CA ILE A 919 -6.00 -6.27 41.87
C ILE A 919 -5.02 -5.16 42.25
N THR A 920 -5.47 -4.22 43.09
CA THR A 920 -4.66 -3.08 43.56
C THR A 920 -3.71 -3.47 44.71
N PRO A 921 -2.69 -2.64 45.03
CA PRO A 921 -1.81 -2.87 46.17
C PRO A 921 -2.53 -3.03 47.52
N ASN A 922 -3.64 -2.30 47.74
CA ASN A 922 -4.54 -2.45 48.89
C ASN A 922 -5.44 -3.71 48.82
N GLN A 923 -5.24 -4.60 47.84
CA GLN A 923 -5.99 -5.86 47.62
C GLN A 923 -7.47 -5.65 47.23
N ALA A 924 -7.80 -4.52 46.60
CA ALA A 924 -9.12 -4.31 45.99
C ALA A 924 -9.16 -4.93 44.59
N THR A 925 -10.15 -5.78 44.31
CA THR A 925 -10.32 -6.46 43.01
C THR A 925 -11.40 -5.82 42.16
N PHE A 926 -11.01 -5.30 41.00
CA PHE A 926 -11.92 -4.95 39.91
C PHE A 926 -12.04 -6.17 38.98
N GLN A 927 -13.25 -6.50 38.54
CA GLN A 927 -13.54 -7.67 37.70
C GLN A 927 -14.08 -7.22 36.35
N GLU A 928 -13.60 -7.83 35.28
CA GLU A 928 -14.04 -7.59 33.91
C GLU A 928 -14.49 -8.89 33.26
N THR A 929 -15.47 -8.81 32.36
CA THR A 929 -15.93 -9.95 31.56
C THR A 929 -16.12 -9.52 30.12
N SER A 930 -15.77 -10.38 29.16
CA SER A 930 -16.04 -10.15 27.75
C SER A 930 -17.23 -10.97 27.22
N ASN A 931 -17.82 -10.51 26.13
CA ASN A 931 -18.87 -11.21 25.39
C ASN A 931 -18.29 -12.25 24.39
N LYS A 932 -19.14 -12.86 23.55
CA LYS A 932 -18.72 -13.88 22.57
C LYS A 932 -17.92 -13.35 21.37
N ILE A 933 -17.72 -12.04 21.28
CA ILE A 933 -16.79 -11.38 20.34
C ILE A 933 -15.60 -10.71 21.05
N ASN A 934 -15.28 -11.13 22.28
CA ASN A 934 -14.17 -10.64 23.10
C ASN A 934 -14.23 -9.14 23.50
N TYR A 935 -15.36 -8.46 23.27
CA TYR A 935 -15.57 -7.08 23.73
C TYR A 935 -15.99 -7.02 25.20
N PRO A 936 -15.58 -5.98 25.96
CA PRO A 936 -16.00 -5.77 27.35
C PRO A 936 -17.52 -5.79 27.50
N SER A 937 -18.04 -6.68 28.33
CA SER A 937 -19.47 -6.85 28.60
C SER A 937 -19.86 -6.28 29.96
N THR A 938 -19.08 -6.55 31.01
CA THR A 938 -19.27 -5.92 32.33
C THR A 938 -17.95 -5.53 32.97
N PHE A 939 -17.97 -4.43 33.71
CA PHE A 939 -16.93 -4.00 34.64
C PHE A 939 -17.57 -3.92 36.03
N LYS A 940 -17.00 -4.60 37.01
CA LYS A 940 -17.53 -4.68 38.37
C LYS A 940 -16.48 -4.25 39.38
N SER A 941 -16.89 -3.34 40.25
CA SER A 941 -16.04 -2.72 41.26
C SER A 941 -15.87 -3.60 42.52
N PRO A 942 -14.85 -3.34 43.36
CA PRO A 942 -14.66 -3.99 44.66
C PRO A 942 -15.87 -3.95 45.61
N LEU A 943 -16.69 -2.90 45.57
CA LEU A 943 -17.93 -2.78 46.36
C LEU A 943 -19.13 -3.49 45.71
N GLY A 944 -18.97 -4.00 44.48
CA GLY A 944 -19.95 -4.78 43.75
C GLY A 944 -20.80 -3.99 42.75
N PHE A 945 -20.58 -2.68 42.62
CA PHE A 945 -21.21 -1.85 41.60
C PHE A 945 -20.81 -2.34 40.21
N THR A 946 -21.78 -2.46 39.29
CA THR A 946 -21.57 -3.08 37.99
C THR A 946 -21.97 -2.12 36.87
N LYS A 947 -21.02 -1.83 35.99
CA LYS A 947 -21.21 -1.13 34.72
C LYS A 947 -21.29 -2.16 33.60
N SER A 948 -22.26 -2.02 32.71
CA SER A 948 -22.51 -2.99 31.63
C SER A 948 -22.49 -2.32 30.27
N TYR A 949 -22.11 -3.07 29.24
CA TYR A 949 -21.92 -2.61 27.87
C TYR A 949 -22.72 -3.50 26.91
N THR A 950 -23.43 -2.91 25.95
CA THR A 950 -24.08 -3.65 24.85
C THR A 950 -23.57 -3.16 23.50
N TYR A 951 -23.61 -4.03 22.49
CA TYR A 951 -23.13 -3.75 21.14
C TYR A 951 -24.20 -4.11 20.12
N THR A 952 -24.23 -3.38 19.00
CA THR A 952 -25.04 -3.73 17.84
C THR A 952 -24.52 -5.02 17.20
N THR A 953 -25.34 -5.67 16.37
CA THR A 953 -24.90 -6.79 15.53
C THR A 953 -23.89 -6.39 14.44
N ASP A 954 -23.62 -5.09 14.28
CA ASP A 954 -22.53 -4.56 13.45
C ASP A 954 -21.23 -4.34 14.26
N ARG A 955 -21.20 -4.72 15.54
CA ARG A 955 -20.11 -4.56 16.53
C ARG A 955 -19.82 -3.11 16.94
N GLU A 956 -20.82 -2.23 16.88
CA GLU A 956 -20.73 -0.85 17.36
C GLU A 956 -21.25 -0.75 18.81
N LEU A 957 -20.70 0.12 19.66
CA LEU A 957 -21.13 0.25 21.06
C LEU A 957 -22.54 0.85 21.12
N GLU A 958 -23.55 0.06 21.51
CA GLU A 958 -24.96 0.48 21.53
C GLU A 958 -25.33 1.20 22.83
N SER A 959 -24.90 0.66 23.98
CA SER A 959 -25.19 1.28 25.28
C SER A 959 -24.14 1.02 26.35
N ILE A 960 -24.08 1.94 27.30
CA ILE A 960 -23.42 1.79 28.60
C ILE A 960 -24.50 1.97 29.67
N THR A 961 -24.70 0.97 30.52
CA THR A 961 -25.50 1.09 31.75
C THR A 961 -24.55 1.29 32.94
N LEU A 962 -24.73 2.38 33.68
CA LEU A 962 -23.99 2.68 34.91
C LEU A 962 -24.60 1.93 36.12
N PRO A 963 -23.87 1.75 37.24
CA PRO A 963 -24.38 1.06 38.42
C PRO A 963 -25.71 1.59 38.98
N SER A 964 -25.97 2.90 38.88
CA SER A 964 -27.25 3.53 39.26
C SER A 964 -28.44 3.13 38.39
N GLY A 965 -28.21 2.42 37.29
CA GLY A 965 -29.19 2.11 36.25
C GLY A 965 -29.38 3.22 35.21
N LYS A 966 -28.68 4.36 35.33
CA LYS A 966 -28.59 5.36 34.26
C LYS A 966 -27.95 4.76 33.00
N GLN A 967 -28.39 5.19 31.82
CA GLN A 967 -27.87 4.72 30.54
C GLN A 967 -27.32 5.85 29.68
N ILE A 968 -26.24 5.54 28.96
CA ILE A 968 -25.75 6.29 27.81
C ILE A 968 -26.02 5.40 26.60
N THR A 969 -26.83 5.86 25.63
CA THR A 969 -27.14 5.08 24.42
C THR A 969 -26.60 5.79 23.18
N TYR A 970 -26.09 5.02 22.23
CA TYR A 970 -25.47 5.52 21.01
C TYR A 970 -26.25 5.01 19.79
N THR A 971 -26.65 5.93 18.91
CA THR A 971 -27.33 5.62 17.65
C THR A 971 -26.42 5.98 16.49
N TYR A 972 -26.17 5.03 15.59
CA TYR A 972 -25.32 5.23 14.41
C TYR A 972 -26.18 5.42 13.15
N ASN A 973 -25.68 6.24 12.22
CA ASN A 973 -26.19 6.34 10.86
C ASN A 973 -25.09 5.87 9.92
N LYS A 974 -25.24 4.65 9.38
CA LYS A 974 -24.13 3.86 8.84
C LYS A 974 -23.06 3.73 9.92
N THR A 975 -21.82 4.12 9.65
CA THR A 975 -20.68 4.05 10.59
C THR A 975 -20.47 5.33 11.41
N ASN A 976 -21.27 6.38 11.21
CA ASN A 976 -21.11 7.64 11.93
C ASN A 976 -22.04 7.68 13.14
N LEU A 977 -21.51 7.99 14.33
CA LEU A 977 -22.32 8.23 15.52
C LEU A 977 -23.26 9.41 15.26
N ASN A 978 -24.56 9.17 15.16
CA ASN A 978 -25.54 10.22 14.88
C ASN A 978 -26.11 10.85 16.15
N GLN A 979 -26.19 10.09 17.24
CA GLN A 979 -26.83 10.53 18.47
C GLN A 979 -26.22 9.83 19.69
N GLN A 980 -26.01 10.59 20.78
CA GLN A 980 -25.72 10.07 22.11
C GLN A 980 -26.82 10.56 23.06
N SER A 981 -27.57 9.65 23.67
CA SER A 981 -28.68 9.98 24.58
C SER A 981 -28.37 9.58 26.02
N THR A 982 -28.84 10.39 26.96
CA THR A 982 -28.81 10.14 28.41
C THR A 982 -30.17 10.44 29.02
N SER A 983 -30.34 10.22 30.33
CA SER A 983 -31.58 10.65 31.01
C SER A 983 -31.73 12.18 31.12
N GLU A 984 -30.62 12.91 30.96
CA GLU A 984 -30.51 14.34 31.17
C GLU A 984 -30.60 15.17 29.88
N THR A 985 -30.09 14.63 28.76
CA THR A 985 -30.03 15.30 27.45
C THR A 985 -29.74 14.32 26.31
N THR A 986 -30.18 14.69 25.12
CA THR A 986 -29.87 14.05 23.83
C THR A 986 -28.91 14.92 23.04
N THR A 987 -27.71 14.42 22.74
CA THR A 987 -26.74 15.07 21.85
C THR A 987 -26.84 14.51 20.44
N SER A 988 -26.98 15.37 19.45
CA SER A 988 -27.03 15.01 18.03
C SER A 988 -25.76 15.47 17.31
N TYR A 989 -25.25 14.62 16.42
CA TYR A 989 -24.05 14.85 15.62
C TYR A 989 -24.42 14.89 14.13
N THR A 990 -24.03 15.97 13.46
CA THR A 990 -24.22 16.19 12.03
C THR A 990 -22.86 16.27 11.36
N TYR A 991 -22.70 15.54 10.26
CA TYR A 991 -21.48 15.50 9.47
C TYR A 991 -21.76 16.02 8.07
N GLU A 992 -20.79 16.71 7.47
CA GLU A 992 -20.69 16.81 6.02
C GLU A 992 -20.01 15.57 5.43
N CYS A 993 -19.84 15.58 4.10
CA CYS A 993 -19.27 14.46 3.37
C CYS A 993 -17.80 14.19 3.75
N GLY A 994 -17.42 12.91 3.69
CA GLY A 994 -16.12 12.43 4.15
C GLY A 994 -15.95 12.45 5.67
N GLY A 995 -17.05 12.39 6.43
CA GLY A 995 -17.03 12.21 7.89
C GLY A 995 -16.65 13.42 8.73
N LEU A 996 -16.67 14.64 8.16
CA LEU A 996 -16.26 15.85 8.89
C LEU A 996 -17.44 16.41 9.69
N LEU A 997 -17.23 16.62 10.99
CA LEU A 997 -18.27 17.02 11.94
C LEU A 997 -18.64 18.50 11.78
N THR A 998 -19.84 18.81 11.29
CA THR A 998 -20.27 20.21 11.08
C THR A 998 -21.09 20.78 12.21
N ASN A 999 -21.78 19.95 13.00
CA ASN A 999 -22.53 20.41 14.16
C ASN A 999 -22.66 19.32 15.24
N THR A 1000 -22.51 19.74 16.49
CA THR A 1000 -22.89 19.00 17.70
C THR A 1000 -23.89 19.83 18.49
N SER A 1001 -25.08 19.29 18.80
CA SER A 1001 -26.12 20.06 19.50
C SER A 1001 -26.94 19.21 20.46
N THR A 1002 -27.23 19.76 21.64
CA THR A 1002 -28.12 19.15 22.63
C THR A 1002 -29.59 19.51 22.36
N ASP A 1003 -30.51 18.66 22.83
CA ASP A 1003 -31.94 18.97 22.92
C ASP A 1003 -32.27 20.15 23.87
N THR A 1004 -31.33 20.55 24.73
CA THR A 1004 -31.44 21.76 25.57
C THR A 1004 -31.12 23.06 24.83
N GLY A 1005 -30.59 22.99 23.59
CA GLY A 1005 -30.28 24.14 22.73
C GLY A 1005 -28.83 24.64 22.79
N GLU A 1006 -27.98 24.04 23.62
CA GLU A 1006 -26.53 24.28 23.60
C GLU A 1006 -25.89 23.53 22.42
N GLY A 1007 -24.98 24.19 21.69
CA GLY A 1007 -24.42 23.58 20.48
C GLY A 1007 -23.10 24.20 20.05
N ILE A 1008 -22.46 23.53 19.11
CA ILE A 1008 -21.21 23.93 18.47
C ILE A 1008 -21.31 23.56 16.99
N SER A 1009 -21.15 24.54 16.11
CA SER A 1009 -21.03 24.34 14.67
C SER A 1009 -19.62 24.66 14.21
N TYR A 1010 -19.11 23.86 13.27
CA TYR A 1010 -17.78 24.02 12.69
C TYR A 1010 -17.93 24.41 11.22
N ASN A 1011 -17.37 25.57 10.87
CA ASN A 1011 -17.17 25.96 9.47
C ASN A 1011 -15.79 25.51 9.01
N TYR A 1012 -15.67 25.14 7.74
CA TYR A 1012 -14.42 24.70 7.14
C TYR A 1012 -14.07 25.49 5.89
N ASP A 1013 -12.79 25.76 5.69
CA ASP A 1013 -12.29 26.25 4.41
C ASP A 1013 -12.14 25.11 3.39
N GLY A 1014 -11.66 25.46 2.20
CA GLY A 1014 -11.50 24.47 1.15
C GLY A 1014 -10.53 23.33 1.47
N LEU A 1015 -9.57 23.51 2.37
CA LEU A 1015 -8.66 22.43 2.75
C LEU A 1015 -9.17 21.63 3.97
N ARG A 1016 -10.47 21.75 4.31
CA ARG A 1016 -11.16 21.11 5.44
C ARG A 1016 -10.64 21.59 6.81
N ARG A 1017 -10.14 22.83 6.89
CA ARG A 1017 -9.57 23.42 8.10
C ARG A 1017 -10.60 24.31 8.76
N VAL A 1018 -10.72 24.24 10.08
CA VAL A 1018 -11.76 24.95 10.84
C VAL A 1018 -11.59 26.46 10.68
N THR A 1019 -12.46 27.14 9.92
CA THR A 1019 -12.44 28.61 9.85
C THR A 1019 -13.12 29.21 11.06
N ASP A 1020 -14.19 28.59 11.54
CA ASP A 1020 -14.99 29.09 12.64
C ASP A 1020 -15.48 27.95 13.53
N ILE A 1021 -15.48 28.20 14.85
CA ILE A 1021 -16.20 27.41 15.85
C ILE A 1021 -17.28 28.33 16.42
N ILE A 1022 -18.54 28.02 16.12
CA ILE A 1022 -19.70 28.83 16.47
C ILE A 1022 -20.44 28.12 17.61
N TYR A 1023 -20.41 28.71 18.80
CA TYR A 1023 -21.15 28.20 19.95
C TYR A 1023 -22.57 28.78 19.97
N SER A 1024 -23.58 27.93 20.12
CA SER A 1024 -24.99 28.33 20.29
C SER A 1024 -25.50 27.98 21.69
N GLY A 1025 -26.58 28.63 22.13
CA GLY A 1025 -27.17 28.43 23.45
C GLY A 1025 -26.91 29.63 24.36
N VAL A 1026 -26.58 29.40 25.63
CA VAL A 1026 -26.32 30.47 26.60
C VAL A 1026 -25.00 31.21 26.33
N LEU A 1027 -24.01 30.55 25.72
CA LEU A 1027 -22.74 31.17 25.37
C LEU A 1027 -22.88 32.13 24.18
N ASN A 1028 -23.36 31.63 23.03
CA ASN A 1028 -23.61 32.41 21.81
C ASN A 1028 -22.40 33.23 21.30
N GLU A 1029 -21.21 32.63 21.31
CA GLU A 1029 -19.95 33.25 20.87
C GLU A 1029 -19.38 32.55 19.62
N THR A 1030 -18.39 33.17 18.96
CA THR A 1030 -17.72 32.59 17.80
C THR A 1030 -16.21 32.80 17.89
N ILE A 1031 -15.46 31.74 17.61
CA ILE A 1031 -14.02 31.77 17.39
C ILE A 1031 -13.78 31.68 15.89
N SER A 1032 -13.10 32.67 15.29
CA SER A 1032 -12.72 32.65 13.88
C SER A 1032 -11.20 32.62 13.72
N TYR A 1033 -10.70 31.63 13.00
CA TYR A 1033 -9.27 31.35 12.75
C TYR A 1033 -8.68 32.12 11.53
N GLY A 1034 -9.48 33.00 10.92
CA GLY A 1034 -9.05 33.92 9.88
C GLY A 1034 -8.47 33.23 8.65
N ASN A 1035 -7.29 33.69 8.21
CA ASN A 1035 -6.54 33.03 7.14
C ASN A 1035 -5.55 32.03 7.73
N TYR A 1036 -5.37 30.89 7.07
CA TYR A 1036 -4.34 29.91 7.40
C TYR A 1036 -3.02 30.18 6.68
N ASN A 1037 -1.90 29.82 7.33
CA ASN A 1037 -0.60 29.72 6.69
C ASN A 1037 -0.62 28.57 5.69
N THR A 1038 -0.51 28.91 4.41
CA THR A 1038 -0.62 27.99 3.27
C THR A 1038 0.46 26.91 3.19
N LEU A 1039 1.50 26.97 4.02
CA LEU A 1039 2.62 26.00 4.07
C LEU A 1039 2.68 25.18 5.36
N LEU A 1040 2.15 25.71 6.47
CA LEU A 1040 2.24 25.09 7.81
C LEU A 1040 0.91 24.55 8.33
N ASP A 1041 -0.20 24.89 7.67
CA ASP A 1041 -1.56 24.55 8.10
C ASP A 1041 -1.99 25.12 9.46
N LEU A 1042 -1.34 26.21 9.88
CA LEU A 1042 -1.59 26.91 11.14
C LEU A 1042 -2.34 28.24 10.92
N PRO A 1043 -3.29 28.62 11.77
CA PRO A 1043 -4.05 29.87 11.63
C PRO A 1043 -3.17 31.11 11.83
N GLN A 1044 -3.28 32.13 10.98
CA GLN A 1044 -2.53 33.39 11.09
C GLN A 1044 -3.24 34.45 11.94
N ALA A 1045 -4.49 34.21 12.33
CA ALA A 1045 -5.23 35.04 13.26
C ALA A 1045 -6.17 34.20 14.12
N LEU A 1046 -6.47 34.70 15.31
CA LEU A 1046 -7.49 34.16 16.20
C LEU A 1046 -8.41 35.31 16.61
N SER A 1047 -9.71 35.18 16.35
CA SER A 1047 -10.68 36.25 16.60
C SER A 1047 -11.83 35.75 17.46
N TYR A 1048 -12.14 36.48 18.53
CA TYR A 1048 -13.23 36.21 19.47
C TYR A 1048 -13.56 37.51 20.23
N ALA A 1049 -14.73 37.60 20.87
CA ALA A 1049 -15.19 38.81 21.59
C ALA A 1049 -15.07 40.13 20.77
N GLY A 1050 -15.22 40.06 19.44
CA GLY A 1050 -15.06 41.20 18.54
C GLY A 1050 -13.61 41.70 18.34
N THR A 1051 -12.62 41.01 18.89
CA THR A 1051 -11.18 41.31 18.73
C THR A 1051 -10.51 40.31 17.80
N SER A 1052 -9.34 40.66 17.25
CA SER A 1052 -8.55 39.76 16.38
C SER A 1052 -7.07 39.85 16.71
N THR A 1053 -6.47 38.69 16.97
CA THR A 1053 -5.10 38.50 17.45
C THR A 1053 -4.27 37.87 16.35
N THR A 1054 -3.25 38.56 15.84
CA THR A 1054 -2.34 38.01 14.82
C THR A 1054 -1.42 36.95 15.41
N LEU A 1055 -1.30 35.81 14.72
CA LEU A 1055 -0.42 34.69 15.06
C LEU A 1055 0.71 34.60 14.02
N THR A 1056 1.96 34.40 14.48
CA THR A 1056 3.09 34.11 13.58
C THR A 1056 3.89 32.92 14.09
N TYR A 1057 4.58 32.23 13.18
CA TYR A 1057 5.33 31.01 13.45
C TYR A 1057 6.70 31.06 12.79
N ASP A 1058 7.65 30.26 13.29
CA ASP A 1058 8.86 29.93 12.56
C ASP A 1058 8.59 28.90 11.45
N LYS A 1059 9.63 28.49 10.70
CA LYS A 1059 9.46 27.57 9.57
C LYS A 1059 9.12 26.12 9.97
N ASP A 1060 9.23 25.77 11.25
CA ASP A 1060 8.88 24.46 11.79
C ASP A 1060 7.47 24.46 12.43
N GLY A 1061 6.76 25.60 12.41
CA GLY A 1061 5.43 25.73 13.00
C GLY A 1061 5.40 26.14 14.46
N LEU A 1062 6.52 26.53 15.07
CA LEU A 1062 6.52 27.00 16.46
C LEU A 1062 6.08 28.46 16.55
N LEU A 1063 5.10 28.76 17.41
CA LEU A 1063 4.55 30.10 17.60
C LEU A 1063 5.62 31.11 18.05
N THR A 1064 5.81 32.18 17.28
CA THR A 1064 6.76 33.29 17.54
C THR A 1064 6.07 34.60 17.91
N LYS A 1065 4.76 34.74 17.65
CA LYS A 1065 3.98 35.91 18.09
C LYS A 1065 2.51 35.55 18.28
N SER A 1066 1.88 36.14 19.30
CA SER A 1066 0.43 36.15 19.50
C SER A 1066 -0.01 37.54 19.96
N GLY A 1067 -0.69 38.30 19.11
CA GLY A 1067 -1.10 39.67 19.43
C GLY A 1067 0.12 40.56 19.67
N ASP A 1068 0.21 41.19 20.84
CA ASP A 1068 1.38 41.98 21.22
C ASP A 1068 2.51 41.14 21.88
N TYR A 1069 2.25 39.89 22.25
CA TYR A 1069 3.25 38.97 22.80
C TYR A 1069 4.18 38.44 21.72
N THR A 1070 5.48 38.73 21.84
CA THR A 1070 6.54 38.16 21.00
C THR A 1070 7.28 37.06 21.76
N LEU A 1071 7.35 35.85 21.19
CA LEU A 1071 8.00 34.67 21.77
C LEU A 1071 9.36 34.46 21.08
N ASN A 1072 10.45 34.77 21.79
CA ASN A 1072 11.81 34.50 21.31
C ASN A 1072 12.15 33.03 21.59
N ARG A 1073 12.84 32.38 20.65
CA ARG A 1073 13.19 30.96 20.72
C ARG A 1073 14.67 30.71 20.47
N GLU A 1074 15.21 29.66 21.07
CA GLU A 1074 16.53 29.12 20.74
C GLU A 1074 16.53 28.66 19.28
N ALA A 1075 17.60 28.98 18.55
CA ALA A 1075 17.73 28.60 17.15
C ALA A 1075 17.72 27.08 16.98
N ASP A 1076 18.54 26.39 17.78
CA ASP A 1076 18.83 24.96 17.65
C ASP A 1076 17.69 24.06 18.17
N THR A 1077 17.10 24.40 19.33
CA THR A 1077 16.10 23.56 20.01
C THR A 1077 14.65 24.01 19.77
N GLY A 1078 14.42 25.29 19.46
CA GLY A 1078 13.09 25.89 19.41
C GLY A 1078 12.43 26.19 20.76
N ARG A 1079 13.11 25.95 21.90
CA ARG A 1079 12.63 26.32 23.24
C ARG A 1079 12.40 27.82 23.36
N VAL A 1080 11.40 28.23 24.16
CA VAL A 1080 11.10 29.66 24.39
C VAL A 1080 12.11 30.23 25.38
N THR A 1081 12.92 31.21 24.96
CA THR A 1081 13.87 31.89 25.86
C THR A 1081 13.24 33.10 26.54
N SER A 1082 12.28 33.76 25.89
CA SER A 1082 11.52 34.85 26.49
C SER A 1082 10.19 35.12 25.79
N ILE A 1083 9.26 35.71 26.54
CA ILE A 1083 7.99 36.27 26.05
C ILE A 1083 7.99 37.77 26.41
N VAL A 1084 7.73 38.63 25.42
CA VAL A 1084 7.81 40.09 25.56
C VAL A 1084 6.50 40.74 25.12
N GLU A 1085 5.96 41.63 25.95
CA GLU A 1085 4.79 42.47 25.66
C GLU A 1085 5.09 43.90 26.14
N GLY A 1086 5.49 44.78 25.21
CA GLY A 1086 5.84 46.17 25.52
C GLY A 1086 6.95 46.29 26.57
N ASN A 1087 6.57 46.64 27.80
CA ASN A 1087 7.48 46.77 28.95
C ASN A 1087 7.57 45.50 29.82
N TYR A 1088 6.66 44.54 29.66
CA TYR A 1088 6.67 43.27 30.37
C TYR A 1088 7.53 42.24 29.63
N LYS A 1089 8.33 41.49 30.38
CA LYS A 1089 9.21 40.46 29.86
C LYS A 1089 9.28 39.29 30.82
N GLN A 1090 9.05 38.09 30.28
CA GLN A 1090 9.24 36.80 30.93
C GLN A 1090 10.44 36.11 30.27
N GLU A 1091 11.36 35.54 31.05
CA GLU A 1091 12.57 34.87 30.58
C GLU A 1091 12.67 33.46 31.15
N PHE A 1092 13.32 32.56 30.41
CA PHE A 1092 13.50 31.15 30.75
C PHE A 1092 14.94 30.71 30.48
N THR A 1093 15.51 29.88 31.36
CA THR A 1093 16.75 29.14 31.11
C THR A 1093 16.52 27.64 31.27
N TYR A 1094 17.28 26.83 30.54
CA TYR A 1094 17.18 25.38 30.55
C TYR A 1094 18.54 24.77 30.88
N ASN A 1095 18.54 23.63 31.60
CA ASN A 1095 19.74 22.84 31.81
C ASN A 1095 20.06 21.98 30.56
N ASP A 1096 21.21 21.29 30.57
CA ASP A 1096 21.62 20.46 29.43
C ASP A 1096 20.72 19.22 29.19
N TYR A 1097 19.82 18.88 30.12
CA TYR A 1097 18.76 17.87 29.90
C TYR A 1097 17.54 18.46 29.15
N GLY A 1098 17.48 19.77 29.00
CA GLY A 1098 16.36 20.50 28.41
C GLY A 1098 15.23 20.84 29.38
N GLU A 1099 15.43 20.61 30.66
CA GLU A 1099 14.47 20.94 31.71
C GLU A 1099 14.59 22.41 32.08
N LEU A 1100 13.46 23.05 32.42
CA LEU A 1100 13.49 24.43 32.90
C LEU A 1100 14.30 24.53 34.19
N GLU A 1101 15.26 25.46 34.20
CA GLU A 1101 16.18 25.73 35.31
C GLU A 1101 15.82 27.03 36.02
N SER A 1102 15.52 28.10 35.28
CA SER A 1102 15.01 29.35 35.87
C SER A 1102 13.88 29.97 35.06
N LYS A 1103 13.04 30.74 35.74
CA LYS A 1103 12.02 31.61 35.15
C LYS A 1103 12.10 32.97 35.82
N GLU A 1104 12.14 34.07 35.05
CA GLU A 1104 12.10 35.43 35.57
C GLU A 1104 11.02 36.27 34.88
N ASP A 1105 10.16 36.94 35.67
CA ASP A 1105 9.15 37.90 35.23
C ASP A 1105 9.62 39.32 35.60
N SER A 1106 9.56 40.27 34.67
CA SER A 1106 10.04 41.65 34.86
C SER A 1106 9.17 42.71 34.16
N TYR A 1107 9.21 43.94 34.68
CA TYR A 1107 8.57 45.12 34.07
C TYR A 1107 9.53 46.31 34.04
N GLN A 1108 9.76 46.89 32.87
CA GLN A 1108 10.77 47.94 32.65
C GLN A 1108 12.17 47.55 33.18
N ASN A 1109 12.55 46.27 33.00
CA ASN A 1109 13.76 45.63 33.55
C ASN A 1109 13.83 45.56 35.09
N ASN A 1110 12.75 45.88 35.81
CA ASN A 1110 12.65 45.62 37.24
C ASN A 1110 12.04 44.22 37.43
N ARG A 1111 12.77 43.32 38.08
CA ARG A 1111 12.31 41.97 38.39
C ARG A 1111 11.08 41.99 39.30
N LEU A 1112 10.02 41.33 38.85
CA LEU A 1112 8.77 41.11 39.58
C LEU A 1112 8.82 39.82 40.39
N TYR A 1113 9.26 38.74 39.74
CA TYR A 1113 9.35 37.40 40.31
C TYR A 1113 10.45 36.62 39.61
N ARG A 1114 11.16 35.77 40.33
CA ARG A 1114 12.07 34.77 39.75
C ARG A 1114 11.98 33.50 40.57
N TYR A 1115 12.13 32.36 39.91
CA TYR A 1115 12.64 31.17 40.56
C TYR A 1115 13.81 30.53 39.83
N ASP A 1116 14.64 29.85 40.61
CA ASP A 1116 15.78 29.05 40.17
C ASP A 1116 15.65 27.65 40.78
N ILE A 1117 15.78 26.60 39.97
CA ILE A 1117 15.83 25.20 40.41
C ILE A 1117 17.30 24.83 40.54
N LEU A 1118 17.76 24.59 41.77
CA LEU A 1118 19.18 24.39 42.06
C LEU A 1118 19.61 22.94 41.95
N GLN A 1119 18.72 21.99 42.29
CA GLN A 1119 19.00 20.56 42.29
C GLN A 1119 17.77 19.76 41.88
N ARG A 1120 18.03 18.62 41.24
CA ARG A 1120 17.05 17.61 40.86
C ARG A 1120 17.57 16.23 41.22
N THR A 1121 16.66 15.30 41.51
CA THR A 1121 16.98 13.87 41.60
C THR A 1121 17.52 13.35 40.27
N ALA A 1122 18.09 12.15 40.26
CA ALA A 1122 18.55 11.53 39.04
C ALA A 1122 17.40 11.27 38.04
N SER A 1123 16.17 11.04 38.51
CA SER A 1123 14.96 11.01 37.66
C SER A 1123 14.38 12.39 37.31
N GLY A 1124 15.08 13.50 37.60
CA GLY A 1124 14.66 14.87 37.24
C GLY A 1124 13.64 15.54 38.15
N LYS A 1125 13.20 14.93 39.26
CA LYS A 1125 12.27 15.55 40.24
C LYS A 1125 12.98 16.72 40.94
N ILE A 1126 12.30 17.82 41.22
CA ILE A 1126 12.92 19.01 41.84
C ILE A 1126 13.25 18.73 43.31
N GLU A 1127 14.52 18.79 43.70
CA GLU A 1127 14.93 18.65 45.11
C GLU A 1127 15.02 20.00 45.81
N THR A 1128 15.57 21.02 45.15
CA THR A 1128 15.70 22.36 45.72
C THR A 1128 15.36 23.46 44.72
N LYS A 1129 14.62 24.47 45.18
CA LYS A 1129 14.16 25.63 44.42
C LYS A 1129 14.33 26.89 45.26
N VAL A 1130 14.74 27.99 44.66
CA VAL A 1130 14.74 29.32 45.27
C VAL A 1130 13.70 30.18 44.59
N GLU A 1131 12.92 30.93 45.36
CA GLU A 1131 11.95 31.90 44.84
C GLU A 1131 12.23 33.30 45.38
N GLN A 1132 12.04 34.33 44.55
CA GLN A 1132 12.19 35.72 44.96
C GLN A 1132 11.23 36.66 44.21
N GLY A 1133 10.42 37.40 44.97
CA GLY A 1133 9.58 38.50 44.45
C GLY A 1133 10.22 39.89 44.59
N ILE A 1134 9.51 40.93 44.12
CA ILE A 1134 9.92 42.35 44.06
C ILE A 1134 10.74 42.82 45.27
N SER A 1135 10.28 42.52 46.50
CA SER A 1135 10.77 43.15 47.74
C SER A 1135 11.35 42.18 48.76
N ASN A 1136 11.36 40.87 48.49
CA ASN A 1136 11.62 39.86 49.49
C ASN A 1136 13.05 39.30 49.44
N LYS A 1137 13.55 38.86 50.60
CA LYS A 1137 14.66 37.90 50.71
C LYS A 1137 14.30 36.66 49.87
N PRO A 1138 15.26 36.01 49.17
CA PRO A 1138 15.00 34.73 48.53
C PRO A 1138 14.54 33.69 49.57
N THR A 1139 13.50 32.95 49.23
CA THR A 1139 12.98 31.82 50.01
C THR A 1139 13.50 30.53 49.39
N VAL A 1140 14.10 29.65 50.19
CA VAL A 1140 14.59 28.34 49.73
C VAL A 1140 13.58 27.26 50.07
N TYR A 1141 13.09 26.56 49.05
CA TYR A 1141 12.28 25.35 49.19
C TYR A 1141 13.15 24.12 48.94
N ALA A 1142 13.00 23.10 49.78
CA ALA A 1142 13.56 21.77 49.56
C ALA A 1142 12.47 20.70 49.67
N TYR A 1143 12.47 19.76 48.74
CA TYR A 1143 11.47 18.70 48.61
C TYR A 1143 12.12 17.34 48.88
N THR A 1144 11.35 16.40 49.40
CA THR A 1144 11.81 15.01 49.61
C THR A 1144 10.71 14.07 49.15
N TYR A 1145 11.12 12.98 48.50
CA TYR A 1145 10.23 11.99 47.90
C TYR A 1145 10.45 10.61 48.52
N ASP A 1146 9.45 9.73 48.47
CA ASP A 1146 9.64 8.30 48.71
C ASP A 1146 10.11 7.56 47.44
N GLN A 1147 10.33 6.24 47.58
CA GLN A 1147 10.75 5.38 46.47
C GLN A 1147 9.70 5.27 45.35
N SER A 1148 8.43 5.56 45.62
CA SER A 1148 7.37 5.65 44.59
C SER A 1148 7.37 7.02 43.89
N GLY A 1149 8.23 7.96 44.29
CA GLY A 1149 8.28 9.33 43.77
C GLY A 1149 7.24 10.28 44.35
N ARG A 1150 6.57 9.91 45.44
CA ARG A 1150 5.53 10.73 46.09
C ARG A 1150 6.19 11.72 47.05
N LEU A 1151 5.75 12.98 47.04
CA LEU A 1151 6.29 14.05 47.89
C LEU A 1151 5.96 13.77 49.37
N THR A 1152 6.97 13.51 50.20
CA THR A 1152 6.81 13.20 51.64
C THR A 1152 7.13 14.37 52.57
N GLN A 1153 7.96 15.32 52.15
CA GLN A 1153 8.34 16.48 52.97
C GLN A 1153 8.65 17.72 52.13
N VAL A 1154 8.28 18.90 52.62
CA VAL A 1154 8.70 20.21 52.13
C VAL A 1154 9.33 21.01 53.26
N LYS A 1155 10.51 21.57 53.02
CA LYS A 1155 11.17 22.54 53.91
C LYS A 1155 11.18 23.92 53.27
N THR A 1156 10.84 24.93 54.06
CA THR A 1156 10.96 26.34 53.71
C THR A 1156 12.06 26.98 54.57
N ASP A 1157 13.06 27.62 53.95
CA ASP A 1157 14.25 28.17 54.61
C ASP A 1157 14.92 27.17 55.58
N GLY A 1158 14.96 25.89 55.19
CA GLY A 1158 15.53 24.79 55.97
C GLY A 1158 14.65 24.23 57.09
N THR A 1159 13.49 24.83 57.37
CA THR A 1159 12.52 24.36 58.37
C THR A 1159 11.44 23.53 57.69
N THR A 1160 11.13 22.33 58.20
CA THR A 1160 10.00 21.53 57.70
C THR A 1160 8.69 22.30 57.87
N THR A 1161 7.99 22.54 56.76
CA THR A 1161 6.69 23.23 56.70
C THR A 1161 5.57 22.31 56.27
N GLU A 1162 5.87 21.24 55.52
CA GLU A 1162 4.88 20.26 55.06
C GLU A 1162 5.43 18.84 55.21
N GLU A 1163 4.60 17.90 55.65
CA GLU A 1163 4.89 16.46 55.68
C GLU A 1163 3.65 15.67 55.23
N TYR A 1164 3.86 14.55 54.53
CA TYR A 1164 2.80 13.75 53.93
C TYR A 1164 3.01 12.25 54.13
N LEU A 1165 1.91 11.54 54.43
CA LEU A 1165 1.86 10.08 54.49
C LEU A 1165 0.85 9.54 53.47
N TYR A 1166 1.13 8.35 52.95
CA TYR A 1166 0.37 7.71 51.89
C TYR A 1166 0.08 6.23 52.21
N ASP A 1167 -0.97 5.67 51.61
CA ASP A 1167 -1.25 4.23 51.63
C ASP A 1167 -0.51 3.46 50.51
N HIS A 1168 -0.88 2.20 50.26
CA HIS A 1168 -0.27 1.39 49.20
C HIS A 1168 -0.83 1.69 47.80
N ASN A 1169 -2.00 2.29 47.65
CA ASN A 1169 -2.53 2.69 46.32
C ASN A 1169 -2.02 4.08 45.88
N GLY A 1170 -1.55 4.92 46.81
CA GLY A 1170 -1.08 6.28 46.53
C GLY A 1170 -1.95 7.39 47.13
N ASN A 1171 -2.97 7.03 47.91
CA ASN A 1171 -3.87 7.97 48.56
C ASN A 1171 -3.17 8.64 49.75
N ARG A 1172 -3.37 9.95 49.95
CA ARG A 1172 -2.71 10.72 51.01
C ARG A 1172 -3.45 10.58 52.34
N LEU A 1173 -3.00 9.66 53.19
CA LEU A 1173 -3.53 9.40 54.53
C LEU A 1173 -3.33 10.56 55.53
N GLU A 1174 -2.24 11.32 55.40
CA GLU A 1174 -1.96 12.44 56.31
C GLU A 1174 -1.26 13.60 55.60
N ALA A 1175 -1.60 14.82 56.01
CA ALA A 1175 -0.93 16.07 55.65
C ALA A 1175 -0.68 16.88 56.93
N ILE A 1176 0.59 17.13 57.26
CA ILE A 1176 0.98 18.07 58.31
C ILE A 1176 1.44 19.34 57.62
N VAL A 1177 0.67 20.42 57.69
CA VAL A 1177 1.03 21.70 57.05
C VAL A 1177 1.12 22.77 58.13
N ASN A 1178 2.28 23.41 58.27
CA ASN A 1178 2.58 24.39 59.31
C ASN A 1178 2.24 23.90 60.74
N ASN A 1179 2.58 22.65 61.05
CA ASN A 1179 2.23 21.90 62.27
C ASN A 1179 0.73 21.60 62.48
N ILE A 1180 -0.11 21.77 61.46
CA ILE A 1180 -1.53 21.37 61.49
C ILE A 1180 -1.68 20.01 60.79
N THR A 1181 -1.89 18.96 61.58
CA THR A 1181 -2.15 17.60 61.07
C THR A 1181 -3.60 17.46 60.59
N THR A 1182 -3.77 17.09 59.32
CA THR A 1182 -5.04 16.71 58.70
C THR A 1182 -4.94 15.27 58.23
N LYS A 1183 -5.85 14.41 58.69
CA LYS A 1183 -5.90 12.98 58.33
C LYS A 1183 -7.01 12.71 57.31
N ALA A 1184 -6.81 11.67 56.51
CA ALA A 1184 -7.77 11.18 55.53
C ALA A 1184 -8.14 9.70 55.76
N SER A 1185 -9.32 9.29 55.30
CA SER A 1185 -9.68 7.88 55.08
C SER A 1185 -10.33 7.71 53.72
N TYR A 1186 -10.26 6.49 53.19
CA TYR A 1186 -10.69 6.16 51.83
C TYR A 1186 -11.47 4.83 51.83
N THR A 1187 -12.41 4.69 50.90
CA THR A 1187 -13.10 3.41 50.64
C THR A 1187 -12.14 2.40 49.99
N LEU A 1188 -12.61 1.16 49.81
CA LEU A 1188 -11.89 0.13 49.04
C LEU A 1188 -11.69 0.49 47.55
N GLU A 1189 -12.37 1.53 47.06
CA GLU A 1189 -12.30 2.04 45.69
C GLU A 1189 -11.54 3.37 45.61
N ASP A 1190 -10.67 3.65 46.60
CA ASP A 1190 -9.85 4.87 46.69
C ASP A 1190 -10.65 6.18 46.74
N GLN A 1191 -11.97 6.11 47.01
CA GLN A 1191 -12.84 7.28 47.19
C GLN A 1191 -12.60 7.90 48.58
N LEU A 1192 -12.37 9.21 48.67
CA LEU A 1192 -12.09 9.93 49.92
C LEU A 1192 -13.33 9.99 50.82
N GLU A 1193 -13.34 9.35 51.99
CA GLU A 1193 -14.49 9.41 52.92
C GLU A 1193 -14.39 10.57 53.93
N VAL A 1194 -13.18 10.86 54.40
CA VAL A 1194 -12.92 11.84 55.47
C VAL A 1194 -11.68 12.65 55.11
N TYR A 1195 -11.70 13.96 55.36
CA TYR A 1195 -10.51 14.81 55.35
C TYR A 1195 -10.59 15.86 56.46
N GLY A 1196 -9.84 15.64 57.54
CA GLY A 1196 -9.88 16.47 58.75
C GLY A 1196 -11.23 16.37 59.46
N GLN A 1197 -11.99 17.47 59.46
CA GLN A 1197 -13.35 17.53 60.01
C GLN A 1197 -14.45 17.40 58.93
N ASN A 1198 -14.07 17.21 57.67
CA ASN A 1198 -15.00 17.06 56.57
C ASN A 1198 -15.27 15.58 56.29
N THR A 1199 -16.52 15.21 56.03
CA THR A 1199 -16.87 13.88 55.50
C THR A 1199 -17.46 14.00 54.10
N TYR A 1200 -17.33 12.95 53.32
CA TYR A 1200 -17.62 12.90 51.90
C TYR A 1200 -18.40 11.62 51.60
N ARG A 1201 -19.30 11.68 50.62
CA ARG A 1201 -20.12 10.53 50.19
C ARG A 1201 -20.29 10.56 48.68
N TYR A 1202 -20.34 9.38 48.09
CA TYR A 1202 -20.46 9.17 46.65
C TYR A 1202 -21.79 8.47 46.33
N ASP A 1203 -22.26 8.62 45.10
CA ASP A 1203 -23.35 7.80 44.56
C ASP A 1203 -22.84 6.46 44.00
N ASP A 1204 -23.77 5.60 43.58
CA ASP A 1204 -23.45 4.26 43.08
C ASP A 1204 -22.59 4.29 41.79
N ASP A 1205 -22.58 5.41 41.05
CA ASP A 1205 -21.77 5.61 39.86
C ASP A 1205 -20.33 6.11 40.18
N GLY A 1206 -20.05 6.37 41.47
CA GLY A 1206 -18.75 6.83 41.96
C GLY A 1206 -18.56 8.35 41.92
N TYR A 1207 -19.61 9.14 41.66
CA TYR A 1207 -19.53 10.60 41.68
C TYR A 1207 -19.75 11.16 43.09
N LEU A 1208 -19.07 12.27 43.42
CA LEU A 1208 -19.24 12.92 44.71
C LEU A 1208 -20.68 13.43 44.84
N GLN A 1209 -21.39 13.02 45.89
CA GLN A 1209 -22.78 13.37 46.17
C GLN A 1209 -22.90 14.39 47.30
N GLU A 1210 -22.15 14.21 48.40
CA GLU A 1210 -22.20 15.11 49.56
C GLU A 1210 -20.80 15.40 50.11
N LYS A 1211 -20.58 16.64 50.56
CA LYS A 1211 -19.49 17.02 51.47
C LYS A 1211 -20.08 17.69 52.70
N VAL A 1212 -19.95 17.07 53.86
CA VAL A 1212 -20.34 17.64 55.15
C VAL A 1212 -19.13 18.32 55.77
N THR A 1213 -19.33 19.54 56.30
CA THR A 1213 -18.32 20.32 57.01
C THR A 1213 -18.91 20.83 58.33
N PRO A 1214 -18.10 21.33 59.29
CA PRO A 1214 -18.62 21.97 60.50
C PRO A 1214 -19.59 23.14 60.24
N ASP A 1215 -19.40 23.83 59.11
CA ASP A 1215 -20.22 24.98 58.69
C ASP A 1215 -21.47 24.58 57.88
N GLY A 1216 -21.68 23.28 57.65
CA GLY A 1216 -22.85 22.71 56.97
C GLY A 1216 -22.52 21.76 55.82
N THR A 1217 -23.57 21.20 55.22
CA THR A 1217 -23.49 20.27 54.08
C THR A 1217 -23.50 21.01 52.75
N THR A 1218 -22.65 20.56 51.82
CA THR A 1218 -22.72 20.87 50.39
C THR A 1218 -23.12 19.61 49.64
N ALA A 1219 -24.21 19.67 48.86
CA ALA A 1219 -24.64 18.59 47.99
C ALA A 1219 -24.18 18.86 46.54
N TYR A 1220 -23.93 17.81 45.79
CA TYR A 1220 -23.44 17.82 44.41
C TYR A 1220 -24.34 16.91 43.56
N GLU A 1221 -24.69 17.37 42.37
CA GLU A 1221 -25.54 16.66 41.42
C GLU A 1221 -24.78 16.53 40.09
N TYR A 1222 -24.40 15.30 39.75
CA TYR A 1222 -23.73 14.93 38.51
C TYR A 1222 -24.73 14.33 37.50
N GLY A 1223 -24.50 14.61 36.22
CA GLY A 1223 -25.21 13.96 35.13
C GLY A 1223 -24.60 12.61 34.75
N THR A 1224 -25.26 11.87 33.87
CA THR A 1224 -24.82 10.54 33.41
C THR A 1224 -23.42 10.56 32.78
N LEU A 1225 -22.98 11.68 32.17
CA LEU A 1225 -21.66 11.80 31.55
C LEU A 1225 -20.56 12.26 32.54
N GLY A 1226 -20.85 12.30 33.84
CA GLY A 1226 -19.93 12.75 34.87
C GLY A 1226 -19.75 14.26 34.94
N GLU A 1227 -20.64 15.03 34.31
CA GLU A 1227 -20.63 16.47 34.36
C GLU A 1227 -21.31 16.99 35.63
N LEU A 1228 -20.62 17.85 36.39
CA LEU A 1228 -21.18 18.45 37.60
C LEU A 1228 -22.23 19.49 37.22
N ARG A 1229 -23.52 19.15 37.28
CA ARG A 1229 -24.63 20.02 36.84
C ARG A 1229 -25.06 21.02 37.91
N LYS A 1230 -25.00 20.66 39.19
CA LYS A 1230 -25.49 21.52 40.29
C LYS A 1230 -24.78 21.26 41.60
N VAL A 1231 -24.63 22.31 42.41
CA VAL A 1231 -24.03 22.30 43.75
C VAL A 1231 -24.92 23.13 44.67
N VAL A 1232 -25.40 22.54 45.77
CA VAL A 1232 -26.21 23.23 46.78
C VAL A 1232 -25.37 23.39 48.04
N THR A 1233 -25.00 24.62 48.38
CA THR A 1233 -24.29 24.96 49.63
C THR A 1233 -25.29 25.48 50.67
N PRO A 1234 -24.88 25.67 51.96
CA PRO A 1234 -25.76 26.25 52.98
C PRO A 1234 -26.27 27.68 52.69
N THR A 1235 -25.69 28.39 51.70
CA THR A 1235 -25.98 29.81 51.41
C THR A 1235 -26.34 30.10 49.96
N LYS A 1236 -26.12 29.18 49.02
CA LYS A 1236 -26.36 29.37 47.59
C LYS A 1236 -26.51 28.06 46.83
N THR A 1237 -27.30 28.10 45.77
CA THR A 1237 -27.30 27.08 44.71
C THR A 1237 -26.41 27.56 43.56
N ILE A 1238 -25.57 26.69 43.02
CA ILE A 1238 -24.76 26.92 41.84
C ILE A 1238 -25.17 25.89 40.78
N GLU A 1239 -25.39 26.32 39.55
CA GLU A 1239 -25.77 25.44 38.44
C GLU A 1239 -24.80 25.64 37.28
N TYR A 1240 -24.54 24.59 36.52
CA TYR A 1240 -23.60 24.57 35.42
C TYR A 1240 -24.27 24.04 34.15
N ILE A 1241 -24.19 24.83 33.09
CA ILE A 1241 -24.68 24.46 31.76
C ILE A 1241 -23.50 23.90 30.96
N HIS A 1242 -23.73 22.80 30.26
CA HIS A 1242 -22.72 22.12 29.44
C HIS A 1242 -23.19 22.06 27.98
N ASN A 1243 -22.24 22.13 27.05
CA ASN A 1243 -22.50 21.98 25.62
C ASN A 1243 -22.49 20.50 25.18
N ALA A 1244 -22.71 20.27 23.90
CA ALA A 1244 -22.71 18.95 23.28
C ALA A 1244 -21.37 18.17 23.38
N ASN A 1245 -20.25 18.86 23.63
CA ASN A 1245 -18.93 18.24 23.91
C ASN A 1245 -18.73 17.99 25.42
N ASN A 1246 -19.78 18.10 26.23
CA ASN A 1246 -19.78 18.00 27.69
C ASN A 1246 -18.90 19.06 28.41
N GLN A 1247 -18.61 20.18 27.76
CA GLN A 1247 -17.82 21.27 28.33
C GLN A 1247 -18.74 22.29 29.01
N ARG A 1248 -18.34 22.77 30.18
CA ARG A 1248 -19.08 23.81 30.91
C ARG A 1248 -19.05 25.11 30.10
N VAL A 1249 -20.21 25.63 29.71
CA VAL A 1249 -20.36 26.89 28.96
C VAL A 1249 -20.95 28.03 29.77
N ALA A 1250 -21.65 27.75 30.87
CA ALA A 1250 -22.09 28.78 31.81
C ALA A 1250 -22.19 28.28 33.25
N LYS A 1251 -22.10 29.21 34.20
CA LYS A 1251 -22.30 29.04 35.63
C LYS A 1251 -23.35 30.03 36.13
N LYS A 1252 -24.35 29.52 36.83
CA LYS A 1252 -25.38 30.30 37.51
C LYS A 1252 -25.19 30.25 39.02
N VAL A 1253 -25.56 31.32 39.71
CA VAL A 1253 -25.65 31.38 41.17
C VAL A 1253 -27.05 31.86 41.54
N ASN A 1254 -27.78 31.08 42.32
CA ASN A 1254 -29.17 31.33 42.70
C ASN A 1254 -30.10 31.60 41.49
N GLY A 1255 -29.82 30.97 40.34
CA GLY A 1255 -30.56 31.10 39.09
C GLY A 1255 -30.03 32.15 38.10
N GLU A 1256 -29.18 33.09 38.54
CA GLU A 1256 -28.61 34.14 37.69
C GLU A 1256 -27.27 33.70 37.08
N THR A 1257 -27.08 33.85 35.77
CA THR A 1257 -25.78 33.57 35.11
C THR A 1257 -24.75 34.59 35.58
N VAL A 1258 -23.60 34.12 36.07
CA VAL A 1258 -22.50 34.98 36.56
C VAL A 1258 -21.22 34.87 35.74
N GLU A 1259 -20.98 33.71 35.12
CA GLU A 1259 -19.81 33.43 34.28
C GLU A 1259 -20.26 32.60 33.07
N LYS A 1260 -19.71 32.89 31.89
CA LYS A 1260 -19.76 32.03 30.68
C LYS A 1260 -18.34 31.65 30.27
N TYR A 1261 -18.16 30.51 29.60
CA TYR A 1261 -16.84 29.95 29.30
C TYR A 1261 -16.73 29.56 27.83
N LEU A 1262 -15.79 30.17 27.11
CA LEU A 1262 -15.49 29.89 25.71
C LEU A 1262 -14.23 29.04 25.60
N TRP A 1263 -14.31 27.95 24.85
CA TRP A 1263 -13.24 26.95 24.69
C TRP A 1263 -12.67 26.97 23.27
N ALA A 1264 -11.36 26.91 23.12
CA ALA A 1264 -10.70 26.83 21.80
C ALA A 1264 -10.74 25.42 21.21
N ASP A 1265 -10.71 24.41 22.08
CA ASP A 1265 -10.76 22.98 21.79
C ASP A 1265 -11.44 22.24 22.96
N LEU A 1266 -11.32 20.91 23.06
CA LEU A 1266 -11.93 20.11 24.13
C LEU A 1266 -11.44 20.46 25.55
N THR A 1267 -10.22 20.98 25.71
CA THR A 1267 -9.54 21.17 27.01
C THR A 1267 -9.02 22.59 27.25
N THR A 1268 -8.81 23.40 26.21
CA THR A 1268 -8.27 24.76 26.31
C THR A 1268 -9.39 25.79 26.51
N LEU A 1269 -9.50 26.33 27.74
CA LEU A 1269 -10.35 27.49 28.03
C LEU A 1269 -9.71 28.76 27.44
N LEU A 1270 -10.39 29.41 26.50
CA LEU A 1270 -9.92 30.59 25.79
C LEU A 1270 -10.31 31.90 26.48
N ALA A 1271 -11.55 31.97 26.98
CA ALA A 1271 -12.12 33.17 27.55
C ALA A 1271 -13.20 32.86 28.60
N ILE A 1272 -13.37 33.79 29.55
CA ILE A 1272 -14.47 33.80 30.52
C ILE A 1272 -15.19 35.13 30.37
N TYR A 1273 -16.52 35.11 30.26
CA TYR A 1273 -17.34 36.31 30.14
C TYR A 1273 -18.20 36.48 31.40
N ASP A 1274 -18.52 37.72 31.75
CA ASP A 1274 -19.46 38.04 32.82
C ASP A 1274 -20.94 37.86 32.40
N SER A 1275 -21.88 38.29 33.24
CA SER A 1275 -23.32 38.24 32.95
C SER A 1275 -23.78 39.16 31.81
N ASN A 1276 -22.92 40.08 31.35
CA ASN A 1276 -23.18 41.12 30.36
C ASN A 1276 -22.41 40.89 29.05
N ASP A 1277 -21.86 39.68 28.86
CA ASP A 1277 -21.03 39.31 27.71
C ASP A 1277 -19.75 40.18 27.57
N THR A 1278 -19.19 40.59 28.72
CA THR A 1278 -17.89 41.27 28.81
C THR A 1278 -16.80 40.30 29.27
N LEU A 1279 -15.66 40.31 28.55
CA LEU A 1279 -14.44 39.53 28.83
C LEU A 1279 -13.69 40.01 30.09
#